data_AF-A0A3D4TVS7-F1
#
_entry.id   AF-A0A3D4TVS7-F1
#
_cell.length_a   1.000
_cell.length_b   1.000
_cell.length_c   1.000
_cell.angle_alpha   90.00
_cell.angle_beta   90.00
_cell.angle_gamma   90.00
#
_symmetry.space_group_name_H-M   'P 1'
#
loop_
_entity.id
_entity.type
_entity.pdbx_description
1 polymer ?
#
loop_
_entity_poly.entity_id
_entity_poly.type
_entity_poly.pdbx_seq_one_letter_code
_entity_poly.pdbx_strand_id
1 'polypeptide(L)'
;MEDKSAIIISLTDAFKLKSDLIDIGYSTSIVSSYSKLPYCGKNEKQPDLIIAEVEFCSDIDFIQRKGELLSHFSSSPIIFLLDKVFANDLTQKGLLKKTGYITPDYSLRELELCIDTLPSHSKELKTPNIWVDQANLTTIFNILPNGILICDKDGNIQSVNDAFTEILGYSREELCSMNIRGFTLTETHVLIEQNIRKILNGETIHTEVINICKDGSFKNLELVEKRITLSNGETGVLSIATDVTYWKEINNSLKESEEKYRILVEKSNDGIIFSQGEILVYANPKINEMIGYSHDEIIGQPFHFFLHPDERERIIEKYQRRKLGDNAPEIYETLLQKKNGESLSVEFNVNMATYKGKPATMVFIRDITQRKVSEKFLKESEESYRSVFDNASEAIYIQDANGVFLDVNKAASNLYGYPKSEIIGYTPEKLSAPGRNDMTDAVRRLKEAFEGKSQIFEFWGLTKAGREFPKEVVLNKGKYFGKDVVFAMARDISERKNAEAILMESEEKYRTLAEQIPVGIYRTSESGTFYYANPALAQILGFEKVDDLLTHNVNEFFANSQERLEVLKLYKKSNDYVQSEFAMIRIDGKQIWIRDNGKANYDSKGNITFFDGVVENITLQREANEALKKSEANLRATLNAIPDLMFRFNREGVYLDLHSYNKNDLVIDSSRILGNSIKDFFTEEFSNTIIVNINKCIDTGSLQTFEYEVPLKGEVNHFEARMIPVGANEVLVFSRNITDKKRAEEKINMLAQTIINIVESVSITDIGNRIIYVNPAFLEMYGYTEEEIIGQNISIIRPKSLPQELPDEIFNTTIGGGWQGELLNVRKNGQEFPISLSTAIVKDNKGTPIAFVGVASDITERKIAEQELVMAKEKAEESDRLKTAFLANMSHEIRSPMNAILGFIRIIKDEEKLTENGKQYIELISNSGAQLVSVIEDILDTSKIQANQLRLNIHEFELNNLLTNLYTIYSTQVREKHKMSTIMLPPVLSHPSPFMVFSDDMRIRQILTNLISNAIKFTSKGLIEFGYSLFVDDDNPLIQFYVKDTGIGLSPDALNLIFERFRQADDSYTRMYGGSGLGLAISKGLTELLGGRIWVESVVGKGSTFYFTIPIKAPIDKNQTDLDEELTSNQIKFIDGLNWSDKTLFIVEDLPDIRFLLQRILAKTGAKIVFAASLKEAREVFKRIKNIDLILLDIRLPDGDGYELSAEFKAKRPKVPIIAQTAYAMQGEREKSIEFGCDDFITKPLNHDLLFMKINAFLNGKN
;
A
#
# COMPACT_ATOMS: atom_id res chain seq x y z
N MET A 1 23.64 -47.87 70.56
CA MET A 1 24.00 -48.93 69.61
C MET A 1 23.25 -48.67 68.31
N GLU A 2 23.74 -47.97 67.29
CA GLU A 2 25.03 -47.31 66.92
C GLU A 2 25.22 -47.61 65.41
N ASP A 3 25.78 -46.75 64.55
CA ASP A 3 25.88 -45.29 64.56
C ASP A 3 26.07 -44.78 63.09
N LYS A 4 26.37 -43.48 62.89
CA LYS A 4 26.59 -42.76 61.59
C LYS A 4 27.67 -43.39 60.66
N SER A 5 27.91 -43.00 59.39
CA SER A 5 27.70 -41.72 58.64
C SER A 5 27.65 -41.99 57.10
N ALA A 6 26.87 -41.28 56.26
CA ALA A 6 27.16 -40.03 55.51
C ALA A 6 28.39 -40.08 54.55
N ILE A 7 28.45 -39.48 53.35
CA ILE A 7 27.56 -38.67 52.46
C ILE A 7 28.14 -38.81 51.01
N ILE A 8 27.42 -39.11 49.91
CA ILE A 8 26.51 -38.31 49.02
C ILE A 8 27.27 -37.23 48.17
N ILE A 9 27.52 -37.35 46.84
CA ILE A 9 26.67 -37.55 45.61
C ILE A 9 26.08 -36.20 45.12
N SER A 10 26.32 -35.63 43.92
CA SER A 10 26.36 -36.09 42.49
C SER A 10 24.94 -36.35 41.90
N LEU A 11 24.62 -36.33 40.60
CA LEU A 11 25.36 -36.47 39.33
C LEU A 11 24.65 -35.68 38.18
N THR A 12 25.06 -35.88 36.93
CA THR A 12 24.43 -35.37 35.68
C THR A 12 23.13 -36.07 35.30
N ASP A 13 22.25 -35.44 34.51
CA ASP A 13 21.38 -36.17 33.54
C ASP A 13 20.82 -35.29 32.39
N ALA A 14 20.06 -35.88 31.46
CA ALA A 14 19.64 -35.26 30.18
C ALA A 14 18.13 -35.42 29.82
N PHE A 15 17.76 -34.92 28.63
CA PHE A 15 16.49 -35.05 27.86
C PHE A 15 15.37 -33.97 27.96
N LYS A 16 15.08 -33.38 26.78
CA LYS A 16 13.78 -33.01 26.17
C LYS A 16 12.83 -31.93 26.77
N LEU A 17 12.53 -30.99 25.86
CA LEU A 17 11.21 -30.39 25.52
C LEU A 17 10.57 -29.31 26.41
N LYS A 18 10.38 -28.15 25.74
CA LYS A 18 9.29 -27.15 25.84
C LYS A 18 9.25 -26.17 27.03
N SER A 19 9.16 -24.89 26.65
CA SER A 19 8.53 -23.73 27.34
C SER A 19 8.91 -23.40 28.79
N ASP A 20 9.51 -22.22 28.97
CA ASP A 20 8.94 -21.04 29.68
C ASP A 20 8.26 -21.32 31.04
N LEU A 21 8.55 -20.65 32.17
CA LEU A 21 9.28 -19.42 32.54
C LEU A 21 9.72 -19.58 34.04
N ILE A 22 10.56 -18.79 34.73
CA ILE A 22 10.49 -17.35 35.07
C ILE A 22 11.72 -16.94 35.96
N ASP A 23 12.03 -15.65 36.01
CA ASP A 23 12.79 -14.79 36.97
C ASP A 23 13.81 -15.29 38.03
N ILE A 24 14.81 -14.43 38.29
CA ILE A 24 15.07 -13.62 39.53
C ILE A 24 16.09 -12.53 39.12
N GLY A 25 16.08 -11.25 39.52
CA GLY A 25 15.20 -10.38 40.33
C GLY A 25 15.65 -8.91 40.07
N TYR A 26 14.98 -7.84 40.50
CA TYR A 26 14.60 -7.49 41.87
C TYR A 26 13.44 -6.48 41.92
N SER A 27 12.80 -6.38 43.09
CA SER A 27 11.66 -5.50 43.38
C SER A 27 12.03 -4.10 43.88
N THR A 28 11.13 -3.12 43.73
CA THR A 28 10.48 -2.47 44.91
C THR A 28 9.28 -1.56 44.59
N SER A 29 8.16 -1.90 45.22
CA SER A 29 6.95 -1.13 45.61
C SER A 29 6.83 0.38 45.35
N ILE A 30 5.65 0.79 44.88
CA ILE A 30 5.07 2.15 45.03
C ILE A 30 4.21 2.21 46.31
N VAL A 31 4.55 3.08 47.26
CA VAL A 31 3.58 3.70 48.19
C VAL A 31 4.07 5.09 48.62
N SER A 32 3.30 6.15 48.34
CA SER A 32 2.82 7.11 49.36
C SER A 32 2.20 8.37 48.73
N SER A 33 0.94 8.62 49.09
CA SER A 33 0.30 9.93 48.96
C SER A 33 0.25 10.58 50.35
N TYR A 34 1.00 11.68 50.56
CA TYR A 34 0.70 12.64 51.63
C TYR A 34 1.40 13.99 51.38
N SER A 35 0.69 15.08 51.65
CA SER A 35 1.20 16.45 51.54
C SER A 35 1.86 16.91 52.84
N LYS A 36 2.96 17.68 52.74
CA LYS A 36 3.45 18.60 53.79
C LYS A 36 4.51 19.57 53.27
N LEU A 37 4.07 20.76 52.85
CA LEU A 37 4.89 21.97 52.87
C LEU A 37 4.78 22.62 54.26
N PRO A 38 5.86 23.17 54.86
CA PRO A 38 5.79 23.91 56.10
C PRO A 38 5.41 25.40 55.91
N TYR A 39 4.63 25.92 56.86
CA TYR A 39 4.51 27.34 57.27
C TYR A 39 3.84 28.41 56.36
N CYS A 40 2.65 28.82 56.81
CA CYS A 40 2.07 30.18 56.89
C CYS A 40 2.06 31.13 55.65
N GLY A 41 0.91 31.68 55.23
CA GLY A 41 -0.48 31.46 55.65
C GLY A 41 -1.44 32.63 55.37
N LYS A 42 -2.75 32.38 55.55
CA LYS A 42 -3.92 33.29 55.37
C LYS A 42 -4.21 33.67 53.89
N ASN A 43 -5.47 33.83 53.44
CA ASN A 43 -6.79 33.72 54.09
C ASN A 43 -7.86 33.35 53.02
N GLU A 44 -9.01 32.79 53.44
CA GLU A 44 -10.41 32.90 52.89
C GLU A 44 -10.64 33.08 51.35
N LYS A 45 -11.58 32.38 50.67
CA LYS A 45 -12.87 31.81 51.10
C LYS A 45 -13.42 30.76 50.10
N GLN A 46 -14.35 29.93 50.57
CA GLN A 46 -15.24 29.00 49.84
C GLN A 46 -16.70 29.53 49.92
N PRO A 47 -17.74 28.85 49.36
CA PRO A 47 -17.76 27.73 48.39
C PRO A 47 -18.37 28.22 47.03
N ASP A 48 -19.22 27.58 46.20
CA ASP A 48 -20.09 26.38 46.14
C ASP A 48 -20.31 26.00 44.64
N LEU A 49 -20.98 24.90 44.22
CA LEU A 49 -21.04 23.47 44.60
C LEU A 49 -21.99 22.74 43.60
N ILE A 50 -22.03 21.39 43.60
CA ILE A 50 -23.01 20.49 42.93
C ILE A 50 -22.83 20.36 41.39
N ILE A 51 -22.63 19.21 40.70
CA ILE A 51 -22.76 17.73 40.88
C ILE A 51 -23.82 17.14 39.93
N ALA A 52 -23.51 15.94 39.39
CA ALA A 52 -24.37 15.00 38.63
C ALA A 52 -24.81 15.41 37.20
N GLU A 53 -25.25 14.49 36.34
CA GLU A 53 -24.73 13.15 35.93
C GLU A 53 -25.67 12.56 34.84
N VAL A 54 -25.14 11.62 34.05
CA VAL A 54 -25.86 10.44 33.50
C VAL A 54 -26.92 10.59 32.37
N GLU A 55 -26.81 9.59 31.46
CA GLU A 55 -27.80 8.97 30.57
C GLU A 55 -28.09 9.39 29.10
N PHE A 56 -28.43 8.34 28.35
CA PHE A 56 -28.83 8.27 26.95
C PHE A 56 -30.33 8.57 26.80
N CYS A 57 -30.79 9.06 25.64
CA CYS A 57 -31.54 8.18 24.72
C CYS A 57 -31.86 8.78 23.33
N SER A 58 -32.28 7.84 22.49
CA SER A 58 -32.88 7.85 21.14
C SER A 58 -33.83 8.99 20.71
N ASP A 59 -33.79 9.21 19.39
CA ASP A 59 -34.93 9.38 18.46
C ASP A 59 -35.74 10.68 18.30
N ILE A 60 -35.67 11.18 17.06
CA ILE A 60 -36.77 11.50 16.14
C ILE A 60 -37.58 12.83 16.30
N ASP A 61 -37.39 13.65 15.26
CA ASP A 61 -38.30 14.61 14.59
C ASP A 61 -38.68 16.02 15.12
N PHE A 62 -38.77 16.89 14.10
CA PHE A 62 -39.68 18.02 13.91
C PHE A 62 -39.55 19.36 14.70
N ILE A 63 -38.94 20.30 13.97
CA ILE A 63 -39.56 21.54 13.46
C ILE A 63 -39.49 22.88 14.26
N GLN A 64 -39.03 23.89 13.50
CA GLN A 64 -39.32 25.34 13.58
C GLN A 64 -38.85 26.25 14.74
N ARG A 65 -37.95 27.16 14.31
CA ARG A 65 -38.10 28.64 14.29
C ARG A 65 -37.55 29.51 15.43
N LYS A 66 -36.62 30.36 14.98
CA LYS A 66 -36.51 31.81 15.21
C LYS A 66 -36.27 32.33 16.63
N GLY A 67 -35.02 32.75 16.83
CA GLY A 67 -34.71 34.14 17.12
C GLY A 67 -34.67 34.53 18.61
N GLU A 68 -34.23 35.74 18.95
CA GLU A 68 -33.61 36.81 18.12
C GLU A 68 -32.84 37.77 19.05
N LEU A 69 -32.23 38.85 18.53
CA LEU A 69 -31.59 39.96 19.28
C LEU A 69 -30.26 39.64 20.03
N LEU A 70 -29.29 40.56 20.16
CA LEU A 70 -28.95 41.77 19.37
C LEU A 70 -27.51 42.27 19.70
N SER A 71 -27.10 43.33 18.97
CA SER A 71 -26.04 44.33 19.28
C SER A 71 -24.58 43.95 19.01
N HIS A 72 -23.63 44.87 18.75
CA HIS A 72 -23.53 46.21 18.08
C HIS A 72 -22.02 46.60 18.12
N PHE A 73 -21.44 47.55 17.36
CA PHE A 73 -21.73 48.41 16.20
C PHE A 73 -20.34 48.86 15.65
N SER A 74 -20.12 49.36 14.44
CA SER A 74 -20.95 49.58 13.23
C SER A 74 -20.15 49.06 12.00
N SER A 75 -20.09 49.57 10.76
CA SER A 75 -20.63 50.71 9.99
C SER A 75 -20.29 50.47 8.50
N SER A 76 -20.75 51.18 7.45
CA SER A 76 -21.91 52.03 7.12
C SER A 76 -21.52 52.84 5.84
N PRO A 77 -22.46 53.32 5.00
CA PRO A 77 -23.81 52.81 4.68
C PRO A 77 -24.26 53.09 3.20
N ILE A 78 -25.60 53.07 2.94
CA ILE A 78 -26.36 53.84 1.90
C ILE A 78 -26.30 53.26 0.46
N ILE A 79 -27.37 53.10 -0.34
CA ILE A 79 -28.81 53.56 -0.42
C ILE A 79 -29.58 52.51 -1.32
N PHE A 80 -30.91 52.40 -1.59
CA PHE A 80 -32.28 52.63 -1.03
C PHE A 80 -33.30 52.17 -2.14
N LEU A 81 -34.62 51.93 -1.96
CA LEU A 81 -35.55 51.75 -0.81
C LEU A 81 -36.82 50.97 -1.31
N LEU A 82 -37.87 50.91 -0.49
CA LEU A 82 -39.09 50.07 -0.48
C LEU A 82 -40.35 50.61 -1.23
N ASP A 83 -41.38 49.74 -1.25
CA ASP A 83 -42.81 49.94 -0.88
C ASP A 83 -43.91 50.52 -1.83
N LYS A 84 -44.92 49.65 -2.05
CA LYS A 84 -46.37 49.76 -1.71
C LYS A 84 -47.23 51.04 -1.90
N VAL A 85 -48.40 50.77 -2.50
CA VAL A 85 -49.80 51.08 -2.06
C VAL A 85 -50.47 52.42 -2.46
N PHE A 86 -51.74 52.28 -2.90
CA PHE A 86 -52.77 53.30 -3.21
C PHE A 86 -52.44 54.31 -4.34
N ALA A 87 -53.39 55.01 -4.97
CA ALA A 87 -54.80 54.71 -5.33
C ALA A 87 -55.30 55.84 -6.26
N ASN A 88 -56.28 55.55 -7.14
CA ASN A 88 -57.12 56.53 -7.85
C ASN A 88 -56.38 57.53 -8.80
N ASP A 89 -57.03 58.28 -9.69
CA ASP A 89 -58.21 58.05 -10.55
C ASP A 89 -58.20 59.13 -11.68
N LEU A 90 -59.09 59.01 -12.68
CA LEU A 90 -59.58 60.09 -13.57
C LEU A 90 -58.62 60.88 -14.49
N THR A 91 -58.69 60.50 -15.78
CA THR A 91 -58.98 61.37 -16.96
C THR A 91 -57.92 62.21 -17.72
N GLN A 92 -57.93 61.94 -19.05
CA GLN A 92 -57.74 62.88 -20.18
C GLN A 92 -56.33 63.51 -20.40
N LYS A 93 -55.85 63.73 -21.64
CA LYS A 93 -56.53 63.76 -22.96
C LYS A 93 -55.54 63.53 -24.13
N GLY A 94 -55.98 62.82 -25.18
CA GLY A 94 -55.59 63.12 -26.57
C GLY A 94 -54.72 62.12 -27.37
N LEU A 95 -55.35 61.51 -28.39
CA LEU A 95 -54.82 61.18 -29.75
C LEU A 95 -53.57 60.26 -29.89
N LEU A 96 -53.48 59.25 -30.78
CA LEU A 96 -54.27 58.86 -31.97
C LEU A 96 -54.36 57.31 -32.14
N LYS A 97 -55.39 56.86 -32.91
CA LYS A 97 -55.51 55.71 -33.87
C LYS A 97 -54.48 54.54 -33.81
N LYS A 98 -54.79 53.26 -34.10
CA LYS A 98 -56.00 52.41 -34.37
C LYS A 98 -55.45 50.96 -34.42
N THR A 99 -55.86 49.93 -33.66
CA THR A 99 -57.12 49.14 -33.62
C THR A 99 -57.48 48.32 -34.90
N GLY A 100 -57.62 46.99 -34.75
CA GLY A 100 -58.01 46.00 -35.78
C GLY A 100 -56.90 44.94 -35.97
N TYR A 101 -56.94 43.70 -35.46
CA TYR A 101 -58.01 42.75 -35.15
C TYR A 101 -58.88 42.35 -36.35
N ILE A 102 -58.76 41.08 -36.78
CA ILE A 102 -59.82 40.04 -36.85
C ILE A 102 -59.21 38.73 -37.39
N THR A 103 -59.50 37.61 -36.72
CA THR A 103 -59.35 36.25 -37.27
C THR A 103 -60.69 35.77 -37.83
N PRO A 104 -60.66 34.88 -38.84
CA PRO A 104 -61.36 33.62 -38.65
C PRO A 104 -60.48 32.40 -38.97
N ASP A 105 -61.04 31.21 -38.77
CA ASP A 105 -60.32 29.95 -38.56
C ASP A 105 -60.82 28.85 -39.51
N TYR A 106 -60.17 27.69 -39.46
CA TYR A 106 -60.45 26.41 -40.11
C TYR A 106 -60.09 26.20 -41.59
N SER A 107 -59.35 25.12 -41.79
CA SER A 107 -59.17 24.39 -43.04
C SER A 107 -60.40 23.55 -43.40
N LEU A 108 -60.69 23.40 -44.69
CA LEU A 108 -61.56 22.34 -45.21
C LEU A 108 -60.86 21.63 -46.37
N ARG A 109 -60.61 20.32 -46.21
CA ARG A 109 -60.25 19.40 -47.29
C ARG A 109 -60.91 18.03 -47.06
N GLU A 110 -62.23 18.06 -46.99
CA GLU A 110 -63.09 16.90 -47.16
C GLU A 110 -63.97 17.13 -48.41
N LEU A 111 -64.51 16.04 -48.98
CA LEU A 111 -65.37 16.02 -50.18
C LEU A 111 -64.70 16.34 -51.54
N GLU A 112 -63.77 15.48 -51.96
CA GLU A 112 -63.67 15.10 -53.38
C GLU A 112 -64.27 13.69 -53.59
N LEU A 113 -65.57 13.61 -53.89
CA LEU A 113 -66.16 12.42 -54.49
C LEU A 113 -67.47 12.75 -55.26
N CYS A 114 -67.52 12.37 -56.54
CA CYS A 114 -68.70 12.33 -57.43
C CYS A 114 -69.51 13.63 -57.66
N ILE A 115 -69.54 14.11 -58.91
CA ILE A 115 -70.69 13.98 -59.84
C ILE A 115 -70.34 14.58 -61.21
N ASP A 116 -70.67 13.88 -62.30
CA ASP A 116 -70.65 14.42 -63.67
C ASP A 116 -71.82 15.39 -63.92
N THR A 117 -71.59 16.51 -64.62
CA THR A 117 -72.48 16.94 -65.72
C THR A 117 -71.92 18.08 -66.60
N LEU A 118 -72.26 18.01 -67.88
CA LEU A 118 -72.13 19.03 -68.95
C LEU A 118 -73.28 20.08 -68.85
N PRO A 119 -73.29 21.22 -69.60
CA PRO A 119 -72.64 21.44 -70.90
C PRO A 119 -72.01 22.82 -71.16
N SER A 120 -71.51 22.97 -72.40
CA SER A 120 -70.89 24.16 -72.98
C SER A 120 -71.89 25.20 -73.49
N HIS A 121 -71.43 26.45 -73.66
CA HIS A 121 -71.82 27.27 -74.81
C HIS A 121 -70.80 28.36 -75.16
N SER A 122 -70.63 28.59 -76.45
CA SER A 122 -69.87 29.70 -77.04
C SER A 122 -70.83 30.71 -77.68
N LYS A 123 -70.46 32.00 -77.68
CA LYS A 123 -70.96 32.97 -78.66
C LYS A 123 -70.13 34.25 -78.70
N GLU A 124 -70.09 34.84 -79.89
CA GLU A 124 -69.36 36.06 -80.21
C GLU A 124 -70.08 37.31 -79.68
N LEU A 125 -69.33 38.35 -79.34
CA LEU A 125 -69.84 39.71 -79.20
C LEU A 125 -68.98 40.65 -80.04
N LYS A 126 -69.62 41.32 -81.01
CA LYS A 126 -68.96 42.33 -81.85
C LYS A 126 -68.75 43.61 -81.05
N THR A 127 -67.54 44.16 -81.09
CA THR A 127 -67.22 45.45 -80.50
C THR A 127 -67.81 46.62 -81.31
N PRO A 128 -68.26 47.71 -80.65
CA PRO A 128 -68.48 48.99 -81.32
C PRO A 128 -67.13 49.65 -81.66
N ASN A 129 -67.05 50.34 -82.80
CA ASN A 129 -65.85 51.11 -83.16
C ASN A 129 -65.74 52.38 -82.29
N ILE A 130 -64.81 52.37 -81.33
CA ILE A 130 -64.37 53.59 -80.64
C ILE A 130 -63.28 54.25 -81.50
N TRP A 131 -63.56 55.44 -82.02
CA TRP A 131 -62.53 56.29 -82.62
C TRP A 131 -61.72 56.93 -81.50
N VAL A 132 -60.57 56.34 -81.17
CA VAL A 132 -59.64 56.90 -80.18
C VAL A 132 -58.68 57.87 -80.88
N ASP A 133 -58.68 59.12 -80.44
CA ASP A 133 -57.71 60.13 -80.87
C ASP A 133 -56.28 59.73 -80.50
N GLN A 134 -55.29 60.01 -81.36
CA GLN A 134 -53.89 59.60 -81.18
C GLN A 134 -53.31 60.13 -79.86
N ALA A 135 -53.68 61.35 -79.44
CA ALA A 135 -53.26 61.91 -78.17
C ALA A 135 -53.67 61.04 -76.97
N ASN A 136 -54.92 60.53 -76.98
CA ASN A 136 -55.44 59.69 -75.91
C ASN A 136 -54.75 58.31 -75.85
N LEU A 137 -54.36 57.73 -76.99
CA LEU A 137 -53.59 56.48 -77.01
C LEU A 137 -52.20 56.66 -76.38
N THR A 138 -51.49 57.75 -76.70
CA THR A 138 -50.20 58.08 -76.08
C THR A 138 -50.33 58.32 -74.57
N THR A 139 -51.38 59.04 -74.14
CA THR A 139 -51.66 59.27 -72.72
C THR A 139 -51.97 57.97 -71.97
N ILE A 140 -52.78 57.07 -72.54
CA ILE A 140 -53.08 55.76 -71.94
C ILE A 140 -51.81 54.91 -71.84
N PHE A 141 -51.02 54.82 -72.92
CA PHE A 141 -49.76 54.08 -72.96
C PHE A 141 -48.81 54.50 -71.84
N ASN A 142 -48.66 55.82 -71.62
CA ASN A 142 -47.81 56.39 -70.57
C ASN A 142 -48.33 56.16 -69.14
N ILE A 143 -49.65 56.19 -68.91
CA ILE A 143 -50.27 56.10 -67.56
C ILE A 143 -50.43 54.64 -67.08
N LEU A 144 -50.28 53.64 -67.96
CA LEU A 144 -50.38 52.23 -67.55
C LEU A 144 -49.25 51.84 -66.56
N PRO A 145 -49.58 51.20 -65.42
CA PRO A 145 -48.63 50.95 -64.32
C PRO A 145 -47.65 49.81 -64.60
N ASN A 146 -47.93 48.97 -65.60
CA ASN A 146 -46.98 48.01 -66.13
C ASN A 146 -46.01 48.74 -67.08
N GLY A 147 -44.74 48.37 -67.04
CA GLY A 147 -43.79 48.83 -68.05
C GLY A 147 -44.19 48.26 -69.41
N ILE A 148 -44.20 49.06 -70.46
CA ILE A 148 -44.49 48.63 -71.83
C ILE A 148 -43.33 49.02 -72.73
N LEU A 149 -42.81 48.04 -73.46
CA LEU A 149 -41.77 48.19 -74.46
C LEU A 149 -42.26 47.67 -75.81
N ILE A 150 -41.87 48.35 -76.89
CA ILE A 150 -42.07 47.93 -78.27
C ILE A 150 -40.72 47.90 -78.97
N CYS A 151 -40.36 46.78 -79.60
CA CYS A 151 -39.15 46.64 -80.39
C CYS A 151 -39.41 46.02 -81.77
N ASP A 152 -38.44 46.14 -82.67
CA ASP A 152 -38.46 45.50 -83.98
C ASP A 152 -38.07 44.00 -83.91
N LYS A 153 -38.06 43.34 -85.07
CA LYS A 153 -37.68 41.92 -85.24
C LYS A 153 -36.25 41.57 -84.81
N ASP A 154 -35.37 42.56 -84.71
CA ASP A 154 -33.95 42.43 -84.37
C ASP A 154 -33.68 42.83 -82.90
N GLY A 155 -34.70 43.35 -82.20
CA GLY A 155 -34.70 43.74 -80.80
C GLY A 155 -34.41 45.22 -80.54
N ASN A 156 -34.40 46.08 -81.56
CA ASN A 156 -34.14 47.52 -81.39
C ASN A 156 -35.43 48.25 -80.98
N ILE A 157 -35.33 49.10 -79.95
CA ILE A 157 -36.48 49.61 -79.21
C ILE A 157 -37.10 50.80 -79.94
N GLN A 158 -38.35 50.63 -80.36
CA GLN A 158 -39.11 51.63 -81.11
C GLN A 158 -39.92 52.55 -80.19
N SER A 159 -40.34 52.07 -79.01
CA SER A 159 -41.06 52.87 -78.02
C SER A 159 -41.00 52.23 -76.63
N VAL A 160 -41.04 53.05 -75.58
CA VAL A 160 -41.25 52.64 -74.19
C VAL A 160 -42.20 53.62 -73.50
N ASN A 161 -43.00 53.14 -72.55
CA ASN A 161 -43.81 54.00 -71.69
C ASN A 161 -43.05 54.49 -70.46
N ASP A 162 -43.63 55.43 -69.72
CA ASP A 162 -42.96 56.03 -68.56
C ASP A 162 -42.72 55.00 -67.44
N ALA A 163 -43.66 54.10 -67.18
CA ALA A 163 -43.46 53.00 -66.22
C ALA A 163 -42.24 52.11 -66.55
N PHE A 164 -41.95 51.83 -67.83
CA PHE A 164 -40.76 51.07 -68.22
C PHE A 164 -39.47 51.87 -68.01
N THR A 165 -39.51 53.20 -68.19
CA THR A 165 -38.38 54.09 -67.86
C THR A 165 -38.13 54.14 -66.34
N GLU A 166 -39.18 54.17 -65.52
CA GLU A 166 -39.09 54.13 -64.05
C GLU A 166 -38.56 52.80 -63.52
N ILE A 167 -38.98 51.67 -64.11
CA ILE A 167 -38.55 50.32 -63.71
C ILE A 167 -37.04 50.10 -63.91
N LEU A 168 -36.45 50.60 -65.00
CA LEU A 168 -35.03 50.39 -65.33
C LEU A 168 -34.12 51.61 -65.09
N GLY A 169 -34.68 52.79 -64.81
CA GLY A 169 -33.92 54.02 -64.54
C GLY A 169 -33.24 54.67 -65.76
N TYR A 170 -33.52 54.21 -66.98
CA TYR A 170 -33.05 54.82 -68.23
C TYR A 170 -34.07 55.80 -68.79
N SER A 171 -33.61 56.87 -69.45
CA SER A 171 -34.53 57.77 -70.15
C SER A 171 -35.16 57.09 -71.38
N ARG A 172 -36.32 57.60 -71.82
CA ARG A 172 -36.99 57.13 -73.03
C ARG A 172 -36.08 57.24 -74.27
N GLU A 173 -35.27 58.29 -74.33
CA GLU A 173 -34.34 58.57 -75.44
C GLU A 173 -33.17 57.58 -75.43
N GLU A 174 -32.62 57.26 -74.25
CA GLU A 174 -31.61 56.23 -74.07
C GLU A 174 -32.15 54.85 -74.49
N LEU A 175 -33.31 54.45 -73.97
CA LEU A 175 -33.92 53.15 -74.31
C LEU A 175 -34.24 53.03 -75.80
N CYS A 176 -34.82 54.05 -76.45
CA CYS A 176 -35.08 54.04 -77.90
C CYS A 176 -33.81 54.09 -78.77
N SER A 177 -32.63 54.31 -78.18
CA SER A 177 -31.32 54.14 -78.86
C SER A 177 -30.68 52.76 -78.63
N MET A 178 -31.29 51.91 -77.79
CA MET A 178 -30.75 50.61 -77.39
C MET A 178 -31.45 49.45 -78.10
N ASN A 179 -30.73 48.34 -78.19
CA ASN A 179 -31.32 47.02 -78.37
C ASN A 179 -31.67 46.45 -76.98
N ILE A 180 -32.74 45.66 -76.86
CA ILE A 180 -33.16 45.05 -75.58
C ILE A 180 -32.04 44.24 -74.88
N ARG A 181 -31.08 43.70 -75.65
CA ARG A 181 -29.88 43.02 -75.14
C ARG A 181 -28.98 43.91 -74.27
N GLY A 182 -29.13 45.23 -74.32
CA GLY A 182 -28.34 46.19 -73.55
C GLY A 182 -28.64 46.21 -72.05
N PHE A 183 -29.79 45.68 -71.62
CA PHE A 183 -30.20 45.61 -70.21
C PHE A 183 -30.66 44.21 -69.77
N THR A 184 -30.37 43.16 -70.55
CA THR A 184 -30.67 41.76 -70.17
C THR A 184 -29.38 40.97 -69.98
N LEU A 185 -29.38 40.02 -69.04
CA LEU A 185 -28.24 39.14 -68.77
C LEU A 185 -27.81 38.38 -70.03
N THR A 186 -26.51 38.35 -70.32
CA THR A 186 -25.94 37.80 -71.57
C THR A 186 -26.37 36.36 -71.88
N GLU A 187 -26.53 35.54 -70.84
CA GLU A 187 -27.02 34.15 -70.95
C GLU A 187 -28.45 34.04 -71.50
N THR A 188 -29.29 35.06 -71.29
CA THR A 188 -30.68 35.11 -71.79
C THR A 188 -30.78 35.50 -73.26
N HIS A 189 -29.72 36.05 -73.88
CA HIS A 189 -29.79 36.59 -75.25
C HIS A 189 -30.19 35.55 -76.29
N VAL A 190 -29.77 34.29 -76.11
CA VAL A 190 -30.16 33.15 -76.97
C VAL A 190 -31.65 32.80 -76.81
N LEU A 191 -32.18 32.89 -75.59
CA LEU A 191 -33.60 32.67 -75.32
C LEU A 191 -34.47 33.81 -75.90
N ILE A 192 -34.00 35.05 -75.78
CA ILE A 192 -34.64 36.24 -76.37
C ILE A 192 -34.79 36.09 -77.89
N GLU A 193 -33.75 35.64 -78.60
CA GLU A 193 -33.88 35.37 -80.06
C GLU A 193 -34.90 34.27 -80.40
N GLN A 194 -34.98 33.22 -79.58
CA GLN A 194 -35.98 32.17 -79.77
C GLN A 194 -37.40 32.67 -79.49
N ASN A 195 -37.56 33.50 -78.45
CA ASN A 195 -38.84 34.09 -78.07
C ASN A 195 -39.33 35.06 -79.15
N ILE A 196 -38.49 35.98 -79.64
CA ILE A 196 -38.87 36.89 -80.74
C ILE A 196 -39.36 36.10 -81.97
N ARG A 197 -38.66 35.03 -82.37
CA ARG A 197 -39.07 34.20 -83.52
C ARG A 197 -40.45 33.54 -83.32
N LYS A 198 -40.72 33.01 -82.12
CA LYS A 198 -42.04 32.46 -81.73
C LYS A 198 -43.14 33.52 -81.72
N ILE A 199 -42.87 34.68 -81.13
CA ILE A 199 -43.82 35.81 -81.06
C ILE A 199 -44.14 36.31 -82.47
N LEU A 200 -43.13 36.45 -83.34
CA LEU A 200 -43.33 36.80 -84.75
C LEU A 200 -44.08 35.71 -85.54
N ASN A 201 -44.04 34.44 -85.12
CA ASN A 201 -44.91 33.40 -85.67
C ASN A 201 -46.35 33.46 -85.14
N GLY A 202 -46.64 34.28 -84.14
CA GLY A 202 -47.98 34.52 -83.58
C GLY A 202 -48.21 33.96 -82.17
N GLU A 203 -47.19 33.34 -81.56
CA GLU A 203 -47.27 32.90 -80.16
C GLU A 203 -47.37 34.12 -79.21
N THR A 204 -47.92 33.91 -78.02
CA THR A 204 -47.85 34.87 -76.90
C THR A 204 -47.02 34.22 -75.81
N ILE A 205 -45.95 34.90 -75.37
CA ILE A 205 -44.98 34.34 -74.43
C ILE A 205 -45.17 34.96 -73.05
N HIS A 206 -45.09 34.11 -72.02
CA HIS A 206 -45.04 34.49 -70.63
C HIS A 206 -43.70 34.02 -70.08
N THR A 207 -42.86 34.94 -69.61
CA THR A 207 -41.50 34.64 -69.11
C THR A 207 -41.10 35.58 -68.00
N GLU A 208 -40.60 35.03 -66.89
CA GLU A 208 -39.84 35.81 -65.92
C GLU A 208 -38.42 36.05 -66.42
N VAL A 209 -37.93 37.29 -66.29
CA VAL A 209 -36.56 37.68 -66.64
C VAL A 209 -35.93 38.48 -65.50
N ILE A 210 -34.59 38.58 -65.53
CA ILE A 210 -33.84 39.52 -64.69
C ILE A 210 -33.22 40.57 -65.61
N ASN A 211 -33.68 41.81 -65.47
CA ASN A 211 -33.15 42.96 -66.19
C ASN A 211 -32.21 43.78 -65.31
N ILE A 212 -31.27 44.47 -65.95
CA ILE A 212 -30.25 45.31 -65.34
C ILE A 212 -30.70 46.76 -65.44
N CYS A 213 -30.77 47.46 -64.32
CA CYS A 213 -31.10 48.87 -64.25
C CYS A 213 -29.86 49.75 -64.53
N LYS A 214 -30.08 51.03 -64.84
CA LYS A 214 -29.02 51.99 -65.17
C LYS A 214 -27.97 52.19 -64.06
N ASP A 215 -28.35 51.94 -62.81
CA ASP A 215 -27.47 52.00 -61.63
C ASP A 215 -26.70 50.68 -61.37
N GLY A 216 -26.93 49.64 -62.18
CA GLY A 216 -26.37 48.31 -62.01
C GLY A 216 -27.15 47.40 -61.05
N SER A 217 -28.30 47.84 -60.53
CA SER A 217 -29.21 46.97 -59.77
C SER A 217 -29.98 46.00 -60.69
N PHE A 218 -30.58 44.97 -60.10
CA PHE A 218 -31.32 43.94 -60.83
C PHE A 218 -32.82 43.97 -60.49
N LYS A 219 -33.67 43.81 -61.50
CA LYS A 219 -35.14 43.73 -61.36
C LYS A 219 -35.66 42.41 -61.90
N ASN A 220 -36.48 41.72 -61.09
CA ASN A 220 -37.24 40.55 -61.51
C ASN A 220 -38.51 41.03 -62.21
N LEU A 221 -38.61 40.83 -63.53
CA LEU A 221 -39.77 41.26 -64.32
C LEU A 221 -40.51 40.03 -64.86
N GLU A 222 -41.82 39.95 -64.61
CA GLU A 222 -42.69 39.05 -65.37
C GLU A 222 -43.08 39.74 -66.68
N LEU A 223 -42.70 39.15 -67.82
CA LEU A 223 -43.00 39.65 -69.16
C LEU A 223 -44.16 38.87 -69.78
N VAL A 224 -45.08 39.61 -70.39
CA VAL A 224 -46.08 39.10 -71.35
C VAL A 224 -45.79 39.71 -72.71
N GLU A 225 -45.35 38.90 -73.67
CA GLU A 225 -44.81 39.34 -74.95
C GLU A 225 -45.68 38.87 -76.13
N LYS A 226 -45.98 39.78 -77.07
CA LYS A 226 -46.91 39.52 -78.17
C LYS A 226 -46.56 40.31 -79.44
N ARG A 227 -46.96 39.78 -80.60
CA ARG A 227 -46.74 40.41 -81.91
C ARG A 227 -47.53 41.72 -82.06
N ILE A 228 -46.88 42.75 -82.60
CA ILE A 228 -47.51 44.03 -82.95
C ILE A 228 -47.08 44.47 -84.37
N THR A 229 -47.93 45.23 -85.06
CA THR A 229 -47.55 45.89 -86.32
C THR A 229 -47.06 47.30 -86.01
N LEU A 230 -45.85 47.62 -86.47
CA LEU A 230 -45.21 48.92 -86.29
C LEU A 230 -45.75 49.95 -87.28
N SER A 231 -45.50 51.25 -87.03
CA SER A 231 -45.95 52.36 -87.87
C SER A 231 -45.35 52.35 -89.28
N ASN A 232 -44.24 51.64 -89.51
CA ASN A 232 -43.63 51.42 -90.82
C ASN A 232 -44.26 50.23 -91.61
N GLY A 233 -45.19 49.49 -91.01
CA GLY A 233 -45.84 48.31 -91.59
C GLY A 233 -45.12 46.97 -91.35
N GLU A 234 -43.93 46.97 -90.74
CA GLU A 234 -43.27 45.73 -90.30
C GLU A 234 -43.91 45.18 -89.01
N THR A 235 -43.62 43.92 -88.67
CA THR A 235 -44.06 43.33 -87.40
C THR A 235 -42.92 43.27 -86.40
N GLY A 236 -43.17 43.82 -85.21
CA GLY A 236 -42.30 43.80 -84.05
C GLY A 236 -42.92 43.05 -82.86
N VAL A 237 -42.33 43.25 -81.69
CA VAL A 237 -42.76 42.69 -80.40
C VAL A 237 -43.20 43.80 -79.46
N LEU A 238 -44.33 43.57 -78.80
CA LEU A 238 -44.85 44.34 -77.65
C LEU A 238 -44.62 43.49 -76.40
N SER A 239 -43.82 43.99 -75.46
CA SER A 239 -43.52 43.34 -74.18
C SER A 239 -44.11 44.16 -73.03
N ILE A 240 -44.98 43.56 -72.23
CA ILE A 240 -45.57 44.15 -71.03
C ILE A 240 -44.86 43.55 -69.81
N ALA A 241 -44.23 44.38 -68.99
CA ALA A 241 -43.41 44.01 -67.86
C ALA A 241 -44.05 44.38 -66.51
N THR A 242 -43.96 43.47 -65.55
CA THR A 242 -44.44 43.65 -64.17
C THR A 242 -43.30 43.39 -63.19
N ASP A 243 -42.96 44.36 -62.33
CA ASP A 243 -41.94 44.16 -61.29
C ASP A 243 -42.48 43.26 -60.18
N VAL A 244 -41.88 42.08 -60.01
CA VAL A 244 -42.24 41.07 -59.00
C VAL A 244 -41.17 40.90 -57.93
N THR A 245 -40.14 41.76 -57.91
CA THR A 245 -38.95 41.63 -57.04
C THR A 245 -39.31 41.51 -55.56
N TYR A 246 -40.12 42.43 -55.04
CA TYR A 246 -40.53 42.48 -53.63
C TYR A 246 -41.30 41.22 -53.17
N TRP A 247 -42.13 40.64 -54.05
CA TRP A 247 -42.87 39.42 -53.74
C TRP A 247 -41.97 38.18 -53.64
N LYS A 248 -40.92 38.10 -54.48
CA LYS A 248 -39.93 37.02 -54.40
C LYS A 248 -39.06 37.13 -53.14
N GLU A 249 -38.64 38.34 -52.76
CA GLU A 249 -37.85 38.59 -51.55
C GLU A 249 -38.56 38.12 -50.27
N ILE A 250 -39.84 38.43 -50.11
CA ILE A 250 -40.65 37.97 -48.96
C ILE A 250 -40.79 36.45 -48.95
N ASN A 251 -41.14 35.84 -50.09
CA ASN A 251 -41.43 34.41 -50.16
C ASN A 251 -40.16 33.55 -49.97
N ASN A 252 -39.00 34.02 -50.45
CA ASN A 252 -37.70 33.41 -50.16
C ASN A 252 -37.32 33.59 -48.68
N SER A 253 -37.48 34.79 -48.11
CA SER A 253 -37.17 35.07 -46.70
C SER A 253 -37.99 34.20 -45.74
N LEU A 254 -39.26 33.94 -46.07
CA LEU A 254 -40.13 33.05 -45.29
C LEU A 254 -39.61 31.60 -45.33
N LYS A 255 -39.30 31.08 -46.54
CA LYS A 255 -38.71 29.74 -46.69
C LYS A 255 -37.36 29.60 -46.00
N GLU A 256 -36.46 30.55 -46.14
CA GLU A 256 -35.18 30.54 -45.45
C GLU A 256 -35.37 30.54 -43.93
N SER A 257 -36.35 31.28 -43.40
CA SER A 257 -36.65 31.28 -41.97
C SER A 257 -37.21 29.94 -41.49
N GLU A 258 -38.13 29.31 -42.22
CA GLU A 258 -38.65 27.97 -41.88
C GLU A 258 -37.58 26.89 -41.95
N GLU A 259 -36.76 26.89 -43.01
CA GLU A 259 -35.63 25.97 -43.18
C GLU A 259 -34.61 26.13 -42.04
N LYS A 260 -34.26 27.37 -41.70
CA LYS A 260 -33.36 27.71 -40.61
C LYS A 260 -33.89 27.27 -39.24
N TYR A 261 -35.18 27.47 -38.94
CA TYR A 261 -35.77 26.98 -37.69
C TYR A 261 -35.84 25.45 -37.62
N ARG A 262 -36.17 24.77 -38.72
CA ARG A 262 -36.14 23.30 -38.80
C ARG A 262 -34.73 22.77 -38.52
N ILE A 263 -33.72 23.30 -39.21
CA ILE A 263 -32.31 22.93 -39.03
C ILE A 263 -31.86 23.15 -37.58
N LEU A 264 -32.22 24.27 -36.95
CA LEU A 264 -31.85 24.56 -35.56
C LEU A 264 -32.42 23.54 -34.56
N VAL A 265 -33.66 23.07 -34.75
CA VAL A 265 -34.28 22.07 -33.85
C VAL A 265 -33.79 20.65 -34.14
N GLU A 266 -33.59 20.30 -35.41
CA GLU A 266 -33.14 18.97 -35.84
C GLU A 266 -31.63 18.74 -35.65
N LYS A 267 -30.81 19.80 -35.63
CA LYS A 267 -29.37 19.77 -35.33
C LYS A 267 -29.02 20.22 -33.91
N SER A 268 -30.01 20.34 -33.02
CA SER A 268 -29.77 20.58 -31.60
C SER A 268 -28.96 19.42 -30.98
N ASN A 269 -27.94 19.75 -30.19
CA ASN A 269 -27.20 18.78 -29.39
C ASN A 269 -27.99 18.28 -28.17
N ASP A 270 -28.97 19.08 -27.71
CA ASP A 270 -29.93 18.69 -26.69
C ASP A 270 -31.14 18.01 -27.34
N GLY A 271 -31.65 16.96 -26.71
CA GLY A 271 -32.93 16.35 -27.07
C GLY A 271 -34.08 17.30 -26.78
N ILE A 272 -35.02 17.47 -27.71
CA ILE A 272 -36.15 18.40 -27.58
C ILE A 272 -37.45 17.61 -27.72
N ILE A 273 -38.30 17.67 -26.69
CA ILE A 273 -39.66 17.10 -26.70
C ILE A 273 -40.71 18.17 -26.42
N PHE A 274 -41.94 17.93 -26.91
CA PHE A 274 -43.15 18.62 -26.47
C PHE A 274 -44.19 17.59 -26.03
N SER A 275 -44.86 17.84 -24.91
CA SER A 275 -46.02 17.08 -24.46
C SER A 275 -47.28 17.96 -24.35
N GLN A 276 -48.45 17.38 -24.65
CA GLN A 276 -49.77 18.01 -24.47
C GLN A 276 -50.58 17.14 -23.50
N GLY A 277 -50.84 17.69 -22.31
CA GLY A 277 -51.08 16.83 -21.15
C GLY A 277 -49.84 15.95 -20.90
N GLU A 278 -50.05 14.70 -20.53
CA GLU A 278 -48.97 13.76 -20.25
C GLU A 278 -48.38 13.11 -21.53
N ILE A 279 -49.03 13.27 -22.69
CA ILE A 279 -48.68 12.60 -23.95
C ILE A 279 -47.67 13.41 -24.77
N LEU A 280 -46.64 12.74 -25.31
CA LEU A 280 -45.65 13.29 -26.24
C LEU A 280 -46.25 13.55 -27.62
N VAL A 281 -46.11 14.78 -28.12
CA VAL A 281 -46.63 15.23 -29.44
C VAL A 281 -45.56 15.68 -30.42
N TYR A 282 -44.32 15.87 -29.96
CA TYR A 282 -43.14 16.08 -30.80
C TYR A 282 -41.88 15.62 -30.08
N ALA A 283 -40.91 15.13 -30.85
CA ALA A 283 -39.58 14.72 -30.42
C ALA A 283 -38.58 14.96 -31.57
N ASN A 284 -37.47 15.66 -31.32
CA ASN A 284 -36.45 15.88 -32.35
C ASN A 284 -35.58 14.62 -32.58
N PRO A 285 -34.76 14.54 -33.64
CA PRO A 285 -33.91 13.38 -33.90
C PRO A 285 -32.93 13.06 -32.76
N LYS A 286 -32.49 14.08 -32.00
CA LYS A 286 -31.48 13.90 -30.94
C LYS A 286 -32.01 13.16 -29.71
N ILE A 287 -33.27 13.38 -29.30
CA ILE A 287 -33.81 12.58 -28.19
C ILE A 287 -33.95 11.10 -28.59
N ASN A 288 -34.36 10.79 -29.83
CA ASN A 288 -34.42 9.42 -30.35
C ASN A 288 -33.06 8.71 -30.25
N GLU A 289 -31.97 9.42 -30.60
CA GLU A 289 -30.59 8.94 -30.48
C GLU A 289 -30.21 8.67 -29.01
N MET A 290 -30.56 9.58 -28.09
CA MET A 290 -30.25 9.46 -26.65
C MET A 290 -30.93 8.25 -25.99
N ILE A 291 -32.20 7.96 -26.32
CA ILE A 291 -32.99 6.89 -25.66
C ILE A 291 -33.07 5.58 -26.47
N GLY A 292 -32.69 5.58 -27.75
CA GLY A 292 -32.68 4.39 -28.61
C GLY A 292 -34.06 3.91 -29.11
N TYR A 293 -35.11 4.71 -28.95
CA TYR A 293 -36.45 4.45 -29.51
C TYR A 293 -36.65 5.23 -30.83
N SER A 294 -37.47 4.73 -31.73
CA SER A 294 -37.84 5.47 -32.95
C SER A 294 -38.86 6.58 -32.64
N HIS A 295 -39.01 7.54 -33.56
CA HIS A 295 -40.00 8.62 -33.43
C HIS A 295 -41.42 8.05 -33.28
N ASP A 296 -41.79 7.08 -34.12
CA ASP A 296 -43.13 6.46 -34.12
C ASP A 296 -43.38 5.56 -32.88
N GLU A 297 -42.34 5.13 -32.17
CA GLU A 297 -42.47 4.40 -30.90
C GLU A 297 -42.77 5.32 -29.70
N ILE A 298 -42.37 6.60 -29.75
CA ILE A 298 -42.48 7.54 -28.62
C ILE A 298 -43.57 8.61 -28.78
N ILE A 299 -43.93 9.00 -30.01
CA ILE A 299 -45.05 9.92 -30.22
C ILE A 299 -46.36 9.20 -29.84
N GLY A 300 -47.19 9.86 -29.03
CA GLY A 300 -48.38 9.26 -28.44
C GLY A 300 -48.15 8.53 -27.10
N GLN A 301 -46.90 8.27 -26.69
CA GLN A 301 -46.60 7.72 -25.36
C GLN A 301 -46.63 8.81 -24.27
N PRO A 302 -46.85 8.44 -23.00
CA PRO A 302 -46.63 9.35 -21.88
C PRO A 302 -45.17 9.79 -21.77
N PHE A 303 -44.90 11.05 -21.38
CA PHE A 303 -43.52 11.56 -21.25
C PHE A 303 -42.65 10.77 -20.25
N HIS A 304 -43.28 10.07 -19.30
CA HIS A 304 -42.60 9.25 -18.29
C HIS A 304 -42.23 7.83 -18.79
N PHE A 305 -42.54 7.49 -20.05
CA PHE A 305 -42.28 6.17 -20.65
C PHE A 305 -40.79 5.77 -20.58
N PHE A 306 -39.89 6.72 -20.90
CA PHE A 306 -38.44 6.52 -20.92
C PHE A 306 -37.71 7.13 -19.69
N LEU A 307 -38.43 7.47 -18.61
CA LEU A 307 -37.79 7.81 -17.33
C LEU A 307 -37.34 6.54 -16.59
N HIS A 308 -36.24 6.61 -15.84
CA HIS A 308 -35.83 5.53 -14.94
C HIS A 308 -36.92 5.24 -13.89
N PRO A 309 -37.23 3.98 -13.53
CA PRO A 309 -38.31 3.64 -12.61
C PRO A 309 -38.35 4.48 -11.34
N ASP A 310 -37.22 4.56 -10.62
CA ASP A 310 -37.08 5.27 -9.34
C ASP A 310 -37.30 6.80 -9.43
N GLU A 311 -37.19 7.36 -10.64
CA GLU A 311 -37.39 8.79 -10.89
C GLU A 311 -38.82 9.13 -11.30
N ARG A 312 -39.62 8.16 -11.78
CA ARG A 312 -40.93 8.43 -12.41
C ARG A 312 -41.86 9.25 -11.53
N GLU A 313 -42.05 8.86 -10.28
CA GLU A 313 -42.98 9.53 -9.36
C GLU A 313 -42.53 10.98 -9.06
N ARG A 314 -41.23 11.19 -8.76
CA ARG A 314 -40.64 12.51 -8.48
C ARG A 314 -40.80 13.48 -9.65
N ILE A 315 -40.76 12.98 -10.88
CA ILE A 315 -40.87 13.79 -12.09
C ILE A 315 -42.34 14.06 -12.46
N ILE A 316 -43.23 13.08 -12.23
CA ILE A 316 -44.69 13.25 -12.39
C ILE A 316 -45.24 14.26 -11.36
N GLU A 317 -44.79 14.23 -10.10
CA GLU A 317 -45.18 15.21 -9.07
C GLU A 317 -44.81 16.64 -9.53
N LYS A 318 -43.57 16.86 -9.96
CA LYS A 318 -43.10 18.14 -10.52
C LYS A 318 -43.96 18.60 -11.71
N TYR A 319 -44.39 17.68 -12.57
CA TYR A 319 -45.27 17.99 -13.70
C TYR A 319 -46.67 18.46 -13.23
N GLN A 320 -47.33 17.72 -12.33
CA GLN A 320 -48.65 18.11 -11.83
C GLN A 320 -48.60 19.44 -11.05
N ARG A 321 -47.53 19.70 -10.31
CA ARG A 321 -47.35 20.98 -9.58
C ARG A 321 -47.24 22.18 -10.52
N ARG A 322 -46.47 22.11 -11.62
CA ARG A 322 -46.47 23.18 -12.65
C ARG A 322 -47.85 23.38 -13.28
N LYS A 323 -48.60 22.31 -13.52
CA LYS A 323 -49.96 22.34 -14.06
C LYS A 323 -50.98 22.99 -13.11
N LEU A 324 -50.71 22.99 -11.80
CA LEU A 324 -51.46 23.72 -10.78
C LEU A 324 -50.99 25.18 -10.57
N GLY A 325 -49.97 25.63 -11.32
CA GLY A 325 -49.39 26.97 -11.19
C GLY A 325 -48.37 27.11 -10.05
N ASP A 326 -47.88 26.00 -9.51
CA ASP A 326 -46.93 25.98 -8.38
C ASP A 326 -45.46 25.97 -8.85
N ASN A 327 -44.58 26.60 -8.05
CA ASN A 327 -43.20 26.92 -8.43
C ASN A 327 -42.25 25.70 -8.33
N ALA A 328 -42.34 24.78 -9.30
CA ALA A 328 -41.40 23.67 -9.44
C ALA A 328 -40.18 24.03 -10.33
N PRO A 329 -38.92 23.79 -9.90
CA PRO A 329 -37.71 24.28 -10.57
C PRO A 329 -37.66 23.97 -12.06
N GLU A 330 -37.37 24.96 -12.90
CA GLU A 330 -37.39 24.80 -14.36
C GLU A 330 -36.25 23.90 -14.86
N ILE A 331 -35.06 24.00 -14.23
CA ILE A 331 -33.87 23.19 -14.55
C ILE A 331 -33.56 22.22 -13.40
N TYR A 332 -33.37 20.93 -13.72
CA TYR A 332 -33.01 19.89 -12.75
C TYR A 332 -32.47 18.60 -13.39
N GLU A 333 -31.66 17.86 -12.65
CA GLU A 333 -31.13 16.55 -13.06
C GLU A 333 -32.14 15.40 -12.82
N THR A 334 -32.11 14.40 -13.71
CA THR A 334 -32.90 13.15 -13.65
C THR A 334 -32.21 12.03 -14.43
N LEU A 335 -32.69 10.79 -14.27
CA LEU A 335 -32.26 9.63 -15.06
C LEU A 335 -33.31 9.26 -16.13
N LEU A 336 -32.84 9.01 -17.36
CA LEU A 336 -33.61 8.31 -18.39
C LEU A 336 -33.21 6.83 -18.41
N GLN A 337 -34.11 5.99 -18.91
CA GLN A 337 -33.83 4.61 -19.25
C GLN A 337 -33.89 4.44 -20.77
N LYS A 338 -32.77 4.03 -21.36
CA LYS A 338 -32.65 3.72 -22.78
C LYS A 338 -33.34 2.39 -23.10
N LYS A 339 -33.66 2.15 -24.38
CA LYS A 339 -34.30 0.93 -24.89
C LYS A 339 -33.50 -0.36 -24.63
N ASN A 340 -32.19 -0.28 -24.41
CA ASN A 340 -31.32 -1.39 -24.01
C ASN A 340 -31.31 -1.67 -22.49
N GLY A 341 -32.03 -0.89 -21.68
CA GLY A 341 -32.08 -0.96 -20.22
C GLY A 341 -31.05 -0.08 -19.49
N GLU A 342 -30.11 0.52 -20.22
CA GLU A 342 -29.06 1.39 -19.67
C GLU A 342 -29.63 2.71 -19.14
N SER A 343 -29.07 3.21 -18.03
CA SER A 343 -29.45 4.51 -17.46
C SER A 343 -28.61 5.65 -18.03
N LEU A 344 -29.25 6.76 -18.40
CA LEU A 344 -28.59 7.97 -18.91
C LEU A 344 -28.81 9.15 -17.94
N SER A 345 -27.74 9.82 -17.53
CA SER A 345 -27.82 11.00 -16.67
C SER A 345 -28.09 12.26 -17.49
N VAL A 346 -29.22 12.92 -17.25
CA VAL A 346 -29.63 14.11 -18.02
C VAL A 346 -30.03 15.30 -17.15
N GLU A 347 -29.81 16.49 -17.68
CA GLU A 347 -30.39 17.74 -17.20
C GLU A 347 -31.64 18.05 -18.03
N PHE A 348 -32.79 18.21 -17.35
CA PHE A 348 -34.03 18.70 -17.94
C PHE A 348 -34.12 20.21 -17.74
N ASN A 349 -34.49 20.94 -18.80
CA ASN A 349 -34.92 22.34 -18.75
C ASN A 349 -36.34 22.43 -19.32
N VAL A 350 -37.31 22.70 -18.44
CA VAL A 350 -38.76 22.57 -18.68
C VAL A 350 -39.41 23.93 -18.84
N ASN A 351 -40.03 24.18 -19.99
CA ASN A 351 -40.67 25.44 -20.35
C ASN A 351 -42.14 25.22 -20.76
N MET A 352 -42.99 26.23 -20.57
CA MET A 352 -44.33 26.25 -21.15
C MET A 352 -44.30 26.90 -22.54
N ALA A 353 -44.87 26.24 -23.54
CA ALA A 353 -44.91 26.67 -24.92
C ALA A 353 -46.31 26.47 -25.54
N THR A 354 -46.48 26.89 -26.79
CA THR A 354 -47.67 26.58 -27.58
C THR A 354 -47.27 25.74 -28.79
N TYR A 355 -47.88 24.58 -28.97
CA TYR A 355 -47.62 23.69 -30.11
C TYR A 355 -48.93 23.40 -30.86
N LYS A 356 -48.96 23.68 -32.17
CA LYS A 356 -50.18 23.57 -33.01
C LYS A 356 -51.43 24.20 -32.35
N GLY A 357 -51.28 25.41 -31.82
CA GLY A 357 -52.35 26.19 -31.18
C GLY A 357 -52.78 25.75 -29.77
N LYS A 358 -52.20 24.68 -29.21
CA LYS A 358 -52.53 24.19 -27.86
C LYS A 358 -51.36 24.41 -26.87
N PRO A 359 -51.62 24.66 -25.57
CA PRO A 359 -50.59 24.68 -24.54
C PRO A 359 -49.84 23.34 -24.50
N ALA A 360 -48.52 23.40 -24.44
CA ALA A 360 -47.64 22.24 -24.42
C ALA A 360 -46.45 22.49 -23.49
N THR A 361 -46.02 21.45 -22.78
CA THR A 361 -44.76 21.50 -22.02
C THR A 361 -43.62 21.12 -22.94
N MET A 362 -42.68 22.04 -23.16
CA MET A 362 -41.45 21.83 -23.90
C MET A 362 -40.35 21.44 -22.93
N VAL A 363 -39.57 20.41 -23.23
CA VAL A 363 -38.40 20.02 -22.42
C VAL A 363 -37.17 19.90 -23.31
N PHE A 364 -36.12 20.62 -22.94
CA PHE A 364 -34.77 20.37 -23.43
C PHE A 364 -34.09 19.37 -22.50
N ILE A 365 -33.42 18.39 -23.09
CA ILE A 365 -32.83 17.23 -22.42
C ILE A 365 -31.35 17.18 -22.82
N ARG A 366 -30.47 17.51 -21.88
CA ARG A 366 -29.03 17.52 -22.09
C ARG A 366 -28.40 16.31 -21.42
N ASP A 367 -27.58 15.56 -22.15
CA ASP A 367 -26.72 14.52 -21.56
C ASP A 367 -25.63 15.18 -20.70
N ILE A 368 -25.55 14.80 -19.43
CA ILE A 368 -24.55 15.27 -18.47
C ILE A 368 -23.63 14.15 -17.97
N THR A 369 -23.71 12.96 -18.56
CA THR A 369 -22.96 11.76 -18.14
C THR A 369 -21.45 12.02 -18.14
N GLN A 370 -20.91 12.64 -19.20
CA GLN A 370 -19.48 12.99 -19.26
C GLN A 370 -19.09 14.03 -18.19
N ARG A 371 -19.96 15.00 -17.89
CA ARG A 371 -19.75 15.99 -16.82
C ARG A 371 -19.70 15.32 -15.45
N LYS A 372 -20.64 14.41 -15.15
CA LYS A 372 -20.65 13.63 -13.90
C LYS A 372 -19.37 12.80 -13.72
N VAL A 373 -18.88 12.18 -14.79
CA VAL A 373 -17.60 11.44 -14.78
C VAL A 373 -16.41 12.37 -14.50
N SER A 374 -16.35 13.55 -15.14
CA SER A 374 -15.29 14.53 -14.87
C SER A 374 -15.34 15.14 -13.46
N GLU A 375 -16.53 15.47 -12.94
CA GLU A 375 -16.70 15.96 -11.56
C GLU A 375 -16.29 14.88 -10.53
N LYS A 376 -16.65 13.62 -10.78
CA LYS A 376 -16.22 12.48 -9.96
C LYS A 376 -14.69 12.29 -10.01
N PHE A 377 -14.09 12.24 -11.20
CA PHE A 377 -12.65 12.05 -11.37
C PHE A 377 -11.82 13.18 -10.74
N LEU A 378 -12.31 14.43 -10.82
CA LEU A 378 -11.67 15.57 -10.16
C LEU A 378 -11.69 15.40 -8.63
N LYS A 379 -12.82 14.96 -8.07
CA LYS A 379 -12.95 14.68 -6.62
C LYS A 379 -12.05 13.53 -6.17
N GLU A 380 -12.03 12.42 -6.91
CA GLU A 380 -11.16 11.27 -6.62
C GLU A 380 -9.67 11.64 -6.72
N SER A 381 -9.30 12.52 -7.66
CA SER A 381 -7.94 13.07 -7.77
C SER A 381 -7.57 13.99 -6.60
N GLU A 382 -8.49 14.83 -6.11
CA GLU A 382 -8.27 15.67 -4.93
C GLU A 382 -8.15 14.82 -3.64
N GLU A 383 -9.04 13.85 -3.45
CA GLU A 383 -9.02 12.94 -2.30
C GLU A 383 -7.74 12.07 -2.30
N SER A 384 -7.30 11.61 -3.47
CA SER A 384 -6.02 10.90 -3.66
C SER A 384 -4.81 11.79 -3.35
N TYR A 385 -4.76 13.01 -3.88
CA TYR A 385 -3.69 13.98 -3.55
C TYR A 385 -3.62 14.26 -2.04
N ARG A 386 -4.76 14.56 -1.41
CA ARG A 386 -4.83 14.83 0.04
C ARG A 386 -4.36 13.62 0.85
N SER A 387 -4.79 12.42 0.46
CA SER A 387 -4.34 11.17 1.11
C SER A 387 -2.83 10.98 1.03
N VAL A 388 -2.22 11.14 -0.15
CA VAL A 388 -0.75 10.99 -0.29
C VAL A 388 0.01 12.09 0.46
N PHE A 389 -0.48 13.33 0.43
CA PHE A 389 0.17 14.48 1.05
C PHE A 389 0.13 14.41 2.59
N ASP A 390 -1.04 14.16 3.17
CA ASP A 390 -1.25 14.15 4.63
C ASP A 390 -0.89 12.83 5.33
N ASN A 391 -0.73 11.72 4.59
CA ASN A 391 -0.17 10.47 5.14
C ASN A 391 1.35 10.30 4.93
N ALA A 392 2.03 11.26 4.27
CA ALA A 392 3.49 11.26 4.19
C ALA A 392 4.12 11.41 5.58
N SER A 393 5.12 10.58 5.89
CA SER A 393 5.76 10.52 7.21
C SER A 393 6.66 11.71 7.53
N GLU A 394 7.28 12.31 6.51
CA GLU A 394 8.11 13.51 6.66
C GLU A 394 7.27 14.80 6.57
N ALA A 395 7.76 15.88 7.17
CA ALA A 395 7.08 17.17 7.16
C ALA A 395 7.23 17.83 5.78
N ILE A 396 6.12 18.00 5.06
CA ILE A 396 6.09 18.63 3.73
C ILE A 396 5.46 20.02 3.83
N TYR A 397 6.16 21.01 3.28
CA TYR A 397 5.70 22.38 3.09
C TYR A 397 5.79 22.74 1.59
N ILE A 398 4.76 23.40 1.07
CA ILE A 398 4.75 23.97 -0.30
C ILE A 398 4.92 25.48 -0.16
N GLN A 399 5.91 26.07 -0.82
CA GLN A 399 6.34 27.45 -0.61
C GLN A 399 6.37 28.26 -1.90
N ASP A 400 6.08 29.56 -1.80
CA ASP A 400 6.25 30.50 -2.91
C ASP A 400 7.72 30.91 -3.11
N ALA A 401 7.99 31.80 -4.08
CA ALA A 401 9.33 32.32 -4.37
C ALA A 401 9.96 33.15 -3.24
N ASN A 402 9.17 33.52 -2.22
CA ASN A 402 9.60 34.28 -1.04
C ASN A 402 9.75 33.38 0.20
N GLY A 403 9.40 32.10 0.11
CA GLY A 403 9.40 31.15 1.23
C GLY A 403 8.16 31.24 2.11
N VAL A 404 7.06 31.82 1.63
CA VAL A 404 5.77 31.80 2.34
C VAL A 404 5.12 30.44 2.15
N PHE A 405 4.73 29.79 3.25
CA PHE A 405 4.05 28.50 3.22
C PHE A 405 2.63 28.64 2.63
N LEU A 406 2.42 28.09 1.45
CA LEU A 406 1.14 28.04 0.74
C LEU A 406 0.27 26.88 1.23
N ASP A 407 0.89 25.74 1.51
CA ASP A 407 0.24 24.54 2.04
C ASP A 407 1.25 23.73 2.88
N VAL A 408 0.77 22.98 3.87
CA VAL A 408 1.59 22.09 4.72
C VAL A 408 0.82 20.82 5.04
N ASN A 409 1.53 19.70 5.19
CA ASN A 409 0.88 18.43 5.53
C ASN A 409 0.66 18.23 7.05
N LYS A 410 -0.07 17.16 7.39
CA LYS A 410 -0.30 16.74 8.77
C LYS A 410 1.00 16.48 9.55
N ALA A 411 2.01 15.86 8.94
CA ALA A 411 3.31 15.64 9.57
C ALA A 411 4.04 16.97 9.91
N ALA A 412 3.98 17.96 9.02
CA ALA A 412 4.49 19.31 9.29
C ALA A 412 3.75 20.02 10.42
N SER A 413 2.43 19.85 10.51
CA SER A 413 1.60 20.37 11.59
C SER A 413 1.99 19.75 12.94
N ASN A 414 2.15 18.41 12.97
CA ASN A 414 2.58 17.66 14.14
C ASN A 414 4.00 18.04 14.60
N LEU A 415 4.96 18.10 13.67
CA LEU A 415 6.38 18.39 13.95
C LEU A 415 6.56 19.74 14.68
N TYR A 416 5.77 20.74 14.30
CA TYR A 416 5.84 22.08 14.86
C TYR A 416 4.84 22.35 15.99
N GLY A 417 3.78 21.55 16.14
CA GLY A 417 2.73 21.75 17.14
C GLY A 417 1.79 22.92 16.84
N TYR A 418 1.75 23.41 15.59
CA TYR A 418 0.78 24.40 15.12
C TYR A 418 -0.23 23.73 14.18
N PRO A 419 -1.52 24.09 14.21
CA PRO A 419 -2.47 23.61 13.21
C PRO A 419 -2.14 24.22 11.83
N LYS A 420 -2.46 23.47 10.76
CA LYS A 420 -2.26 23.85 9.35
C LYS A 420 -2.71 25.29 9.03
N SER A 421 -3.83 25.73 9.59
CA SER A 421 -4.39 27.09 9.41
C SER A 421 -3.60 28.21 10.10
N GLU A 422 -2.73 27.92 11.06
CA GLU A 422 -1.80 28.89 11.65
C GLU A 422 -0.44 28.89 10.94
N ILE A 423 -0.03 27.76 10.33
CA ILE A 423 1.26 27.66 9.61
C ILE A 423 1.18 28.30 8.22
N ILE A 424 0.06 28.16 7.51
CA ILE A 424 -0.12 28.76 6.17
C ILE A 424 0.02 30.29 6.28
N GLY A 425 0.89 30.87 5.45
CA GLY A 425 1.27 32.28 5.51
C GLY A 425 2.52 32.60 6.35
N TYR A 426 3.07 31.64 7.12
CA TYR A 426 4.36 31.81 7.79
C TYR A 426 5.54 31.61 6.82
N THR A 427 6.73 32.04 7.24
CA THR A 427 8.02 31.78 6.59
C THR A 427 8.91 30.90 7.47
N PRO A 428 9.98 30.27 6.95
CA PRO A 428 10.97 29.54 7.74
C PRO A 428 11.55 30.34 8.92
N GLU A 429 11.66 31.66 8.80
CA GLU A 429 12.12 32.56 9.86
C GLU A 429 11.20 32.52 11.09
N LYS A 430 9.88 32.47 10.88
CA LYS A 430 8.88 32.45 11.95
C LYS A 430 8.89 31.14 12.77
N LEU A 431 9.42 30.07 12.20
CA LEU A 431 9.58 28.75 12.81
C LEU A 431 11.06 28.38 13.07
N SER A 432 11.93 29.39 13.11
CA SER A 432 13.38 29.27 13.32
C SER A 432 13.73 29.30 14.81
N ALA A 433 14.69 28.49 15.25
CA ALA A 433 15.28 28.60 16.58
C ALA A 433 16.18 29.86 16.69
N PRO A 434 15.98 30.75 17.69
CA PRO A 434 16.69 32.02 17.77
C PRO A 434 18.22 31.87 17.80
N GLY A 435 18.92 32.53 16.87
CA GLY A 435 20.39 32.54 16.82
C GLY A 435 21.05 31.23 16.38
N ARG A 436 20.29 30.18 16.04
CA ARG A 436 20.81 28.88 15.58
C ARG A 436 21.05 28.78 14.07
N ASN A 437 20.44 29.65 13.28
CA ASN A 437 20.38 29.55 11.81
C ASN A 437 20.89 30.82 11.12
N ASP A 438 21.64 30.68 10.01
CA ASP A 438 21.85 31.79 9.07
C ASP A 438 20.64 31.90 8.13
N MET A 439 19.79 32.89 8.40
CA MET A 439 18.61 33.18 7.58
C MET A 439 18.97 33.71 6.18
N THR A 440 20.14 34.33 6.01
CA THR A 440 20.64 34.82 4.72
C THR A 440 20.97 33.65 3.79
N ASP A 441 21.67 32.65 4.34
CA ASP A 441 22.02 31.40 3.66
C ASP A 441 20.76 30.59 3.32
N ALA A 442 19.80 30.50 4.25
CA ALA A 442 18.50 29.85 4.02
C ALA A 442 17.68 30.51 2.90
N VAL A 443 17.59 31.85 2.86
CA VAL A 443 16.90 32.59 1.79
C VAL A 443 17.64 32.47 0.45
N ARG A 444 18.97 32.42 0.44
CA ARG A 444 19.76 32.15 -0.79
C ARG A 444 19.44 30.76 -1.35
N ARG A 445 19.49 29.72 -0.50
CA ARG A 445 19.12 28.35 -0.89
C ARG A 445 17.70 28.27 -1.43
N LEU A 446 16.72 28.95 -0.82
CA LEU A 446 15.35 28.93 -1.31
C LEU A 446 15.20 29.52 -2.73
N LYS A 447 15.94 30.58 -3.04
CA LYS A 447 15.98 31.13 -4.41
C LYS A 447 16.66 30.18 -5.40
N GLU A 448 17.79 29.60 -5.03
CA GLU A 448 18.47 28.59 -5.84
C GLU A 448 17.56 27.36 -6.12
N ALA A 449 16.75 26.95 -5.14
CA ALA A 449 15.73 25.91 -5.29
C ALA A 449 14.59 26.33 -6.23
N PHE A 450 14.09 27.56 -6.15
CA PHE A 450 13.06 28.09 -7.06
C PHE A 450 13.57 28.24 -8.51
N GLU A 451 14.88 28.47 -8.69
CA GLU A 451 15.56 28.39 -9.99
C GLU A 451 15.72 26.95 -10.52
N GLY A 452 15.54 25.93 -9.68
CA GLY A 452 15.61 24.51 -10.05
C GLY A 452 16.85 23.75 -9.56
N LYS A 453 17.69 24.36 -8.70
CA LYS A 453 18.85 23.69 -8.09
C LYS A 453 18.45 23.12 -6.73
N SER A 454 18.26 21.80 -6.63
CA SER A 454 17.94 21.14 -5.35
C SER A 454 18.94 21.49 -4.24
N GLN A 455 18.44 21.74 -3.03
CA GLN A 455 19.24 22.11 -1.86
C GLN A 455 18.99 21.16 -0.70
N ILE A 456 20.02 20.85 0.08
CA ILE A 456 19.94 20.06 1.31
C ILE A 456 20.78 20.77 2.38
N PHE A 457 20.24 20.98 3.58
CA PHE A 457 20.93 21.63 4.70
C PHE A 457 20.29 21.35 6.06
N GLU A 458 21.06 21.42 7.15
CA GLU A 458 20.52 21.46 8.52
C GLU A 458 19.91 22.83 8.82
N PHE A 459 18.80 22.83 9.56
CA PHE A 459 18.11 24.02 10.06
C PHE A 459 17.48 23.70 11.42
N TRP A 460 17.54 24.62 12.37
CA TRP A 460 16.93 24.43 13.70
C TRP A 460 15.51 24.99 13.74
N GLY A 461 14.54 24.12 14.00
CA GLY A 461 13.14 24.48 14.15
C GLY A 461 12.78 24.87 15.58
N LEU A 462 11.75 25.72 15.72
CA LEU A 462 11.11 26.05 17.00
C LEU A 462 9.64 25.64 16.98
N THR A 463 9.22 24.79 17.94
CA THR A 463 7.82 24.36 18.10
C THR A 463 6.95 25.40 18.82
N LYS A 464 5.62 25.27 18.73
CA LYS A 464 4.64 26.09 19.48
C LYS A 464 4.83 26.00 21.01
N ALA A 465 5.39 24.90 21.50
CA ALA A 465 5.71 24.68 22.90
C ALA A 465 7.11 25.19 23.32
N GLY A 466 7.86 25.84 22.42
CA GLY A 466 9.20 26.38 22.71
C GLY A 466 10.36 25.37 22.64
N ARG A 467 10.11 24.10 22.32
CA ARG A 467 11.18 23.12 22.02
C ARG A 467 11.94 23.54 20.75
N GLU A 468 13.24 23.81 20.88
CA GLU A 468 14.20 23.82 19.76
C GLU A 468 14.51 22.39 19.31
N PHE A 469 14.67 22.15 18.01
CA PHE A 469 15.09 20.84 17.48
C PHE A 469 15.85 20.99 16.15
N PRO A 470 16.90 20.20 15.90
CA PRO A 470 17.57 20.16 14.61
C PRO A 470 16.73 19.37 13.60
N LYS A 471 16.61 19.89 12.38
CA LYS A 471 16.00 19.16 11.25
C LYS A 471 16.86 19.30 10.00
N GLU A 472 16.90 18.26 9.19
CA GLU A 472 17.39 18.35 7.81
C GLU A 472 16.27 18.90 6.92
N VAL A 473 16.61 19.77 5.97
CA VAL A 473 15.67 20.41 5.04
C VAL A 473 16.12 20.18 3.61
N VAL A 474 15.23 19.61 2.79
CA VAL A 474 15.42 19.37 1.35
C VAL A 474 14.47 20.30 0.58
N LEU A 475 15.01 21.15 -0.30
CA LEU A 475 14.23 22.06 -1.14
C LEU A 475 14.35 21.65 -2.62
N ASN A 476 13.21 21.47 -3.28
CA ASN A 476 13.11 21.10 -4.70
C ASN A 476 12.10 21.99 -5.42
N LYS A 477 12.33 22.28 -6.71
CA LYS A 477 11.31 22.93 -7.55
C LYS A 477 10.19 21.96 -7.89
N GLY A 478 8.95 22.43 -7.90
CA GLY A 478 7.82 21.71 -8.46
C GLY A 478 6.69 22.64 -8.91
N LYS A 479 5.50 22.06 -9.14
CA LYS A 479 4.28 22.80 -9.47
C LYS A 479 3.13 22.44 -8.54
N TYR A 480 2.36 23.44 -8.14
CA TYR A 480 1.17 23.30 -7.30
C TYR A 480 0.04 24.13 -7.93
N PHE A 481 -1.07 23.46 -8.31
CA PHE A 481 -2.16 24.04 -9.11
C PHE A 481 -1.67 24.90 -10.31
N GLY A 482 -0.68 24.39 -11.04
CA GLY A 482 -0.09 25.03 -12.23
C GLY A 482 0.95 26.13 -11.96
N LYS A 483 1.08 26.62 -10.71
CA LYS A 483 2.07 27.62 -10.31
C LYS A 483 3.41 26.95 -9.97
N ASP A 484 4.52 27.58 -10.37
CA ASP A 484 5.87 27.20 -9.91
C ASP A 484 6.00 27.48 -8.41
N VAL A 485 6.54 26.51 -7.66
CA VAL A 485 6.70 26.53 -6.20
C VAL A 485 7.98 25.80 -5.78
N VAL A 486 8.42 26.02 -4.54
CA VAL A 486 9.39 25.13 -3.87
C VAL A 486 8.62 24.11 -3.02
N PHE A 487 8.79 22.83 -3.32
CA PHE A 487 8.46 21.75 -2.39
C PHE A 487 9.61 21.59 -1.41
N ALA A 488 9.30 21.66 -0.13
CA ALA A 488 10.24 21.59 0.96
C ALA A 488 9.87 20.42 1.87
N MET A 489 10.75 19.42 1.94
CA MET A 489 10.66 18.32 2.89
C MET A 489 11.56 18.63 4.09
N ALA A 490 11.19 18.19 5.28
CA ALA A 490 12.08 18.21 6.42
C ALA A 490 11.85 17.06 7.40
N ARG A 491 12.95 16.68 8.05
CA ARG A 491 13.06 15.52 8.94
C ARG A 491 13.74 15.92 10.24
N ASP A 492 13.12 15.63 11.39
CA ASP A 492 13.76 15.80 12.69
C ASP A 492 14.98 14.85 12.78
N ILE A 493 16.16 15.37 13.16
CA ILE A 493 17.41 14.61 13.27
C ILE A 493 17.92 14.50 14.71
N SER A 494 17.07 14.82 15.71
CA SER A 494 17.40 14.77 17.13
C SER A 494 17.97 13.42 17.58
N GLU A 495 17.35 12.30 17.16
CA GLU A 495 17.80 10.95 17.53
C GLU A 495 19.22 10.65 17.03
N ARG A 496 19.53 11.07 15.80
CA ARG A 496 20.86 10.90 15.21
C ARG A 496 21.91 11.70 15.97
N LYS A 497 21.66 12.98 16.26
CA LYS A 497 22.57 13.83 17.03
C LYS A 497 22.80 13.28 18.44
N ASN A 498 21.77 12.73 19.07
CA ASN A 498 21.88 12.08 20.39
C ASN A 498 22.73 10.79 20.31
N ALA A 499 22.54 9.95 19.29
CA ALA A 499 23.36 8.74 19.10
C ALA A 499 24.83 9.06 18.82
N GLU A 500 25.11 10.08 18.00
CA GLU A 500 26.47 10.60 17.75
C GLU A 500 27.13 11.09 19.06
N ALA A 501 26.38 11.75 19.95
CA ALA A 501 26.89 12.20 21.25
C ALA A 501 27.14 11.05 22.25
N ILE A 502 26.21 10.09 22.36
CA ILE A 502 26.32 8.92 23.26
C ILE A 502 27.53 8.06 22.89
N LEU A 503 27.84 7.91 21.60
CA LEU A 503 29.03 7.19 21.13
C LEU A 503 30.31 7.87 21.60
N MET A 504 30.36 9.21 21.55
CA MET A 504 31.53 9.98 21.96
C MET A 504 31.76 9.94 23.49
N GLU A 505 30.69 10.04 24.29
CA GLU A 505 30.74 9.85 25.75
C GLU A 505 31.19 8.43 26.15
N SER A 506 30.77 7.42 25.38
CA SER A 506 31.18 6.03 25.54
C SER A 506 32.69 5.85 25.32
N GLU A 507 33.27 6.41 24.25
CA GLU A 507 34.72 6.30 23.98
C GLU A 507 35.59 6.93 25.07
N GLU A 508 35.21 8.11 25.58
CA GLU A 508 35.93 8.79 26.66
C GLU A 508 35.88 7.98 27.95
N LYS A 509 34.70 7.46 28.31
CA LYS A 509 34.48 6.60 29.48
C LYS A 509 35.34 5.34 29.49
N TYR A 510 35.46 4.62 28.37
CA TYR A 510 36.30 3.42 28.29
C TYR A 510 37.79 3.73 28.45
N ARG A 511 38.27 4.87 27.94
CA ARG A 511 39.66 5.31 28.10
C ARG A 511 40.00 5.58 29.57
N THR A 512 39.15 6.36 30.26
CA THR A 512 39.34 6.67 31.68
C THR A 512 39.38 5.42 32.56
N LEU A 513 38.55 4.42 32.25
CA LEU A 513 38.55 3.15 33.00
C LEU A 513 39.86 2.37 32.82
N ALA A 514 40.39 2.24 31.59
CA ALA A 514 41.63 1.49 31.34
C ALA A 514 42.86 2.09 32.04
N GLU A 515 42.88 3.42 32.22
CA GLU A 515 43.98 4.14 32.86
C GLU A 515 43.97 4.09 34.40
N GLN A 516 42.82 3.80 35.03
CA GLN A 516 42.64 3.87 36.49
C GLN A 516 42.70 2.52 37.24
N ILE A 517 42.62 1.38 36.57
CA ILE A 517 42.63 0.06 37.24
C ILE A 517 44.07 -0.26 37.71
N PRO A 518 44.29 -0.70 38.97
CA PRO A 518 45.61 -0.94 39.55
C PRO A 518 46.28 -2.27 39.10
N VAL A 519 46.04 -2.68 37.86
CA VAL A 519 46.66 -3.85 37.20
C VAL A 519 47.29 -3.42 35.88
N GLY A 520 48.43 -4.01 35.53
CA GLY A 520 49.18 -3.63 34.34
C GLY A 520 48.57 -4.16 33.06
N ILE A 521 47.85 -3.33 32.31
CA ILE A 521 47.28 -3.68 31.00
C ILE A 521 48.32 -3.39 29.92
N TYR A 522 48.55 -4.33 28.99
CA TYR A 522 49.43 -4.15 27.83
C TYR A 522 48.82 -4.60 26.51
N ARG A 523 49.37 -4.06 25.41
CA ARG A 523 49.32 -4.66 24.08
C ARG A 523 50.70 -4.57 23.43
N THR A 524 51.21 -5.67 22.87
CA THR A 524 52.54 -5.77 22.24
C THR A 524 52.47 -6.41 20.85
N SER A 525 53.40 -6.06 19.97
CA SER A 525 53.67 -6.79 18.73
C SER A 525 54.09 -8.24 19.00
N GLU A 526 54.12 -9.09 17.96
CA GLU A 526 54.73 -10.42 18.08
C GLU A 526 56.22 -10.35 18.48
N SER A 527 56.94 -9.30 18.07
CA SER A 527 58.33 -9.06 18.47
C SER A 527 58.51 -8.56 19.92
N GLY A 528 57.42 -8.26 20.64
CA GLY A 528 57.44 -7.77 22.03
C GLY A 528 57.53 -6.25 22.20
N THR A 529 57.42 -5.46 21.13
CA THR A 529 57.36 -3.99 21.19
C THR A 529 55.98 -3.56 21.70
N PHE A 530 55.91 -2.67 22.70
CA PHE A 530 54.62 -2.17 23.18
C PHE A 530 53.92 -1.29 22.14
N TYR A 531 52.63 -1.53 21.92
CA TYR A 531 51.70 -0.63 21.22
C TYR A 531 50.82 0.15 22.18
N TYR A 532 50.57 -0.40 23.37
CA TYR A 532 49.84 0.24 24.46
C TYR A 532 50.31 -0.34 25.80
N ALA A 533 50.32 0.50 26.83
CA ALA A 533 50.47 0.14 28.22
C ALA A 533 49.67 1.14 29.08
N ASN A 534 49.08 0.70 30.19
CA ASN A 534 48.46 1.62 31.15
C ASN A 534 49.45 2.08 32.25
N PRO A 535 49.14 3.13 33.03
CA PRO A 535 50.03 3.65 34.07
C PRO A 535 50.42 2.63 35.15
N ALA A 536 49.53 1.69 35.47
CA ALA A 536 49.82 0.64 36.44
C ALA A 536 50.92 -0.32 35.96
N LEU A 537 50.99 -0.65 34.67
CA LEU A 537 52.06 -1.50 34.12
C LEU A 537 53.43 -0.81 34.22
N ALA A 538 53.48 0.49 33.92
CA ALA A 538 54.69 1.30 34.10
C ALA A 538 55.20 1.20 35.54
N GLN A 539 54.33 1.41 36.54
CA GLN A 539 54.69 1.31 37.95
C GLN A 539 55.12 -0.11 38.38
N ILE A 540 54.48 -1.17 37.86
CA ILE A 540 54.85 -2.57 38.11
C ILE A 540 56.27 -2.86 37.60
N LEU A 541 56.62 -2.39 36.40
CA LEU A 541 57.94 -2.57 35.79
C LEU A 541 58.99 -1.56 36.28
N GLY A 542 58.57 -0.48 36.96
CA GLY A 542 59.43 0.48 37.65
C GLY A 542 59.65 1.83 36.95
N PHE A 543 58.83 2.15 35.94
CA PHE A 543 58.82 3.45 35.26
C PHE A 543 57.85 4.44 35.91
N GLU A 544 58.21 5.73 35.88
CA GLU A 544 57.33 6.82 36.35
C GLU A 544 56.24 7.21 35.32
N LYS A 545 56.46 6.91 34.03
CA LYS A 545 55.55 7.24 32.92
C LYS A 545 55.38 6.07 31.96
N VAL A 546 54.24 6.07 31.27
CA VAL A 546 53.92 5.13 30.19
C VAL A 546 54.82 5.33 28.97
N ASP A 547 55.06 6.58 28.57
CA ASP A 547 55.84 6.91 27.36
C ASP A 547 57.25 6.30 27.39
N ASP A 548 57.90 6.32 28.57
CA ASP A 548 59.23 5.75 28.75
C ASP A 548 59.22 4.21 28.59
N LEU A 549 58.18 3.53 29.10
CA LEU A 549 57.98 2.08 28.91
C LEU A 549 57.70 1.73 27.43
N LEU A 550 56.95 2.55 26.69
CA LEU A 550 56.64 2.32 25.27
C LEU A 550 57.88 2.32 24.36
N THR A 551 59.01 2.86 24.82
CA THR A 551 60.29 2.80 24.07
C THR A 551 61.06 1.48 24.23
N HIS A 552 60.70 0.65 25.21
CA HIS A 552 61.37 -0.62 25.53
C HIS A 552 60.64 -1.83 24.90
N ASN A 553 61.31 -2.99 24.87
CA ASN A 553 60.71 -4.26 24.48
C ASN A 553 60.38 -5.12 25.70
N VAL A 554 59.19 -5.74 25.73
CA VAL A 554 58.75 -6.59 26.85
C VAL A 554 59.72 -7.74 27.18
N ASN A 555 60.50 -8.20 26.19
CA ASN A 555 61.50 -9.26 26.36
C ASN A 555 62.64 -8.87 27.32
N GLU A 556 62.92 -7.57 27.51
CA GLU A 556 63.99 -7.06 28.37
C GLU A 556 63.69 -7.28 29.86
N PHE A 557 62.41 -7.40 30.22
CA PHE A 557 61.95 -7.53 31.60
C PHE A 557 61.75 -8.98 32.06
N PHE A 558 61.99 -10.00 31.22
CA PHE A 558 61.90 -11.40 31.63
C PHE A 558 63.17 -11.84 32.37
N ALA A 559 63.04 -12.42 33.56
CA ALA A 559 64.20 -12.91 34.33
C ALA A 559 64.93 -14.09 33.64
N ASN A 560 64.25 -14.76 32.72
CA ASN A 560 64.73 -15.93 32.00
C ASN A 560 64.16 -15.94 30.58
N SER A 561 65.03 -15.97 29.57
CA SER A 561 64.62 -16.00 28.15
C SER A 561 63.93 -17.30 27.74
N GLN A 562 64.12 -18.40 28.50
CA GLN A 562 63.39 -19.65 28.29
C GLN A 562 61.92 -19.54 28.75
N GLU A 563 61.67 -18.90 29.91
CA GLU A 563 60.30 -18.66 30.41
C GLU A 563 59.49 -17.82 29.41
N ARG A 564 60.11 -16.81 28.78
CA ARG A 564 59.49 -16.02 27.69
C ARG A 564 58.99 -16.90 26.53
N LEU A 565 59.77 -17.89 26.12
CA LEU A 565 59.42 -18.83 25.04
C LEU A 565 58.32 -19.81 25.44
N GLU A 566 58.14 -20.08 26.74
CA GLU A 566 57.11 -20.98 27.25
C GLU A 566 55.78 -20.24 27.44
N VAL A 567 55.81 -19.01 27.96
CA VAL A 567 54.65 -18.10 28.01
C VAL A 567 54.11 -17.83 26.59
N LEU A 568 54.98 -17.55 25.60
CA LEU A 568 54.55 -17.37 24.21
C LEU A 568 53.92 -18.64 23.60
N LYS A 569 54.37 -19.84 23.98
CA LYS A 569 53.74 -21.10 23.52
C LYS A 569 52.36 -21.31 24.14
N LEU A 570 52.15 -20.88 25.39
CA LEU A 570 50.85 -20.92 26.04
C LEU A 570 49.86 -19.97 25.34
N TYR A 571 50.25 -18.71 25.11
CA TYR A 571 49.37 -17.69 24.52
C TYR A 571 49.03 -17.95 23.06
N LYS A 572 49.87 -18.70 22.33
CA LYS A 572 49.60 -19.17 20.95
C LYS A 572 48.79 -20.47 20.87
N LYS A 573 48.47 -21.11 21.99
CA LYS A 573 47.75 -22.41 22.04
C LYS A 573 46.27 -22.27 22.43
N SER A 574 45.87 -21.10 22.92
CA SER A 574 44.51 -20.82 23.38
C SER A 574 43.89 -19.68 22.58
N ASN A 575 42.61 -19.79 22.25
CA ASN A 575 41.81 -18.67 21.72
C ASN A 575 41.26 -17.75 22.82
N ASP A 576 41.53 -18.07 24.09
CA ASP A 576 41.12 -17.31 25.27
C ASP A 576 42.32 -17.02 26.18
N TYR A 577 42.18 -16.06 27.10
CA TYR A 577 43.25 -15.62 28.00
C TYR A 577 43.82 -16.77 28.85
N VAL A 578 45.15 -16.85 28.94
CA VAL A 578 45.85 -17.88 29.70
C VAL A 578 46.64 -17.23 30.84
N GLN A 579 46.33 -17.64 32.07
CA GLN A 579 47.07 -17.24 33.25
C GLN A 579 48.42 -17.98 33.33
N SER A 580 49.48 -17.25 33.63
CA SER A 580 50.81 -17.78 33.95
C SER A 580 51.45 -16.97 35.10
N GLU A 581 52.35 -17.60 35.86
CA GLU A 581 53.09 -16.93 36.94
C GLU A 581 54.59 -17.15 36.73
N PHE A 582 55.36 -16.07 36.60
CA PHE A 582 56.78 -16.11 36.26
C PHE A 582 57.55 -14.93 36.85
N ALA A 583 58.88 -14.96 36.73
CA ALA A 583 59.75 -13.92 37.26
C ALA A 583 60.05 -12.83 36.21
N MET A 584 59.85 -11.58 36.59
CA MET A 584 60.29 -10.41 35.84
C MET A 584 61.37 -9.64 36.58
N ILE A 585 62.22 -8.94 35.84
CA ILE A 585 63.20 -7.98 36.34
C ILE A 585 62.67 -6.59 35.99
N ARG A 586 62.51 -5.73 36.99
CA ARG A 586 62.14 -4.32 36.84
C ARG A 586 63.30 -3.52 36.24
N ILE A 587 63.02 -2.33 35.70
CA ILE A 587 64.05 -1.41 35.19
C ILE A 587 65.06 -0.97 36.28
N ASP A 588 64.67 -1.04 37.55
CA ASP A 588 65.54 -0.84 38.72
C ASP A 588 66.42 -2.06 39.08
N GLY A 589 66.36 -3.14 38.30
CA GLY A 589 67.09 -4.39 38.49
C GLY A 589 66.50 -5.34 39.53
N LYS A 590 65.39 -4.98 40.20
CA LYS A 590 64.76 -5.84 41.20
C LYS A 590 63.92 -6.93 40.53
N GLN A 591 64.20 -8.19 40.88
CA GLN A 591 63.33 -9.30 40.51
C GLN A 591 61.99 -9.22 41.29
N ILE A 592 60.89 -9.40 40.57
CA ILE A 592 59.53 -9.53 41.09
C ILE A 592 58.88 -10.80 40.53
N TRP A 593 57.98 -11.39 41.29
CA TRP A 593 57.05 -12.40 40.78
C TRP A 593 55.80 -11.71 40.27
N ILE A 594 55.44 -11.99 39.02
CA ILE A 594 54.19 -11.52 38.44
C ILE A 594 53.26 -12.68 38.09
N ARG A 595 51.97 -12.36 38.03
CA ARG A 595 50.91 -13.12 37.40
C ARG A 595 50.51 -12.36 36.15
N ASP A 596 50.59 -12.99 35.00
CA ASP A 596 50.16 -12.45 33.71
C ASP A 596 48.98 -13.28 33.20
N ASN A 597 48.01 -12.63 32.57
CA ASN A 597 46.87 -13.28 31.93
C ASN A 597 46.74 -12.75 30.51
N GLY A 598 47.31 -13.47 29.54
CA GLY A 598 47.57 -12.97 28.19
C GLY A 598 47.04 -13.87 27.07
N LYS A 599 46.88 -13.29 25.88
CA LYS A 599 46.28 -13.92 24.70
C LYS A 599 46.96 -13.47 23.40
N ALA A 600 47.00 -14.35 22.40
CA ALA A 600 47.33 -13.99 21.02
C ALA A 600 46.07 -13.58 20.23
N ASN A 601 46.18 -12.53 19.41
CA ASN A 601 45.13 -12.10 18.49
C ASN A 601 45.62 -12.21 17.04
N TYR A 602 44.71 -12.51 16.12
CA TYR A 602 45.03 -12.96 14.76
C TYR A 602 44.35 -12.12 13.68
N ASP A 603 44.96 -12.02 12.49
CA ASP A 603 44.34 -11.43 11.30
C ASP A 603 43.43 -12.44 10.57
N SER A 604 42.72 -11.98 9.55
CA SER A 604 41.86 -12.81 8.68
C SER A 604 42.61 -13.82 7.80
N LYS A 605 43.92 -13.99 7.99
CA LYS A 605 44.79 -14.98 7.34
C LYS A 605 45.48 -15.91 8.35
N GLY A 606 45.21 -15.75 9.65
CA GLY A 606 45.80 -16.56 10.73
C GLY A 606 47.18 -16.11 11.22
N ASN A 607 47.68 -14.94 10.79
CA ASN A 607 48.92 -14.35 11.33
C ASN A 607 48.63 -13.64 12.64
N ILE A 608 49.59 -13.61 13.58
CA ILE A 608 49.43 -12.88 14.84
C ILE A 608 49.59 -11.38 14.60
N THR A 609 48.62 -10.59 15.05
CA THR A 609 48.63 -9.12 14.94
C THR A 609 49.26 -8.49 16.17
N PHE A 610 48.87 -8.95 17.36
CA PHE A 610 49.39 -8.52 18.65
C PHE A 610 49.07 -9.54 19.75
N PHE A 611 49.79 -9.43 20.87
CA PHE A 611 49.39 -9.99 22.16
C PHE A 611 48.84 -8.89 23.04
N ASP A 612 47.79 -9.17 23.81
CA ASP A 612 47.36 -8.34 24.93
C ASP A 612 47.12 -9.19 26.18
N GLY A 613 47.13 -8.53 27.34
CA GLY A 613 47.07 -9.19 28.64
C GLY A 613 47.08 -8.24 29.82
N VAL A 614 46.98 -8.83 31.02
CA VAL A 614 46.83 -8.13 32.30
C VAL A 614 47.77 -8.71 33.35
N VAL A 615 48.55 -7.83 33.99
CA VAL A 615 49.67 -8.16 34.89
C VAL A 615 49.43 -7.71 36.33
N GLU A 616 49.69 -8.58 37.29
CA GLU A 616 49.63 -8.36 38.75
C GLU A 616 50.98 -8.75 39.40
N ASN A 617 51.41 -8.06 40.47
CA ASN A 617 52.63 -8.40 41.22
C ASN A 617 52.30 -9.17 42.50
N ILE A 618 52.80 -10.41 42.63
CA ILE A 618 52.41 -11.37 43.66
C ILE A 618 53.50 -11.67 44.71
N THR A 619 54.64 -10.96 44.63
CA THR A 619 55.88 -11.28 45.39
C THR A 619 55.64 -11.44 46.90
N LEU A 620 54.99 -10.46 47.54
CA LEU A 620 54.76 -10.43 49.01
C LEU A 620 53.83 -11.56 49.49
N GLN A 621 52.92 -12.05 48.64
CA GLN A 621 51.95 -13.08 49.01
C GLN A 621 52.60 -14.46 49.17
N ARG A 622 53.74 -14.70 48.49
CA ARG A 622 54.41 -16.01 48.46
C ARG A 622 55.27 -16.25 49.71
N GLU A 623 56.07 -15.27 50.10
CA GLU A 623 57.04 -15.38 51.22
C GLU A 623 56.34 -15.65 52.57
N ALA A 624 55.18 -15.03 52.81
CA ALA A 624 54.41 -15.21 54.05
C ALA A 624 53.82 -16.63 54.22
N ASN A 625 53.62 -17.37 53.13
CA ASN A 625 52.84 -18.62 53.13
C ASN A 625 53.61 -19.88 53.52
N GLU A 626 54.95 -19.85 53.53
CA GLU A 626 55.77 -21.04 53.80
C GLU A 626 56.13 -21.19 55.29
N ALA A 627 56.42 -20.09 55.99
CA ALA A 627 56.83 -20.13 57.41
C ALA A 627 55.72 -20.66 58.34
N LEU A 628 54.45 -20.33 58.06
CA LEU A 628 53.31 -20.65 58.93
C LEU A 628 52.99 -22.16 58.97
N LYS A 629 53.15 -22.87 57.85
CA LYS A 629 52.62 -24.25 57.66
C LYS A 629 53.21 -25.31 58.59
N LYS A 630 54.43 -25.10 59.11
CA LYS A 630 55.18 -26.16 59.81
C LYS A 630 54.82 -26.33 61.29
N SER A 631 54.30 -25.29 61.95
CA SER A 631 53.97 -25.33 63.39
C SER A 631 52.55 -25.83 63.67
N GLU A 632 51.57 -25.45 62.82
CA GLU A 632 50.15 -25.77 63.05
C GLU A 632 49.81 -27.28 63.01
N ALA A 633 50.63 -28.10 62.33
CA ALA A 633 50.26 -29.47 61.95
C ALA A 633 50.01 -30.40 63.16
N ASN A 634 50.90 -30.39 64.15
CA ASN A 634 50.81 -31.33 65.28
C ASN A 634 49.70 -30.95 66.28
N LEU A 635 49.48 -29.66 66.53
CA LEU A 635 48.47 -29.20 67.50
C LEU A 635 47.05 -29.44 66.99
N ARG A 636 46.82 -29.21 65.68
CA ARG A 636 45.53 -29.49 65.02
C ARG A 636 45.12 -30.96 65.14
N ALA A 637 46.05 -31.90 65.02
CA ALA A 637 45.72 -33.33 64.97
C ALA A 637 45.03 -33.86 66.24
N THR A 638 45.37 -33.35 67.42
CA THR A 638 44.75 -33.78 68.69
C THR A 638 43.41 -33.09 68.94
N LEU A 639 43.33 -31.81 68.61
CA LEU A 639 42.12 -31.00 68.85
C LEU A 639 40.99 -31.36 67.87
N ASN A 640 41.32 -31.65 66.60
CA ASN A 640 40.41 -32.08 65.55
C ASN A 640 39.76 -33.49 65.76
N ALA A 641 39.69 -33.99 67.00
CA ALA A 641 39.00 -35.22 67.37
C ALA A 641 37.70 -34.98 68.16
N ILE A 642 37.42 -33.74 68.59
CA ILE A 642 36.25 -33.37 69.41
C ILE A 642 35.30 -32.52 68.56
N PRO A 643 34.04 -32.96 68.30
CA PRO A 643 33.16 -32.29 67.35
C PRO A 643 32.42 -31.05 67.91
N ASP A 644 32.47 -30.81 69.22
CA ASP A 644 31.88 -29.63 69.86
C ASP A 644 32.82 -28.42 69.79
N LEU A 645 32.27 -27.20 69.85
CA LEU A 645 33.07 -25.98 70.06
C LEU A 645 33.66 -25.98 71.48
N MET A 646 34.89 -25.49 71.62
CA MET A 646 35.56 -25.36 72.92
C MET A 646 36.11 -23.94 73.11
N PHE A 647 35.65 -23.25 74.15
CA PHE A 647 36.13 -21.92 74.53
C PHE A 647 36.71 -21.98 75.95
N ARG A 648 37.83 -21.29 76.21
CA ARG A 648 38.27 -21.00 77.59
C ARG A 648 37.97 -19.54 77.90
N PHE A 649 37.51 -19.24 79.12
CA PHE A 649 37.24 -17.88 79.59
C PHE A 649 37.90 -17.61 80.95
N ASN A 650 38.21 -16.36 81.25
CA ASN A 650 38.38 -15.92 82.65
C ASN A 650 37.02 -15.61 83.31
N ARG A 651 37.05 -15.35 84.62
CA ARG A 651 35.89 -14.99 85.44
C ARG A 651 35.14 -13.74 84.97
N GLU A 652 35.83 -12.82 84.31
CA GLU A 652 35.29 -11.57 83.75
C GLU A 652 34.69 -11.76 82.33
N GLY A 653 34.63 -13.01 81.83
CA GLY A 653 34.07 -13.35 80.52
C GLY A 653 35.00 -13.05 79.34
N VAL A 654 36.29 -12.84 79.59
CA VAL A 654 37.31 -12.67 78.55
C VAL A 654 37.73 -14.01 77.97
N TYR A 655 37.67 -14.17 76.65
CA TYR A 655 38.10 -15.39 75.98
C TYR A 655 39.62 -15.58 76.06
N LEU A 656 40.07 -16.73 76.56
CA LEU A 656 41.48 -17.09 76.76
C LEU A 656 41.98 -18.21 75.84
N ASP A 657 41.09 -18.97 75.21
CA ASP A 657 41.41 -20.01 74.23
C ASP A 657 40.18 -20.38 73.40
N LEU A 658 40.42 -20.95 72.22
CA LEU A 658 39.36 -21.35 71.30
C LEU A 658 39.78 -22.50 70.37
N HIS A 659 38.98 -23.57 70.37
CA HIS A 659 39.06 -24.62 69.38
C HIS A 659 37.69 -24.99 68.77
N SER A 660 37.71 -25.43 67.52
CA SER A 660 36.61 -26.13 66.85
C SER A 660 37.16 -27.10 65.81
N TYR A 661 36.61 -28.31 65.76
CA TYR A 661 36.84 -29.30 64.71
C TYR A 661 36.37 -28.80 63.33
N ASN A 662 35.21 -28.12 63.30
CA ASN A 662 34.61 -27.57 62.09
C ASN A 662 34.56 -26.04 62.16
N LYS A 663 35.43 -25.37 61.40
CA LYS A 663 35.56 -23.90 61.43
C LYS A 663 34.29 -23.14 61.02
N ASN A 664 33.30 -23.79 60.43
CA ASN A 664 32.01 -23.17 60.09
C ASN A 664 31.07 -22.97 61.28
N ASP A 665 31.27 -23.68 62.40
CA ASP A 665 30.46 -23.53 63.61
C ASP A 665 30.90 -22.34 64.50
N LEU A 666 31.99 -21.64 64.16
CA LEU A 666 32.50 -20.49 64.92
C LEU A 666 31.86 -19.18 64.44
N VAL A 667 31.23 -18.47 65.39
CA VAL A 667 30.30 -17.37 65.08
C VAL A 667 30.97 -16.07 64.69
N ILE A 668 31.84 -15.58 65.56
CA ILE A 668 32.75 -14.48 65.28
C ILE A 668 34.04 -15.12 64.74
N ASP A 669 34.74 -14.44 63.84
CA ASP A 669 36.09 -14.87 63.46
C ASP A 669 36.97 -15.02 64.71
N SER A 670 37.60 -16.19 64.86
CA SER A 670 38.38 -16.56 66.05
C SER A 670 39.56 -15.62 66.28
N SER A 671 39.98 -14.86 65.26
CA SER A 671 40.96 -13.78 65.34
C SER A 671 40.55 -12.61 66.26
N ARG A 672 39.24 -12.33 66.39
CA ARG A 672 38.73 -11.25 67.25
C ARG A 672 38.39 -11.73 68.65
N ILE A 673 37.83 -12.93 68.76
CA ILE A 673 37.28 -13.50 70.01
C ILE A 673 38.30 -13.40 71.16
N LEU A 674 39.53 -13.87 70.93
CA LEU A 674 40.56 -14.03 71.96
C LEU A 674 41.03 -12.69 72.55
N GLY A 675 41.12 -12.61 73.87
CA GLY A 675 41.66 -11.47 74.61
C GLY A 675 40.65 -10.36 74.97
N ASN A 676 39.43 -10.41 74.44
CA ASN A 676 38.37 -9.44 74.74
C ASN A 676 37.24 -10.09 75.55
N SER A 677 36.45 -9.28 76.26
CA SER A 677 35.26 -9.75 76.96
C SER A 677 34.20 -10.18 75.94
N ILE A 678 33.41 -11.18 76.31
CA ILE A 678 32.22 -11.56 75.54
C ILE A 678 31.25 -10.39 75.34
N LYS A 679 31.24 -9.43 76.29
CA LYS A 679 30.55 -8.13 76.21
C LYS A 679 30.91 -7.27 75.00
N ASP A 680 32.09 -7.49 74.42
CA ASP A 680 32.63 -6.65 73.35
C ASP A 680 32.17 -7.12 71.95
N PHE A 681 31.55 -8.30 71.87
CA PHE A 681 31.05 -8.88 70.61
C PHE A 681 29.56 -9.19 70.60
N PHE A 682 29.00 -9.62 71.73
CA PHE A 682 27.59 -9.93 71.87
C PHE A 682 26.92 -8.92 72.80
N THR A 683 25.61 -8.73 72.61
CA THR A 683 24.80 -7.75 73.36
C THR A 683 25.03 -7.89 74.86
N GLU A 684 24.96 -6.78 75.59
CA GLU A 684 25.28 -6.78 77.02
C GLU A 684 24.37 -7.75 77.81
N GLU A 685 23.14 -7.97 77.38
CA GLU A 685 22.21 -8.98 77.90
C GLU A 685 22.72 -10.43 77.73
N PHE A 686 23.10 -10.81 76.52
CA PHE A 686 23.71 -12.12 76.22
C PHE A 686 24.98 -12.32 77.05
N SER A 687 25.85 -11.31 77.02
CA SER A 687 27.17 -11.36 77.61
C SER A 687 27.14 -11.38 79.13
N ASN A 688 26.19 -10.66 79.76
CA ASN A 688 25.90 -10.80 81.19
C ASN A 688 25.34 -12.19 81.50
N THR A 689 24.47 -12.77 80.66
CA THR A 689 23.95 -14.14 80.85
C THR A 689 25.07 -15.18 80.85
N ILE A 690 26.04 -15.05 79.94
CA ILE A 690 27.24 -15.89 79.95
C ILE A 690 28.09 -15.64 81.19
N ILE A 691 28.42 -14.38 81.52
CA ILE A 691 29.27 -14.02 82.67
C ILE A 691 28.68 -14.44 84.02
N VAL A 692 27.36 -14.37 84.18
CA VAL A 692 26.65 -14.88 85.38
C VAL A 692 26.82 -16.39 85.51
N ASN A 693 26.70 -17.14 84.40
CA ASN A 693 26.93 -18.59 84.43
C ASN A 693 28.42 -18.95 84.63
N ILE A 694 29.36 -18.17 84.08
CA ILE A 694 30.81 -18.31 84.35
C ILE A 694 31.11 -18.13 85.85
N ASN A 695 30.64 -17.03 86.46
CA ASN A 695 30.89 -16.76 87.88
C ASN A 695 30.23 -17.84 88.77
N LYS A 696 28.98 -18.20 88.49
CA LYS A 696 28.27 -19.30 89.17
C LYS A 696 29.01 -20.63 89.04
N CYS A 697 29.58 -20.94 87.88
CA CYS A 697 30.39 -22.14 87.64
C CYS A 697 31.66 -22.17 88.50
N ILE A 698 32.39 -21.04 88.58
CA ILE A 698 33.59 -20.89 89.41
C ILE A 698 33.24 -20.97 90.91
N ASP A 699 32.27 -20.20 91.38
CA ASP A 699 31.93 -20.09 92.81
C ASP A 699 31.26 -21.34 93.38
N THR A 700 30.55 -22.12 92.56
CA THR A 700 29.99 -23.42 92.99
C THR A 700 30.91 -24.60 92.69
N GLY A 701 31.96 -24.40 91.90
CA GLY A 701 32.83 -25.47 91.39
C GLY A 701 32.11 -26.51 90.52
N SER A 702 30.92 -26.19 89.97
CA SER A 702 29.99 -27.18 89.41
C SER A 702 29.50 -26.84 88.00
N LEU A 703 29.27 -27.89 87.20
CA LEU A 703 28.86 -27.82 85.80
C LEU A 703 27.57 -26.99 85.62
N GLN A 704 27.62 -25.97 84.76
CA GLN A 704 26.44 -25.21 84.33
C GLN A 704 26.09 -25.56 82.87
N THR A 705 24.79 -25.67 82.56
CA THR A 705 24.29 -25.99 81.20
C THR A 705 23.08 -25.11 80.87
N PHE A 706 23.01 -24.56 79.65
CA PHE A 706 21.89 -23.76 79.15
C PHE A 706 21.92 -23.63 77.62
N GLU A 707 20.78 -23.35 76.99
CA GLU A 707 20.67 -23.06 75.54
C GLU A 707 20.79 -21.55 75.27
N TYR A 708 21.33 -21.19 74.11
CA TYR A 708 21.54 -19.81 73.67
C TYR A 708 21.59 -19.70 72.13
N GLU A 709 21.33 -18.51 71.59
CA GLU A 709 21.23 -18.26 70.14
C GLU A 709 22.30 -17.28 69.67
N VAL A 710 22.84 -17.49 68.47
CA VAL A 710 23.92 -16.65 67.93
C VAL A 710 23.81 -16.50 66.40
N PRO A 711 23.78 -15.27 65.84
CA PRO A 711 23.72 -15.05 64.40
C PRO A 711 25.07 -15.36 63.74
N LEU A 712 25.07 -16.31 62.81
CA LEU A 712 26.24 -16.97 62.22
C LEU A 712 26.21 -16.82 60.69
N LYS A 713 27.13 -16.02 60.12
CA LYS A 713 27.21 -15.73 58.67
C LYS A 713 25.90 -15.22 58.03
N GLY A 714 24.94 -14.73 58.83
CA GLY A 714 23.63 -14.24 58.38
C GLY A 714 22.45 -15.15 58.74
N GLU A 715 22.67 -16.39 59.16
CA GLU A 715 21.63 -17.30 59.65
C GLU A 715 21.62 -17.33 61.18
N VAL A 716 20.46 -17.52 61.83
CA VAL A 716 20.42 -17.72 63.29
C VAL A 716 20.76 -19.17 63.60
N ASN A 717 21.80 -19.38 64.42
CA ASN A 717 22.21 -20.71 64.86
C ASN A 717 22.02 -20.85 66.38
N HIS A 718 21.48 -21.98 66.80
CA HIS A 718 21.12 -22.28 68.19
C HIS A 718 22.15 -23.25 68.78
N PHE A 719 22.54 -23.03 70.04
CA PHE A 719 23.61 -23.74 70.72
C PHE A 719 23.26 -24.12 72.16
N GLU A 720 23.82 -25.21 72.66
CA GLU A 720 23.80 -25.61 74.07
C GLU A 720 25.21 -25.42 74.68
N ALA A 721 25.35 -24.55 75.69
CA ALA A 721 26.59 -24.35 76.44
C ALA A 721 26.69 -25.32 77.63
N ARG A 722 27.92 -25.78 77.94
CA ARG A 722 28.28 -26.57 79.12
C ARG A 722 29.60 -26.07 79.71
N MET A 723 29.60 -25.54 80.93
CA MET A 723 30.74 -24.83 81.54
C MET A 723 31.31 -25.57 82.75
N ILE A 724 32.64 -25.71 82.82
CA ILE A 724 33.38 -26.37 83.92
C ILE A 724 34.63 -25.54 84.32
N PRO A 725 34.98 -25.38 85.61
CA PRO A 725 36.14 -24.57 86.00
C PRO A 725 37.48 -25.24 85.63
N VAL A 726 38.47 -24.42 85.28
CA VAL A 726 39.86 -24.83 84.99
C VAL A 726 40.81 -23.96 85.80
N GLY A 727 41.14 -24.40 87.01
CA GLY A 727 41.88 -23.58 87.97
C GLY A 727 40.97 -22.61 88.74
N ALA A 728 41.55 -21.56 89.31
CA ALA A 728 40.88 -20.74 90.33
C ALA A 728 40.00 -19.59 89.80
N ASN A 729 40.19 -19.16 88.54
CA ASN A 729 39.53 -17.97 87.99
C ASN A 729 39.23 -18.09 86.47
N GLU A 730 39.18 -19.31 85.94
CA GLU A 730 38.92 -19.61 84.53
C GLU A 730 37.92 -20.76 84.40
N VAL A 731 37.22 -20.83 83.26
CA VAL A 731 36.35 -21.96 82.88
C VAL A 731 36.66 -22.43 81.46
N LEU A 732 36.48 -23.73 81.23
CA LEU A 732 36.35 -24.33 79.90
C LEU A 732 34.86 -24.51 79.59
N VAL A 733 34.46 -24.18 78.37
CA VAL A 733 33.09 -24.19 77.90
C VAL A 733 33.02 -24.99 76.63
N PHE A 734 32.28 -26.09 76.67
CA PHE A 734 31.85 -26.81 75.48
C PHE A 734 30.57 -26.15 74.98
N SER A 735 30.45 -25.96 73.68
CA SER A 735 29.22 -25.48 73.06
C SER A 735 28.88 -26.33 71.84
N ARG A 736 27.63 -26.79 71.80
CA ARG A 736 27.16 -27.72 70.79
C ARG A 736 26.06 -27.12 69.95
N ASN A 737 26.25 -27.14 68.63
CA ASN A 737 25.28 -26.69 67.66
C ASN A 737 24.04 -27.61 67.69
N ILE A 738 22.84 -27.04 67.85
CA ILE A 738 21.53 -27.72 67.80
C ILE A 738 20.65 -27.18 66.65
N THR A 739 21.22 -26.38 65.75
CA THR A 739 20.48 -25.63 64.73
C THR A 739 19.69 -26.52 63.77
N ASP A 740 20.18 -27.69 63.38
CA ASP A 740 19.44 -28.59 62.45
C ASP A 740 18.08 -29.03 63.01
N LYS A 741 17.97 -29.17 64.35
CA LYS A 741 16.70 -29.45 65.04
C LYS A 741 15.75 -28.25 64.91
N LYS A 742 16.27 -27.02 65.05
CA LYS A 742 15.49 -25.78 64.90
C LYS A 742 15.09 -25.52 63.45
N ARG A 743 15.99 -25.71 62.49
CA ARG A 743 15.68 -25.65 61.05
C ARG A 743 14.62 -26.67 60.63
N ALA A 744 14.49 -27.81 61.31
CA ALA A 744 13.40 -28.75 61.08
C ALA A 744 12.04 -28.21 61.57
N GLU A 745 11.99 -27.60 62.76
CA GLU A 745 10.80 -26.91 63.29
C GLU A 745 10.42 -25.71 62.39
N GLU A 746 11.39 -24.89 62.00
CA GLU A 746 11.22 -23.76 61.09
C GLU A 746 10.76 -24.19 59.70
N LYS A 747 11.29 -25.29 59.14
CA LYS A 747 10.89 -25.80 57.82
C LYS A 747 9.43 -26.28 57.80
N ILE A 748 8.93 -26.82 58.92
CA ILE A 748 7.50 -27.14 59.07
C ILE A 748 6.66 -25.86 59.09
N ASN A 749 7.07 -24.86 59.88
CA ASN A 749 6.40 -23.55 59.92
C ASN A 749 6.44 -22.83 58.56
N MET A 750 7.56 -22.92 57.85
CA MET A 750 7.74 -22.36 56.51
C MET A 750 6.80 -23.03 55.52
N LEU A 751 6.70 -24.36 55.49
CA LEU A 751 5.77 -25.08 54.61
C LEU A 751 4.30 -24.73 54.92
N ALA A 752 3.93 -24.58 56.19
CA ALA A 752 2.60 -24.11 56.57
C ALA A 752 2.35 -22.67 56.07
N GLN A 753 3.31 -21.75 56.28
CA GLN A 753 3.22 -20.38 55.77
C GLN A 753 3.21 -20.32 54.23
N THR A 754 3.91 -21.21 53.53
CA THR A 754 3.83 -21.30 52.06
C THR A 754 2.41 -21.64 51.62
N ILE A 755 1.76 -22.63 52.22
CA ILE A 755 0.36 -23.00 51.87
C ILE A 755 -0.62 -21.85 52.16
N ILE A 756 -0.39 -21.09 53.24
CA ILE A 756 -1.18 -19.90 53.60
C ILE A 756 -0.98 -18.75 52.59
N ASN A 757 0.24 -18.50 52.12
CA ASN A 757 0.58 -17.35 51.27
C ASN A 757 0.65 -17.65 49.75
N ILE A 758 0.29 -18.87 49.31
CA ILE A 758 0.10 -19.19 47.89
C ILE A 758 -1.12 -18.41 47.36
N VAL A 759 -0.95 -17.76 46.20
CA VAL A 759 -1.97 -16.94 45.52
C VAL A 759 -3.09 -17.79 44.89
N GLU A 760 -2.80 -19.06 44.58
CA GLU A 760 -3.81 -20.01 44.13
C GLU A 760 -4.69 -20.48 45.31
N SER A 761 -5.96 -20.76 45.03
CA SER A 761 -6.91 -21.28 46.01
C SER A 761 -6.56 -22.73 46.37
N VAL A 762 -5.99 -22.95 47.56
CA VAL A 762 -5.70 -24.30 48.08
C VAL A 762 -6.82 -24.73 49.02
N SER A 763 -7.36 -25.93 48.77
CA SER A 763 -8.34 -26.61 49.61
C SER A 763 -7.88 -28.02 49.93
N ILE A 764 -8.23 -28.53 51.11
CA ILE A 764 -8.02 -29.92 51.51
C ILE A 764 -9.35 -30.50 51.99
N THR A 765 -9.72 -31.68 51.50
CA THR A 765 -10.94 -32.38 51.94
C THR A 765 -10.63 -33.73 52.59
N ASP A 766 -11.54 -34.20 53.44
CA ASP A 766 -11.58 -35.60 53.83
C ASP A 766 -11.96 -36.52 52.65
N ILE A 767 -11.93 -37.83 52.89
CA ILE A 767 -12.33 -38.85 51.90
C ILE A 767 -13.84 -38.84 51.55
N GLY A 768 -14.65 -38.05 52.26
CA GLY A 768 -16.06 -37.77 52.00
C GLY A 768 -16.30 -36.43 51.28
N ASN A 769 -15.24 -35.83 50.73
CA ASN A 769 -15.23 -34.54 50.04
C ASN A 769 -15.71 -33.37 50.91
N ARG A 770 -15.57 -33.46 52.25
CA ARG A 770 -15.79 -32.36 53.19
C ARG A 770 -14.52 -31.55 53.38
N ILE A 771 -14.63 -30.23 53.29
CA ILE A 771 -13.51 -29.30 53.41
C ILE A 771 -13.00 -29.31 54.87
N ILE A 772 -11.74 -29.65 55.06
CA ILE A 772 -11.07 -29.71 56.38
C ILE A 772 -10.01 -28.60 56.57
N TYR A 773 -9.57 -27.98 55.48
CA TYR A 773 -8.68 -26.81 55.48
C TYR A 773 -8.83 -26.04 54.16
N VAL A 774 -8.67 -24.72 54.20
CA VAL A 774 -8.53 -23.83 53.05
C VAL A 774 -7.49 -22.75 53.34
N ASN A 775 -6.82 -22.21 52.31
CA ASN A 775 -5.96 -21.04 52.46
C ASN A 775 -6.76 -19.72 52.28
N PRO A 776 -6.21 -18.56 52.70
CA PRO A 776 -6.83 -17.25 52.48
C PRO A 776 -7.23 -16.97 51.02
N ALA A 777 -6.44 -17.40 50.04
CA ALA A 777 -6.76 -17.21 48.62
C ALA A 777 -8.05 -17.93 48.19
N PHE A 778 -8.39 -19.09 48.78
CA PHE A 778 -9.70 -19.71 48.60
C PHE A 778 -10.83 -18.81 49.14
N LEU A 779 -10.65 -18.24 50.34
CA LEU A 779 -11.66 -17.38 50.97
C LEU A 779 -11.94 -16.13 50.14
N GLU A 780 -10.89 -15.48 49.62
CA GLU A 780 -10.99 -14.34 48.70
C GLU A 780 -11.58 -14.71 47.33
N MET A 781 -11.16 -15.85 46.76
CA MET A 781 -11.66 -16.32 45.46
C MET A 781 -13.15 -16.65 45.51
N TYR A 782 -13.62 -17.39 46.53
CA TYR A 782 -15.02 -17.83 46.60
C TYR A 782 -15.93 -16.93 47.44
N GLY A 783 -15.39 -16.01 48.25
CA GLY A 783 -16.14 -15.05 49.05
C GLY A 783 -16.81 -15.63 50.31
N TYR A 784 -16.34 -16.77 50.81
CA TYR A 784 -16.80 -17.39 52.06
C TYR A 784 -15.86 -17.06 53.22
N THR A 785 -16.35 -17.11 54.46
CA THR A 785 -15.49 -17.13 55.65
C THR A 785 -15.09 -18.57 56.00
N GLU A 786 -14.00 -18.75 56.75
CA GLU A 786 -13.52 -20.07 57.17
C GLU A 786 -14.59 -20.82 58.00
N GLU A 787 -15.26 -20.12 58.92
CA GLU A 787 -16.33 -20.65 59.78
C GLU A 787 -17.56 -21.15 58.99
N GLU A 788 -17.82 -20.60 57.79
CA GLU A 788 -18.93 -21.02 56.94
C GLU A 788 -18.61 -22.26 56.09
N ILE A 789 -17.34 -22.41 55.70
CA ILE A 789 -16.90 -23.36 54.65
C ILE A 789 -16.29 -24.65 55.21
N ILE A 790 -15.63 -24.61 56.38
CA ILE A 790 -15.07 -25.81 57.01
C ILE A 790 -16.20 -26.77 57.42
N GLY A 791 -16.03 -28.06 57.10
CA GLY A 791 -17.02 -29.11 57.30
C GLY A 791 -18.08 -29.23 56.18
N GLN A 792 -18.23 -28.22 55.32
CA GLN A 792 -19.11 -28.28 54.15
C GLN A 792 -18.54 -29.22 53.08
N ASN A 793 -19.39 -29.71 52.19
CA ASN A 793 -18.96 -30.50 51.05
C ASN A 793 -18.50 -29.59 49.88
N ILE A 794 -17.43 -29.98 49.18
CA ILE A 794 -16.83 -29.22 48.06
C ILE A 794 -17.79 -28.94 46.88
N SER A 795 -18.95 -29.60 46.84
CA SER A 795 -20.05 -29.26 45.91
C SER A 795 -20.63 -27.85 46.09
N ILE A 796 -20.42 -27.20 47.24
CA ILE A 796 -20.97 -25.85 47.54
C ILE A 796 -20.44 -24.75 46.61
N ILE A 797 -19.23 -24.91 46.05
CA ILE A 797 -18.62 -23.99 45.08
C ILE A 797 -18.84 -24.41 43.62
N ARG A 798 -19.74 -25.38 43.35
CA ARG A 798 -20.01 -25.91 42.01
C ARG A 798 -21.33 -25.36 41.45
N PRO A 799 -21.42 -25.04 40.14
CA PRO A 799 -22.64 -24.57 39.54
C PRO A 799 -23.66 -25.70 39.41
N LYS A 800 -24.95 -25.35 39.48
CA LYS A 800 -26.06 -26.32 39.30
C LYS A 800 -26.21 -26.79 37.84
N SER A 801 -25.48 -26.17 36.92
CA SER A 801 -25.38 -26.50 35.50
C SER A 801 -24.29 -27.55 35.17
N LEU A 802 -23.45 -27.92 36.15
CA LEU A 802 -22.36 -28.88 35.94
C LEU A 802 -22.92 -30.28 35.59
N PRO A 803 -22.38 -31.00 34.58
CA PRO A 803 -22.80 -32.36 34.27
C PRO A 803 -22.62 -33.30 35.47
N GLN A 804 -23.61 -34.15 35.75
CA GLN A 804 -23.59 -35.06 36.91
C GLN A 804 -22.43 -36.06 36.90
N GLU A 805 -21.87 -36.36 35.73
CA GLU A 805 -20.76 -37.29 35.55
C GLU A 805 -19.40 -36.69 35.96
N LEU A 806 -19.24 -35.36 35.89
CA LEU A 806 -17.95 -34.69 36.06
C LEU A 806 -17.43 -34.71 37.53
N PRO A 807 -18.26 -34.54 38.58
CA PRO A 807 -17.81 -34.73 39.97
C PRO A 807 -17.30 -36.15 40.25
N ASP A 808 -17.96 -37.17 39.69
CA ASP A 808 -17.57 -38.57 39.84
C ASP A 808 -16.30 -38.88 39.04
N GLU A 809 -16.13 -38.30 37.85
CA GLU A 809 -14.89 -38.38 37.08
C GLU A 809 -13.70 -37.84 37.88
N ILE A 810 -13.81 -36.60 38.39
CA ILE A 810 -12.76 -35.95 39.19
C ILE A 810 -12.42 -36.79 40.43
N PHE A 811 -13.42 -37.32 41.14
CA PHE A 811 -13.19 -38.14 42.33
C PHE A 811 -12.44 -39.45 42.01
N ASN A 812 -12.90 -40.20 41.00
CA ASN A 812 -12.30 -41.49 40.64
C ASN A 812 -10.87 -41.34 40.08
N THR A 813 -10.60 -40.29 39.29
CA THR A 813 -9.26 -40.00 38.75
C THR A 813 -8.31 -39.45 39.81
N THR A 814 -8.78 -38.61 40.74
CA THR A 814 -7.98 -38.17 41.91
C THR A 814 -7.52 -39.37 42.75
N ILE A 815 -8.38 -40.38 42.91
CA ILE A 815 -8.01 -41.65 43.59
C ILE A 815 -6.94 -42.42 42.80
N GLY A 816 -7.05 -42.46 41.47
CA GLY A 816 -6.11 -43.15 40.58
C GLY A 816 -4.71 -42.54 40.50
N GLY A 817 -4.55 -41.24 40.78
CA GLY A 817 -3.26 -40.56 40.80
C GLY A 817 -3.32 -39.03 40.83
N GLY A 818 -4.46 -38.45 40.43
CA GLY A 818 -4.69 -37.01 40.33
C GLY A 818 -5.58 -36.68 39.14
N TRP A 819 -6.17 -35.49 39.13
CA TRP A 819 -6.93 -34.95 37.98
C TRP A 819 -6.50 -33.51 37.70
N GLN A 820 -6.56 -33.09 36.44
CA GLN A 820 -6.27 -31.71 36.05
C GLN A 820 -7.15 -31.30 34.87
N GLY A 821 -7.78 -30.12 34.94
CA GLY A 821 -8.62 -29.60 33.86
C GLY A 821 -9.26 -28.25 34.16
N GLU A 822 -9.86 -27.65 33.14
CA GLU A 822 -10.62 -26.39 33.25
C GLU A 822 -12.10 -26.70 33.51
N LEU A 823 -12.75 -25.97 34.42
CA LEU A 823 -14.18 -26.11 34.73
C LEU A 823 -14.78 -24.83 35.30
N LEU A 824 -16.12 -24.75 35.40
CA LEU A 824 -16.82 -23.65 36.06
C LEU A 824 -17.03 -23.94 37.55
N ASN A 825 -16.73 -22.93 38.39
CA ASN A 825 -17.11 -22.86 39.79
C ASN A 825 -17.97 -21.60 40.05
N VAL A 826 -18.52 -21.48 41.26
CA VAL A 826 -19.43 -20.39 41.67
C VAL A 826 -19.00 -19.76 42.98
N ARG A 827 -18.95 -18.42 43.00
CA ARG A 827 -18.67 -17.61 44.20
C ARG A 827 -19.94 -17.45 45.04
N LYS A 828 -19.81 -17.12 46.34
CA LYS A 828 -20.92 -16.98 47.29
C LYS A 828 -22.05 -16.03 46.85
N ASN A 829 -21.74 -15.05 45.99
CA ASN A 829 -22.69 -14.11 45.39
C ASN A 829 -23.51 -14.71 44.23
N GLY A 830 -23.25 -15.94 43.79
CA GLY A 830 -23.89 -16.60 42.65
C GLY A 830 -23.20 -16.38 41.29
N GLN A 831 -22.05 -15.71 41.25
CA GLN A 831 -21.27 -15.50 40.03
C GLN A 831 -20.55 -16.80 39.63
N GLU A 832 -20.89 -17.34 38.44
CA GLU A 832 -20.13 -18.43 37.81
C GLU A 832 -18.85 -17.89 37.16
N PHE A 833 -17.74 -18.63 37.26
CA PHE A 833 -16.45 -18.24 36.69
C PHE A 833 -15.57 -19.47 36.36
N PRO A 834 -14.72 -19.39 35.32
CA PRO A 834 -13.83 -20.49 34.94
C PRO A 834 -12.60 -20.57 35.85
N ILE A 835 -12.28 -21.78 36.28
CA ILE A 835 -11.03 -22.10 36.97
C ILE A 835 -10.24 -23.19 36.23
N SER A 836 -8.93 -23.15 36.38
CA SER A 836 -8.07 -24.34 36.25
C SER A 836 -8.03 -25.02 37.61
N LEU A 837 -8.36 -26.32 37.68
CA LEU A 837 -8.28 -27.14 38.90
C LEU A 837 -7.28 -28.28 38.70
N SER A 838 -6.43 -28.48 39.70
CA SER A 838 -5.59 -29.66 39.86
C SER A 838 -5.89 -30.33 41.21
N THR A 839 -6.01 -31.66 41.22
CA THR A 839 -6.28 -32.43 42.45
C THR A 839 -5.27 -33.55 42.66
N ALA A 840 -4.93 -33.78 43.93
CA ALA A 840 -3.99 -34.81 44.36
C ALA A 840 -4.51 -35.54 45.61
N ILE A 841 -3.99 -36.75 45.84
CA ILE A 841 -4.37 -37.61 46.96
C ILE A 841 -3.27 -37.66 48.03
N VAL A 842 -3.63 -37.38 49.28
CA VAL A 842 -2.75 -37.53 50.44
C VAL A 842 -2.89 -38.95 50.99
N LYS A 843 -1.76 -39.61 51.22
CA LYS A 843 -1.68 -40.99 51.72
C LYS A 843 -0.88 -41.06 53.03
N ASP A 844 -1.24 -42.00 53.90
CA ASP A 844 -0.49 -42.29 55.12
C ASP A 844 0.81 -43.08 54.84
N ASN A 845 1.62 -43.31 55.87
CA ASN A 845 2.86 -44.08 55.81
C ASN A 845 2.68 -45.57 55.43
N LYS A 846 1.44 -46.03 55.15
CA LYS A 846 1.10 -47.37 54.68
C LYS A 846 0.47 -47.34 53.26
N GLY A 847 0.35 -46.17 52.65
CA GLY A 847 -0.25 -45.96 51.33
C GLY A 847 -1.78 -45.76 51.34
N THR A 848 -2.41 -45.69 52.51
CA THR A 848 -3.86 -45.52 52.69
C THR A 848 -4.26 -44.07 52.38
N PRO A 849 -5.27 -43.81 51.54
CA PRO A 849 -5.84 -42.47 51.38
C PRO A 849 -6.35 -41.88 52.70
N ILE A 850 -6.00 -40.63 52.98
CA ILE A 850 -6.47 -39.90 54.18
C ILE A 850 -7.12 -38.55 53.89
N ALA A 851 -6.76 -37.89 52.78
CA ALA A 851 -7.33 -36.62 52.35
C ALA A 851 -7.12 -36.40 50.84
N PHE A 852 -7.82 -35.44 50.25
CA PHE A 852 -7.53 -34.90 48.92
C PHE A 852 -7.10 -33.44 49.03
N VAL A 853 -6.21 -32.99 48.15
CA VAL A 853 -5.83 -31.58 47.99
C VAL A 853 -6.35 -31.11 46.63
N GLY A 854 -7.03 -29.97 46.58
CA GLY A 854 -7.44 -29.30 45.35
C GLY A 854 -6.84 -27.90 45.28
N VAL A 855 -6.07 -27.63 44.23
CA VAL A 855 -5.48 -26.32 43.93
C VAL A 855 -6.20 -25.73 42.72
N ALA A 856 -6.76 -24.53 42.89
CA ALA A 856 -7.58 -23.85 41.89
C ALA A 856 -7.05 -22.45 41.57
N SER A 857 -7.09 -22.08 40.30
CA SER A 857 -6.64 -20.80 39.77
C SER A 857 -7.73 -20.19 38.89
N ASP A 858 -8.09 -18.92 39.10
CA ASP A 858 -9.08 -18.21 38.27
C ASP A 858 -8.45 -17.88 36.91
N ILE A 859 -9.08 -18.33 35.82
CA ILE A 859 -8.56 -18.16 34.45
C ILE A 859 -9.37 -17.16 33.63
N THR A 860 -10.22 -16.34 34.26
CA THR A 860 -11.12 -15.38 33.58
C THR A 860 -10.34 -14.41 32.69
N GLU A 861 -9.32 -13.72 33.23
CA GLU A 861 -8.50 -12.77 32.46
C GLU A 861 -7.76 -13.45 31.30
N ARG A 862 -7.22 -14.66 31.53
CA ARG A 862 -6.56 -15.46 30.50
C ARG A 862 -7.52 -15.81 29.36
N LYS A 863 -8.77 -16.18 29.65
CA LYS A 863 -9.77 -16.49 28.60
C LYS A 863 -10.16 -15.27 27.78
N ILE A 864 -10.19 -14.07 28.39
CA ILE A 864 -10.42 -12.81 27.67
C ILE A 864 -9.24 -12.51 26.73
N ALA A 865 -8.00 -12.57 27.24
CA ALA A 865 -6.80 -12.35 26.43
C ALA A 865 -6.64 -13.38 25.28
N GLU A 866 -7.00 -14.65 25.52
CA GLU A 866 -7.04 -15.69 24.47
C GLU A 866 -8.03 -15.32 23.35
N GLN A 867 -9.20 -14.74 23.67
CA GLN A 867 -10.19 -14.29 22.67
C GLN A 867 -9.75 -13.02 21.92
N GLU A 868 -9.22 -12.02 22.62
CA GLU A 868 -8.72 -10.79 21.98
C GLU A 868 -7.59 -11.09 20.98
N LEU A 869 -6.68 -12.01 21.32
CA LEU A 869 -5.59 -12.43 20.45
C LEU A 869 -6.08 -13.17 19.20
N VAL A 870 -7.15 -13.98 19.30
CA VAL A 870 -7.80 -14.61 18.14
C VAL A 870 -8.42 -13.54 17.22
N MET A 871 -9.20 -12.60 17.76
CA MET A 871 -9.80 -11.54 16.94
C MET A 871 -8.76 -10.62 16.29
N ALA A 872 -7.67 -10.32 17.00
CA ALA A 872 -6.54 -9.55 16.45
C ALA A 872 -5.85 -10.29 15.29
N LYS A 873 -5.68 -11.62 15.42
CA LYS A 873 -5.11 -12.47 14.39
C LYS A 873 -6.00 -12.53 13.14
N GLU A 874 -7.29 -12.83 13.28
CA GLU A 874 -8.24 -12.92 12.15
C GLU A 874 -8.29 -11.60 11.36
N LYS A 875 -8.27 -10.46 12.06
CA LYS A 875 -8.24 -9.12 11.47
C LYS A 875 -6.94 -8.83 10.70
N ALA A 876 -5.81 -9.38 11.15
CA ALA A 876 -4.53 -9.27 10.43
C ALA A 876 -4.51 -10.16 9.17
N GLU A 877 -4.97 -11.41 9.27
CA GLU A 877 -5.01 -12.36 8.15
C GLU A 877 -5.93 -11.87 7.01
N GLU A 878 -7.12 -11.34 7.31
CA GLU A 878 -8.00 -10.77 6.28
C GLU A 878 -7.43 -9.46 5.68
N SER A 879 -6.72 -8.65 6.47
CA SER A 879 -6.04 -7.44 5.96
C SER A 879 -4.98 -7.77 4.91
N ASP A 880 -4.09 -8.75 5.17
CA ASP A 880 -3.08 -9.13 4.18
C ASP A 880 -3.68 -9.90 2.99
N ARG A 881 -4.79 -10.62 3.18
CA ARG A 881 -5.57 -11.23 2.09
C ARG A 881 -6.15 -10.18 1.14
N LEU A 882 -6.84 -9.16 1.65
CA LEU A 882 -7.41 -8.06 0.88
C LEU A 882 -6.32 -7.27 0.13
N LYS A 883 -5.21 -6.97 0.81
CA LYS A 883 -4.03 -6.31 0.22
C LYS A 883 -3.40 -7.13 -0.91
N THR A 884 -3.33 -8.46 -0.78
CA THR A 884 -2.79 -9.34 -1.82
C THR A 884 -3.74 -9.44 -3.03
N ALA A 885 -5.06 -9.51 -2.78
CA ALA A 885 -6.08 -9.46 -3.84
C ALA A 885 -6.07 -8.12 -4.59
N PHE A 886 -5.92 -6.99 -3.88
CA PHE A 886 -5.77 -5.66 -4.46
C PHE A 886 -4.55 -5.56 -5.38
N LEU A 887 -3.38 -6.05 -4.94
CA LEU A 887 -2.17 -6.08 -5.77
C LEU A 887 -2.32 -6.99 -7.00
N ALA A 888 -3.02 -8.12 -6.88
CA ALA A 888 -3.32 -9.00 -8.01
C ALA A 888 -4.26 -8.35 -9.05
N ASN A 889 -5.23 -7.55 -8.61
CA ASN A 889 -6.12 -6.81 -9.50
C ASN A 889 -5.40 -5.64 -10.18
N MET A 890 -4.66 -4.82 -9.40
CA MET A 890 -3.82 -3.74 -9.93
C MET A 890 -2.80 -4.24 -10.97
N SER A 891 -2.21 -5.43 -10.77
CA SER A 891 -1.38 -6.08 -11.77
C SER A 891 -2.09 -6.21 -13.12
N HIS A 892 -3.31 -6.74 -13.11
CA HIS A 892 -4.07 -7.04 -14.30
C HIS A 892 -4.50 -5.75 -15.02
N GLU A 893 -4.92 -4.75 -14.25
CA GLU A 893 -5.32 -3.42 -14.75
C GLU A 893 -4.16 -2.62 -15.35
N ILE A 894 -2.93 -2.78 -14.86
CA ILE A 894 -1.75 -2.10 -15.45
C ILE A 894 -1.12 -2.94 -16.58
N ARG A 895 -1.11 -4.27 -16.49
CA ARG A 895 -0.56 -5.16 -17.52
C ARG A 895 -1.32 -5.02 -18.85
N SER A 896 -2.65 -4.98 -18.82
CA SER A 896 -3.48 -4.89 -20.05
C SER A 896 -3.16 -3.68 -20.94
N PRO A 897 -3.21 -2.41 -20.46
CA PRO A 897 -2.87 -1.25 -21.28
C PRO A 897 -1.39 -1.24 -21.69
N MET A 898 -0.47 -1.68 -20.82
CA MET A 898 0.95 -1.77 -21.18
C MET A 898 1.22 -2.77 -22.31
N ASN A 899 0.54 -3.93 -22.30
CA ASN A 899 0.63 -4.92 -23.37
C ASN A 899 -0.02 -4.42 -24.67
N ALA A 900 -1.12 -3.66 -24.60
CA ALA A 900 -1.72 -3.02 -25.77
C ALA A 900 -0.75 -1.99 -26.39
N ILE A 901 -0.16 -1.12 -25.56
CA ILE A 901 0.86 -0.14 -25.97
C ILE A 901 2.05 -0.83 -26.65
N LEU A 902 2.61 -1.88 -26.05
CA LEU A 902 3.70 -2.67 -26.64
C LEU A 902 3.29 -3.35 -27.96
N GLY A 903 2.05 -3.84 -28.05
CA GLY A 903 1.48 -4.39 -29.28
C GLY A 903 1.42 -3.35 -30.41
N PHE A 904 0.89 -2.15 -30.14
CA PHE A 904 0.87 -1.06 -31.11
C PHE A 904 2.28 -0.61 -31.53
N ILE A 905 3.21 -0.46 -30.59
CA ILE A 905 4.61 -0.12 -30.88
C ILE A 905 5.24 -1.15 -31.82
N ARG A 906 4.97 -2.45 -31.60
CA ARG A 906 5.46 -3.54 -32.45
C ARG A 906 4.81 -3.55 -33.85
N ILE A 907 3.52 -3.24 -33.96
CA ILE A 907 2.85 -3.03 -35.25
C ILE A 907 3.50 -1.88 -36.02
N ILE A 908 3.76 -0.75 -35.35
CA ILE A 908 4.37 0.42 -36.01
C ILE A 908 5.81 0.08 -36.45
N LYS A 909 6.60 -0.67 -35.65
CA LYS A 909 7.97 -1.09 -36.01
C LYS A 909 8.08 -1.83 -37.36
N ASP A 910 7.02 -2.54 -37.75
CA ASP A 910 6.92 -3.29 -39.02
C ASP A 910 6.57 -2.40 -40.25
N GLU A 911 6.28 -1.09 -40.10
CA GLU A 911 5.93 -0.24 -41.25
C GLU A 911 7.15 0.22 -42.07
N GLU A 912 7.20 -0.19 -43.35
CA GLU A 912 8.26 0.14 -44.32
C GLU A 912 8.58 1.64 -44.49
N LYS A 913 7.67 2.53 -44.07
CA LYS A 913 7.77 3.99 -44.27
C LYS A 913 8.43 4.74 -43.12
N LEU A 914 8.85 4.05 -42.06
CA LEU A 914 9.50 4.69 -40.92
C LEU A 914 10.87 5.27 -41.26
N THR A 915 11.05 6.54 -40.92
CA THR A 915 12.38 7.17 -40.84
C THR A 915 13.21 6.52 -39.74
N GLU A 916 14.54 6.58 -39.86
CA GLU A 916 15.44 5.92 -38.92
C GLU A 916 15.27 6.42 -37.47
N ASN A 917 15.00 7.72 -37.30
CA ASN A 917 14.64 8.30 -36.01
C ASN A 917 13.30 7.74 -35.47
N GLY A 918 12.33 7.47 -36.34
CA GLY A 918 11.07 6.83 -35.97
C GLY A 918 11.27 5.44 -35.40
N LYS A 919 12.10 4.62 -36.07
CA LYS A 919 12.50 3.28 -35.57
C LYS A 919 13.18 3.36 -34.20
N GLN A 920 14.08 4.33 -34.01
CA GLN A 920 14.76 4.55 -32.73
C GLN A 920 13.78 4.95 -31.61
N TYR A 921 12.81 5.84 -31.87
CA TYR A 921 11.78 6.19 -30.87
C TYR A 921 10.90 4.99 -30.52
N ILE A 922 10.47 4.22 -31.52
CA ILE A 922 9.68 2.99 -31.33
C ILE A 922 10.43 1.98 -30.47
N GLU A 923 11.71 1.75 -30.75
CA GLU A 923 12.57 0.87 -29.97
C GLU A 923 12.77 1.36 -28.53
N LEU A 924 12.95 2.66 -28.34
CA LEU A 924 13.11 3.26 -27.01
C LEU A 924 11.83 3.12 -26.18
N ILE A 925 10.65 3.41 -26.75
CA ILE A 925 9.36 3.24 -26.06
C ILE A 925 9.06 1.75 -25.81
N SER A 926 9.39 0.86 -26.76
CA SER A 926 9.27 -0.60 -26.59
C SER A 926 10.10 -1.09 -25.40
N ASN A 927 11.35 -0.62 -25.28
CA ASN A 927 12.24 -0.99 -24.20
C ASN A 927 11.76 -0.43 -22.86
N SER A 928 11.31 0.83 -22.81
CA SER A 928 10.72 1.42 -21.60
C SER A 928 9.44 0.70 -21.16
N GLY A 929 8.57 0.30 -22.09
CA GLY A 929 7.35 -0.43 -21.78
C GLY A 929 7.62 -1.84 -21.24
N ALA A 930 8.56 -2.56 -21.85
CA ALA A 930 8.98 -3.88 -21.38
C ALA A 930 9.63 -3.83 -19.99
N GLN A 931 10.46 -2.82 -19.72
CA GLN A 931 11.03 -2.56 -18.40
C GLN A 931 9.93 -2.30 -17.35
N LEU A 932 8.91 -1.49 -17.69
CA LEU A 932 7.83 -1.15 -16.78
C LEU A 932 6.98 -2.38 -16.43
N VAL A 933 6.66 -3.25 -17.40
CA VAL A 933 5.99 -4.54 -17.14
C VAL A 933 6.85 -5.43 -16.24
N SER A 934 8.16 -5.56 -16.50
CA SER A 934 9.07 -6.35 -15.67
C SER A 934 9.15 -5.85 -14.22
N VAL A 935 9.13 -4.53 -13.99
CA VAL A 935 9.12 -3.95 -12.62
C VAL A 935 7.81 -4.25 -11.88
N ILE A 936 6.68 -4.30 -12.59
CA ILE A 936 5.40 -4.71 -12.00
C ILE A 936 5.44 -6.20 -11.61
N GLU A 937 5.99 -7.05 -12.48
CA GLU A 937 6.10 -8.50 -12.21
C GLU A 937 7.08 -8.79 -11.06
N ASP A 938 8.19 -8.06 -10.98
CA ASP A 938 9.11 -8.03 -9.81
C ASP A 938 8.34 -7.76 -8.51
N ILE A 939 7.53 -6.69 -8.46
CA ILE A 939 6.75 -6.28 -7.27
C ILE A 939 5.73 -7.35 -6.86
N LEU A 940 5.15 -8.06 -7.83
CA LEU A 940 4.11 -9.05 -7.59
C LEU A 940 4.67 -10.38 -7.10
N ASP A 941 5.77 -10.88 -7.68
CA ASP A 941 6.45 -12.06 -7.14
C ASP A 941 7.02 -11.73 -5.74
N THR A 942 7.61 -10.55 -5.56
CA THR A 942 8.03 -10.01 -4.25
C THR A 942 6.91 -10.04 -3.20
N SER A 943 5.66 -9.79 -3.61
CA SER A 943 4.48 -9.79 -2.73
C SER A 943 3.93 -11.21 -2.48
N LYS A 944 3.82 -12.05 -3.53
CA LYS A 944 3.36 -13.45 -3.42
C LYS A 944 4.29 -14.32 -2.58
N ILE A 945 5.59 -14.02 -2.59
CA ILE A 945 6.59 -14.67 -1.73
C ILE A 945 6.31 -14.35 -0.25
N GLN A 946 5.98 -13.10 0.11
CA GLN A 946 5.63 -12.76 1.52
C GLN A 946 4.35 -13.42 1.98
N ALA A 947 3.31 -13.43 1.14
CA ALA A 947 2.04 -14.05 1.46
C ALA A 947 2.11 -15.59 1.48
N ASN A 948 3.26 -16.18 1.17
CA ASN A 948 3.48 -17.62 0.97
C ASN A 948 2.51 -18.24 -0.06
N GLN A 949 2.14 -17.46 -1.08
CA GLN A 949 1.17 -17.83 -2.13
C GLN A 949 1.84 -18.27 -3.45
N LEU A 950 3.15 -18.09 -3.59
CA LEU A 950 3.88 -18.51 -4.78
C LEU A 950 4.04 -20.04 -4.80
N ARG A 951 3.23 -20.72 -5.61
CA ARG A 951 3.36 -22.16 -5.87
C ARG A 951 4.46 -22.42 -6.90
N LEU A 952 5.25 -23.47 -6.66
CA LEU A 952 6.29 -23.96 -7.57
C LEU A 952 5.71 -24.99 -8.54
N ASN A 953 6.09 -24.93 -9.81
CA ASN A 953 5.74 -25.91 -10.85
C ASN A 953 6.88 -26.90 -11.06
N ILE A 954 7.04 -27.82 -10.11
CA ILE A 954 8.13 -28.81 -10.10
C ILE A 954 7.88 -29.90 -11.15
N HIS A 955 8.79 -30.02 -12.11
CA HIS A 955 8.77 -31.01 -13.19
C HIS A 955 10.20 -31.44 -13.55
N GLU A 956 10.35 -32.43 -14.44
CA GLU A 956 11.66 -32.88 -14.92
C GLU A 956 12.08 -32.12 -16.19
N PHE A 957 13.30 -31.57 -16.21
CA PHE A 957 13.84 -30.86 -17.38
C PHE A 957 15.36 -31.03 -17.53
N GLU A 958 15.90 -30.86 -18.74
CA GLU A 958 17.35 -30.93 -18.96
C GLU A 958 18.08 -29.62 -18.62
N LEU A 959 18.88 -29.62 -17.55
CA LEU A 959 19.55 -28.42 -17.05
C LEU A 959 20.62 -27.87 -18.00
N ASN A 960 21.31 -28.75 -18.72
CA ASN A 960 22.36 -28.35 -19.67
C ASN A 960 21.78 -27.54 -20.84
N ASN A 961 20.55 -27.83 -21.28
CA ASN A 961 19.85 -27.03 -22.29
C ASN A 961 19.42 -25.66 -21.74
N LEU A 962 18.95 -25.57 -20.49
CA LEU A 962 18.62 -24.28 -19.86
C LEU A 962 19.82 -23.32 -19.88
N LEU A 963 21.01 -23.79 -19.46
CA LEU A 963 22.23 -22.99 -19.43
C LEU A 963 22.75 -22.63 -20.82
N THR A 964 22.68 -23.57 -21.78
CA THR A 964 23.09 -23.33 -23.19
C THR A 964 22.18 -22.31 -23.89
N ASN A 965 20.87 -22.34 -23.61
CA ASN A 965 19.92 -21.35 -24.10
C ASN A 965 20.20 -19.95 -23.53
N LEU A 966 20.46 -19.84 -22.22
CA LEU A 966 20.84 -18.58 -21.57
C LEU A 966 22.14 -18.01 -22.17
N TYR A 967 23.16 -18.84 -22.39
CA TYR A 967 24.41 -18.40 -23.04
C TYR A 967 24.18 -17.88 -24.47
N THR A 968 23.31 -18.53 -25.23
CA THR A 968 23.01 -18.12 -26.62
C THR A 968 22.35 -16.74 -26.68
N ILE A 969 21.40 -16.47 -25.78
CA ILE A 969 20.75 -15.16 -25.65
C ILE A 969 21.75 -14.09 -25.19
N TYR A 970 22.41 -14.30 -24.05
CA TYR A 970 23.21 -13.25 -23.41
C TYR A 970 24.56 -13.00 -24.10
N SER A 971 25.20 -14.02 -24.68
CA SER A 971 26.42 -13.81 -25.46
C SER A 971 26.18 -13.04 -26.76
N THR A 972 24.91 -12.92 -27.22
CA THR A 972 24.52 -12.05 -28.34
C THR A 972 24.41 -10.60 -27.86
N GLN A 973 23.68 -10.35 -26.76
CA GLN A 973 23.55 -9.02 -26.15
C GLN A 973 24.90 -8.39 -25.77
N VAL A 974 25.86 -9.20 -25.30
CA VAL A 974 27.22 -8.74 -24.99
C VAL A 974 28.00 -8.31 -26.25
N ARG A 975 27.72 -8.90 -27.42
CA ARG A 975 28.37 -8.55 -28.71
C ARG A 975 27.77 -7.31 -29.37
N GLU A 976 26.45 -7.16 -29.32
CA GLU A 976 25.72 -6.03 -29.93
C GLU A 976 25.99 -4.69 -29.22
N LYS A 977 26.39 -4.75 -27.94
CA LYS A 977 26.71 -3.59 -27.10
C LYS A 977 28.10 -3.02 -27.45
N HIS A 978 28.21 -2.43 -28.65
CA HIS A 978 29.40 -1.94 -29.39
C HIS A 978 30.45 -1.06 -28.65
N LYS A 979 30.38 -0.89 -27.33
CA LYS A 979 31.33 -0.12 -26.51
C LYS A 979 31.95 -0.91 -25.34
N MET A 980 31.54 -2.15 -25.07
CA MET A 980 32.06 -2.94 -23.96
C MET A 980 33.13 -3.94 -24.42
N SER A 981 34.26 -3.98 -23.72
CA SER A 981 35.31 -5.00 -23.92
C SER A 981 35.07 -6.18 -22.99
N THR A 982 33.85 -6.71 -22.99
CA THR A 982 33.39 -7.77 -22.10
C THR A 982 33.19 -9.06 -22.88
N ILE A 983 33.71 -10.16 -22.37
CA ILE A 983 33.65 -11.49 -23.00
C ILE A 983 32.84 -12.42 -22.10
N MET A 984 31.77 -12.98 -22.63
CA MET A 984 30.98 -14.02 -21.95
C MET A 984 31.52 -15.40 -22.36
N LEU A 985 31.91 -16.21 -21.38
CA LEU A 985 32.38 -17.57 -21.62
C LEU A 985 31.20 -18.57 -21.76
N PRO A 986 31.38 -19.69 -22.49
CA PRO A 986 30.43 -20.79 -22.47
C PRO A 986 30.18 -21.30 -21.05
N PRO A 987 28.97 -21.83 -20.75
CA PRO A 987 28.63 -22.26 -19.40
C PRO A 987 29.45 -23.48 -18.98
N VAL A 988 29.90 -23.51 -17.73
CA VAL A 988 30.60 -24.66 -17.16
C VAL A 988 29.57 -25.70 -16.70
N LEU A 989 29.52 -26.81 -17.44
CA LEU A 989 28.60 -27.93 -17.20
C LEU A 989 29.35 -29.06 -16.48
N SER A 990 29.14 -29.22 -15.18
CA SER A 990 29.85 -30.26 -14.39
C SER A 990 29.36 -31.69 -14.64
N HIS A 991 28.20 -31.87 -15.28
CA HIS A 991 27.67 -33.18 -15.68
C HIS A 991 27.43 -33.21 -17.20
N PRO A 992 27.76 -34.32 -17.90
CA PRO A 992 27.45 -34.47 -19.32
C PRO A 992 25.93 -34.41 -19.59
N SER A 993 25.56 -34.00 -20.81
CA SER A 993 24.19 -34.04 -21.32
C SER A 993 23.81 -35.47 -21.74
N PRO A 994 22.56 -35.93 -21.50
CA PRO A 994 21.51 -35.23 -20.77
C PRO A 994 21.75 -35.23 -19.25
N PHE A 995 21.47 -34.10 -18.60
CA PHE A 995 21.42 -34.00 -17.13
C PHE A 995 20.03 -33.50 -16.73
N MET A 996 19.17 -34.44 -16.35
CA MET A 996 17.79 -34.18 -15.95
C MET A 996 17.71 -33.77 -14.48
N VAL A 997 16.87 -32.78 -14.18
CA VAL A 997 16.67 -32.23 -12.83
C VAL A 997 15.18 -32.07 -12.56
N PHE A 998 14.73 -32.53 -11.39
CA PHE A 998 13.34 -32.41 -10.94
C PHE A 998 13.14 -31.14 -10.09
N SER A 999 12.79 -30.03 -10.74
CA SER A 999 12.65 -28.69 -10.13
C SER A 999 11.76 -27.77 -10.97
N ASP A 1000 11.71 -26.47 -10.65
CA ASP A 1000 10.97 -25.46 -11.42
C ASP A 1000 11.91 -24.72 -12.38
N ASP A 1001 11.90 -25.09 -13.67
CA ASP A 1001 12.79 -24.50 -14.68
C ASP A 1001 12.62 -22.97 -14.77
N MET A 1002 11.38 -22.47 -14.69
CA MET A 1002 11.06 -21.05 -14.82
C MET A 1002 11.67 -20.25 -13.69
N ARG A 1003 11.61 -20.73 -12.44
CA ARG A 1003 12.22 -20.04 -11.30
C ARG A 1003 13.74 -20.12 -11.33
N ILE A 1004 14.32 -21.23 -11.77
CA ILE A 1004 15.78 -21.35 -11.97
C ILE A 1004 16.25 -20.38 -13.06
N ARG A 1005 15.51 -20.31 -14.17
CA ARG A 1005 15.72 -19.36 -15.27
C ARG A 1005 15.59 -17.90 -14.82
N GLN A 1006 14.64 -17.58 -13.94
CA GLN A 1006 14.45 -16.25 -13.35
C GLN A 1006 15.63 -15.86 -12.45
N ILE A 1007 16.09 -16.76 -11.56
CA ILE A 1007 17.28 -16.53 -10.71
C ILE A 1007 18.53 -16.28 -11.57
N LEU A 1008 18.80 -17.15 -12.55
CA LEU A 1008 19.96 -17.03 -13.44
C LEU A 1008 19.89 -15.77 -14.31
N THR A 1009 18.72 -15.42 -14.83
CA THR A 1009 18.46 -14.18 -15.59
C THR A 1009 18.83 -12.94 -14.78
N ASN A 1010 18.40 -12.85 -13.52
CA ASN A 1010 18.69 -11.72 -12.65
C ASN A 1010 20.20 -11.58 -12.39
N LEU A 1011 20.89 -12.70 -12.12
CA LEU A 1011 22.32 -12.71 -11.84
C LEU A 1011 23.17 -12.39 -13.09
N ILE A 1012 22.86 -13.00 -14.25
CA ILE A 1012 23.58 -12.77 -15.51
C ILE A 1012 23.37 -11.34 -16.02
N SER A 1013 22.14 -10.82 -15.93
CA SER A 1013 21.82 -9.43 -16.31
C SER A 1013 22.58 -8.42 -15.44
N ASN A 1014 22.71 -8.67 -14.14
CA ASN A 1014 23.55 -7.87 -13.24
C ASN A 1014 25.04 -7.96 -13.63
N ALA A 1015 25.59 -9.14 -13.91
CA ALA A 1015 26.98 -9.28 -14.36
C ALA A 1015 27.28 -8.48 -15.64
N ILE A 1016 26.37 -8.49 -16.61
CA ILE A 1016 26.47 -7.74 -17.89
C ILE A 1016 26.28 -6.22 -17.69
N LYS A 1017 25.52 -5.83 -16.67
CA LYS A 1017 25.29 -4.42 -16.28
C LYS A 1017 26.50 -3.81 -15.60
N PHE A 1018 27.17 -4.56 -14.71
CA PHE A 1018 28.27 -4.05 -13.88
C PHE A 1018 29.69 -4.38 -14.42
N THR A 1019 29.82 -5.21 -15.47
CA THR A 1019 31.10 -5.49 -16.16
C THR A 1019 31.23 -4.72 -17.48
N SER A 1020 31.84 -3.54 -17.45
CA SER A 1020 32.09 -2.70 -18.64
C SER A 1020 33.28 -3.17 -19.51
N LYS A 1021 34.22 -3.90 -18.90
CA LYS A 1021 35.34 -4.58 -19.54
C LYS A 1021 35.77 -5.74 -18.65
N GLY A 1022 35.93 -6.94 -19.21
CA GLY A 1022 36.31 -8.12 -18.42
C GLY A 1022 35.78 -9.44 -18.99
N LEU A 1023 35.71 -10.44 -18.12
CA LEU A 1023 35.11 -11.76 -18.34
C LEU A 1023 33.82 -11.90 -17.52
N ILE A 1024 32.84 -12.60 -18.09
CA ILE A 1024 31.66 -13.12 -17.39
C ILE A 1024 31.64 -14.64 -17.60
N GLU A 1025 31.46 -15.38 -16.52
CA GLU A 1025 31.51 -16.84 -16.45
C GLU A 1025 30.31 -17.33 -15.63
N PHE A 1026 29.67 -18.44 -16.00
CA PHE A 1026 28.58 -19.02 -15.20
C PHE A 1026 28.49 -20.52 -15.43
N GLY A 1027 27.83 -21.23 -14.52
CA GLY A 1027 27.70 -22.68 -14.61
C GLY A 1027 27.14 -23.30 -13.35
N TYR A 1028 27.42 -24.58 -13.16
CA TYR A 1028 27.10 -25.30 -11.93
C TYR A 1028 28.17 -26.34 -11.58
N SER A 1029 28.22 -26.68 -10.29
CA SER A 1029 28.92 -27.84 -9.73
C SER A 1029 27.94 -28.70 -8.92
N LEU A 1030 28.31 -29.95 -8.67
CA LEU A 1030 27.55 -30.89 -7.85
C LEU A 1030 28.34 -31.18 -6.56
N PHE A 1031 27.69 -31.12 -5.42
CA PHE A 1031 28.30 -31.42 -4.12
C PHE A 1031 27.27 -32.06 -3.17
N VAL A 1032 27.73 -32.58 -2.04
CA VAL A 1032 26.89 -33.18 -0.99
C VAL A 1032 27.11 -32.40 0.30
N ASP A 1033 26.03 -32.00 0.96
CA ASP A 1033 26.01 -31.24 2.22
C ASP A 1033 25.09 -32.03 3.17
N ASP A 1034 25.63 -32.57 4.28
CA ASP A 1034 24.95 -33.49 5.22
C ASP A 1034 24.03 -34.54 4.55
N ASP A 1035 24.63 -35.47 3.79
CA ASP A 1035 23.99 -36.53 2.98
C ASP A 1035 22.99 -36.05 1.90
N ASN A 1036 22.74 -34.74 1.75
CA ASN A 1036 21.84 -34.20 0.73
C ASN A 1036 22.63 -33.81 -0.55
N PRO A 1037 22.29 -34.38 -1.72
CA PRO A 1037 22.91 -33.98 -2.98
C PRO A 1037 22.38 -32.62 -3.46
N LEU A 1038 23.27 -31.66 -3.68
CA LEU A 1038 22.95 -30.28 -4.04
C LEU A 1038 23.61 -29.88 -5.38
N ILE A 1039 22.87 -29.14 -6.20
CA ILE A 1039 23.42 -28.39 -7.34
C ILE A 1039 23.82 -27.01 -6.82
N GLN A 1040 25.09 -26.63 -6.97
CA GLN A 1040 25.55 -25.26 -6.75
C GLN A 1040 25.67 -24.55 -8.10
N PHE A 1041 24.84 -23.54 -8.33
CA PHE A 1041 24.98 -22.63 -9.46
C PHE A 1041 25.89 -21.46 -9.10
N TYR A 1042 26.61 -20.93 -10.09
CA TYR A 1042 27.37 -19.70 -9.93
C TYR A 1042 27.26 -18.78 -11.15
N VAL A 1043 27.33 -17.48 -10.90
CA VAL A 1043 27.49 -16.42 -11.91
C VAL A 1043 28.59 -15.48 -11.43
N LYS A 1044 29.64 -15.37 -12.22
CA LYS A 1044 30.90 -14.71 -11.91
C LYS A 1044 31.17 -13.58 -12.89
N ASP A 1045 31.51 -12.43 -12.34
CA ASP A 1045 31.82 -11.19 -13.04
C ASP A 1045 33.23 -10.71 -12.67
N THR A 1046 33.77 -9.80 -13.47
CA THR A 1046 35.06 -9.12 -13.21
C THR A 1046 34.91 -7.59 -13.27
N GLY A 1047 33.72 -7.12 -12.90
CA GLY A 1047 33.32 -5.72 -12.88
C GLY A 1047 33.73 -4.99 -11.61
N ILE A 1048 32.89 -4.05 -11.17
CA ILE A 1048 33.21 -3.12 -10.06
C ILE A 1048 33.37 -3.79 -8.69
N GLY A 1049 32.78 -4.97 -8.47
CA GLY A 1049 32.68 -5.61 -7.16
C GLY A 1049 31.81 -4.84 -6.17
N LEU A 1050 31.75 -5.31 -4.91
CA LEU A 1050 30.92 -4.75 -3.84
C LEU A 1050 31.76 -4.38 -2.62
N SER A 1051 31.33 -3.35 -1.87
CA SER A 1051 31.89 -2.98 -0.57
C SER A 1051 31.40 -3.92 0.55
N PRO A 1052 32.13 -4.04 1.67
CA PRO A 1052 31.70 -4.88 2.80
C PRO A 1052 30.30 -4.52 3.32
N ASP A 1053 29.97 -3.24 3.38
CA ASP A 1053 28.66 -2.76 3.84
C ASP A 1053 27.53 -3.15 2.87
N ALA A 1054 27.82 -3.15 1.56
CA ALA A 1054 26.86 -3.57 0.55
C ALA A 1054 26.58 -5.08 0.60
N LEU A 1055 27.56 -5.94 0.95
CA LEU A 1055 27.37 -7.40 1.00
C LEU A 1055 26.19 -7.82 1.91
N ASN A 1056 25.97 -7.10 3.00
CA ASN A 1056 24.87 -7.35 3.94
C ASN A 1056 23.51 -6.83 3.43
N LEU A 1057 23.51 -5.83 2.54
CA LEU A 1057 22.32 -5.05 2.15
C LEU A 1057 21.79 -5.37 0.75
N ILE A 1058 22.58 -5.95 -0.16
CA ILE A 1058 22.16 -6.21 -1.56
C ILE A 1058 20.98 -7.18 -1.71
N PHE A 1059 20.66 -7.99 -0.70
CA PHE A 1059 19.51 -8.90 -0.68
C PHE A 1059 18.29 -8.31 0.04
N GLU A 1060 18.40 -7.12 0.63
CA GLU A 1060 17.24 -6.36 1.09
C GLU A 1060 16.47 -5.75 -0.10
N ARG A 1061 15.18 -5.47 0.11
CA ARG A 1061 14.29 -4.94 -0.92
C ARG A 1061 14.50 -3.45 -1.11
N PHE A 1062 14.51 -2.98 -2.36
CA PHE A 1062 14.68 -1.59 -2.76
C PHE A 1062 16.03 -0.95 -2.37
N ARG A 1063 16.94 -1.67 -1.69
CA ARG A 1063 18.32 -1.22 -1.47
C ARG A 1063 19.10 -1.22 -2.78
N GLN A 1064 19.97 -0.24 -2.92
CA GLN A 1064 20.96 -0.14 -4.00
C GLN A 1064 22.30 0.25 -3.37
N ALA A 1065 23.41 -0.30 -3.89
CA ALA A 1065 24.67 -0.32 -3.16
C ALA A 1065 25.39 1.03 -3.05
N ASP A 1066 25.14 1.98 -3.96
CA ASP A 1066 25.86 3.26 -4.01
C ASP A 1066 25.12 4.33 -4.83
N ASP A 1067 24.71 5.44 -4.20
CA ASP A 1067 24.00 6.56 -4.85
C ASP A 1067 24.83 7.33 -5.89
N SER A 1068 26.15 7.13 -5.91
CA SER A 1068 27.02 7.77 -6.89
C SER A 1068 26.93 7.13 -8.29
N TYR A 1069 26.61 5.83 -8.38
CA TYR A 1069 26.57 5.07 -9.64
C TYR A 1069 25.15 4.82 -10.18
N THR A 1070 24.11 4.95 -9.35
CA THR A 1070 22.70 4.73 -9.75
C THR A 1070 22.28 5.52 -10.99
N ARG A 1071 22.74 6.77 -11.11
CA ARG A 1071 22.42 7.71 -12.21
C ARG A 1071 22.84 7.23 -13.60
N MET A 1072 23.78 6.29 -13.72
CA MET A 1072 24.23 5.79 -15.03
C MET A 1072 23.54 4.50 -15.50
N TYR A 1073 22.94 3.70 -14.59
CA TYR A 1073 22.58 2.31 -14.95
C TYR A 1073 21.24 1.76 -14.44
N GLY A 1074 20.46 2.46 -13.60
CA GLY A 1074 19.02 2.25 -13.33
C GLY A 1074 18.49 0.85 -12.94
N GLY A 1075 17.70 0.72 -11.86
CA GLY A 1075 17.06 -0.56 -11.52
C GLY A 1075 16.05 -0.49 -10.37
N SER A 1076 15.28 -1.56 -10.19
CA SER A 1076 14.22 -1.69 -9.17
C SER A 1076 14.75 -1.91 -7.74
N GLY A 1077 15.93 -2.53 -7.60
CA GLY A 1077 16.40 -3.04 -6.30
C GLY A 1077 15.60 -4.25 -5.79
N LEU A 1078 14.90 -4.97 -6.68
CA LEU A 1078 14.08 -6.14 -6.31
C LEU A 1078 14.68 -7.47 -6.77
N GLY A 1079 15.34 -7.52 -7.93
CA GLY A 1079 15.80 -8.78 -8.55
C GLY A 1079 16.63 -9.70 -7.64
N LEU A 1080 17.51 -9.17 -6.78
CA LEU A 1080 18.29 -10.00 -5.83
C LEU A 1080 17.44 -10.51 -4.65
N ALA A 1081 16.51 -9.70 -4.14
CA ALA A 1081 15.58 -10.12 -3.09
C ALA A 1081 14.58 -11.18 -3.61
N ILE A 1082 14.18 -11.09 -4.89
CA ILE A 1082 13.38 -12.12 -5.58
C ILE A 1082 14.21 -13.39 -5.76
N SER A 1083 15.46 -13.29 -6.26
CA SER A 1083 16.35 -14.44 -6.40
C SER A 1083 16.56 -15.16 -5.07
N LYS A 1084 16.69 -14.43 -3.96
CA LYS A 1084 16.74 -15.00 -2.61
C LYS A 1084 15.48 -15.77 -2.25
N GLY A 1085 14.30 -15.12 -2.31
CA GLY A 1085 13.04 -15.77 -1.96
C GLY A 1085 12.69 -16.98 -2.82
N LEU A 1086 13.05 -16.97 -4.11
CA LEU A 1086 12.89 -18.12 -5.00
C LEU A 1086 13.86 -19.27 -4.66
N THR A 1087 15.14 -18.96 -4.36
CA THR A 1087 16.11 -19.97 -3.89
C THR A 1087 15.67 -20.61 -2.57
N GLU A 1088 15.16 -19.81 -1.63
CA GLU A 1088 14.65 -20.29 -0.34
C GLU A 1088 13.41 -21.18 -0.52
N LEU A 1089 12.45 -20.80 -1.37
CA LEU A 1089 11.29 -21.64 -1.70
C LEU A 1089 11.68 -22.96 -2.40
N LEU A 1090 12.72 -22.95 -3.23
CA LEU A 1090 13.27 -24.16 -3.87
C LEU A 1090 14.01 -25.09 -2.88
N GLY A 1091 14.26 -24.63 -1.65
CA GLY A 1091 14.92 -25.40 -0.59
C GLY A 1091 16.45 -25.26 -0.59
N GLY A 1092 16.99 -24.15 -1.08
CA GLY A 1092 18.43 -23.86 -1.10
C GLY A 1092 18.81 -22.54 -0.43
N ARG A 1093 20.07 -22.12 -0.60
CA ARG A 1093 20.61 -20.84 -0.09
C ARG A 1093 21.30 -20.04 -1.21
N ILE A 1094 21.25 -18.71 -1.15
CA ILE A 1094 21.96 -17.78 -2.05
C ILE A 1094 22.99 -16.95 -1.26
N TRP A 1095 24.15 -16.69 -1.85
CA TRP A 1095 25.17 -15.80 -1.29
C TRP A 1095 26.02 -15.15 -2.39
N VAL A 1096 26.97 -14.30 -2.01
CA VAL A 1096 27.92 -13.67 -2.91
C VAL A 1096 29.31 -13.60 -2.27
N GLU A 1097 30.34 -13.73 -3.09
CA GLU A 1097 31.73 -13.40 -2.75
C GLU A 1097 32.17 -12.27 -3.69
N SER A 1098 32.61 -11.13 -3.16
CA SER A 1098 32.94 -9.97 -4.00
C SER A 1098 34.04 -9.12 -3.39
N VAL A 1099 34.84 -8.48 -4.24
CA VAL A 1099 35.91 -7.57 -3.83
C VAL A 1099 35.91 -6.36 -4.76
N VAL A 1100 35.82 -5.15 -4.19
CA VAL A 1100 35.89 -3.88 -4.93
C VAL A 1100 37.07 -3.87 -5.91
N GLY A 1101 36.78 -3.56 -7.18
CA GLY A 1101 37.75 -3.51 -8.27
C GLY A 1101 38.22 -4.87 -8.82
N LYS A 1102 37.63 -5.99 -8.39
CA LYS A 1102 37.93 -7.34 -8.90
C LYS A 1102 36.71 -8.12 -9.41
N GLY A 1103 35.51 -7.62 -9.19
CA GLY A 1103 34.24 -8.27 -9.53
C GLY A 1103 33.64 -9.12 -8.40
N SER A 1104 32.58 -9.85 -8.73
CA SER A 1104 31.78 -10.66 -7.82
C SER A 1104 31.56 -12.07 -8.35
N THR A 1105 31.31 -13.03 -7.46
CA THR A 1105 30.70 -14.32 -7.80
C THR A 1105 29.48 -14.52 -6.91
N PHE A 1106 28.31 -14.58 -7.55
CA PHE A 1106 27.05 -14.95 -6.90
C PHE A 1106 26.87 -16.46 -6.99
N TYR A 1107 26.46 -17.07 -5.89
CA TYR A 1107 26.25 -18.51 -5.76
C TYR A 1107 24.84 -18.80 -5.25
N PHE A 1108 24.18 -19.83 -5.77
CA PHE A 1108 22.97 -20.36 -5.15
C PHE A 1108 22.88 -21.88 -5.25
N THR A 1109 22.24 -22.52 -4.28
CA THR A 1109 22.05 -23.98 -4.27
C THR A 1109 20.61 -24.40 -4.53
N ILE A 1110 20.43 -25.62 -5.04
CA ILE A 1110 19.13 -26.30 -5.19
C ILE A 1110 19.30 -27.79 -4.84
N PRO A 1111 18.40 -28.39 -4.03
CA PRO A 1111 18.45 -29.80 -3.70
C PRO A 1111 18.04 -30.70 -4.87
N ILE A 1112 18.81 -31.75 -5.12
CA ILE A 1112 18.50 -32.78 -6.12
C ILE A 1112 17.45 -33.73 -5.52
N LYS A 1113 16.19 -33.50 -5.88
CA LYS A 1113 15.08 -34.38 -5.50
C LYS A 1113 15.06 -35.60 -6.42
N ALA A 1114 15.09 -36.80 -5.83
CA ALA A 1114 14.85 -38.04 -6.57
C ALA A 1114 13.39 -38.07 -7.09
N PRO A 1115 13.13 -38.65 -8.27
CA PRO A 1115 11.78 -38.76 -8.81
C PRO A 1115 10.90 -39.63 -7.90
N ILE A 1116 9.66 -39.19 -7.67
CA ILE A 1116 8.68 -39.95 -6.88
C ILE A 1116 7.99 -40.96 -7.80
N ASP A 1117 8.20 -42.24 -7.53
CA ASP A 1117 7.68 -43.35 -8.32
C ASP A 1117 6.13 -43.37 -8.38
N LYS A 1118 5.57 -43.15 -9.58
CA LYS A 1118 4.17 -43.43 -9.90
C LYS A 1118 3.95 -43.60 -11.41
N ASN A 1119 3.18 -44.61 -11.77
CA ASN A 1119 2.91 -45.01 -13.15
C ASN A 1119 1.78 -44.20 -13.81
N GLN A 1120 1.83 -44.14 -15.16
CA GLN A 1120 0.78 -43.74 -16.11
C GLN A 1120 0.31 -42.26 -16.10
N THR A 1121 0.77 -41.47 -17.08
CA THR A 1121 -0.03 -41.24 -18.31
C THR A 1121 0.84 -40.77 -19.49
N ASP A 1122 0.30 -40.95 -20.69
CA ASP A 1122 1.00 -41.18 -21.96
C ASP A 1122 1.79 -40.02 -22.62
N LEU A 1123 2.73 -40.46 -23.48
CA LEU A 1123 3.30 -39.86 -24.69
C LEU A 1123 2.74 -38.51 -25.21
N ASP A 1124 3.63 -37.52 -25.39
CA ASP A 1124 4.00 -36.90 -26.70
C ASP A 1124 4.90 -35.65 -26.46
N GLU A 1125 6.24 -35.76 -26.43
CA GLU A 1125 7.10 -34.54 -26.42
C GLU A 1125 8.51 -34.64 -27.07
N GLU A 1126 8.75 -35.60 -27.97
CA GLU A 1126 9.89 -35.51 -28.92
C GLU A 1126 9.47 -34.78 -30.21
N LEU A 1127 9.45 -33.43 -30.26
CA LEU A 1127 9.36 -32.70 -31.54
C LEU A 1127 9.67 -31.17 -31.54
N THR A 1128 10.54 -30.64 -30.66
CA THR A 1128 10.70 -29.15 -30.54
C THR A 1128 12.14 -28.62 -30.46
N SER A 1129 12.98 -28.94 -31.46
CA SER A 1129 14.34 -28.37 -31.58
C SER A 1129 14.75 -27.87 -32.97
N ASN A 1130 13.90 -27.99 -34.00
CA ASN A 1130 14.35 -27.92 -35.41
C ASN A 1130 13.51 -27.07 -36.40
N GLN A 1131 12.57 -26.21 -35.94
CA GLN A 1131 11.57 -25.56 -36.83
C GLN A 1131 11.57 -24.00 -36.86
N ILE A 1132 12.65 -23.32 -36.47
CA ILE A 1132 12.74 -21.83 -36.55
C ILE A 1132 13.05 -21.36 -38.00
N LYS A 1133 12.21 -21.78 -38.96
CA LYS A 1133 12.24 -21.39 -40.39
C LYS A 1133 10.86 -21.39 -41.09
N PHE A 1134 9.75 -21.51 -40.34
CA PHE A 1134 8.45 -21.88 -40.91
C PHE A 1134 7.51 -20.72 -41.32
N ILE A 1135 7.89 -19.46 -41.11
CA ILE A 1135 6.96 -18.32 -41.22
C ILE A 1135 6.81 -17.81 -42.67
N ASP A 1136 7.84 -17.93 -43.50
CA ASP A 1136 7.81 -17.51 -44.92
C ASP A 1136 7.08 -18.54 -45.80
N GLY A 1137 5.74 -18.48 -45.83
CA GLY A 1137 4.95 -19.25 -46.82
C GLY A 1137 3.51 -19.62 -46.45
N LEU A 1138 3.03 -19.29 -45.24
CA LEU A 1138 1.68 -19.68 -44.79
C LEU A 1138 0.57 -18.97 -45.60
N ASN A 1139 -0.21 -19.76 -46.34
CA ASN A 1139 -1.40 -19.32 -47.08
C ASN A 1139 -2.62 -20.12 -46.63
N TRP A 1140 -3.63 -19.42 -46.12
CA TRP A 1140 -4.90 -19.95 -45.63
C TRP A 1140 -6.11 -19.31 -46.33
N SER A 1141 -5.94 -18.81 -47.56
CA SER A 1141 -6.97 -18.05 -48.30
C SER A 1141 -8.27 -18.82 -48.62
N ASP A 1142 -8.31 -20.14 -48.44
CA ASP A 1142 -9.52 -20.96 -48.50
C ASP A 1142 -10.23 -21.15 -47.14
N LYS A 1143 -9.57 -20.82 -46.02
CA LYS A 1143 -10.04 -21.08 -44.65
C LYS A 1143 -10.83 -19.93 -44.06
N THR A 1144 -11.83 -20.26 -43.24
CA THR A 1144 -12.62 -19.32 -42.44
C THR A 1144 -12.28 -19.46 -40.96
N LEU A 1145 -11.61 -18.44 -40.40
CA LEU A 1145 -11.30 -18.32 -38.98
C LEU A 1145 -12.40 -17.53 -38.27
N PHE A 1146 -12.98 -18.08 -37.21
CA PHE A 1146 -13.97 -17.39 -36.38
C PHE A 1146 -13.36 -17.05 -35.02
N ILE A 1147 -13.42 -15.78 -34.62
CA ILE A 1147 -12.75 -15.25 -33.43
C ILE A 1147 -13.80 -14.62 -32.52
N VAL A 1148 -13.88 -15.08 -31.27
CA VAL A 1148 -14.73 -14.51 -30.23
C VAL A 1148 -13.84 -13.83 -29.19
N GLU A 1149 -13.93 -12.51 -29.14
CA GLU A 1149 -13.01 -11.61 -28.42
C GLU A 1149 -13.75 -10.28 -28.20
N ASP A 1150 -13.89 -9.82 -26.96
CA ASP A 1150 -14.62 -8.57 -26.67
C ASP A 1150 -13.76 -7.33 -26.88
N LEU A 1151 -12.49 -7.35 -26.44
CA LEU A 1151 -11.58 -6.21 -26.49
C LEU A 1151 -11.30 -5.75 -27.94
N PRO A 1152 -11.65 -4.49 -28.30
CA PRO A 1152 -11.45 -3.98 -29.66
C PRO A 1152 -9.98 -4.01 -30.12
N ASP A 1153 -9.04 -3.73 -29.22
CA ASP A 1153 -7.61 -3.69 -29.53
C ASP A 1153 -7.05 -5.08 -29.85
N ILE A 1154 -7.47 -6.12 -29.13
CA ILE A 1154 -7.05 -7.50 -29.40
C ILE A 1154 -7.70 -8.01 -30.69
N ARG A 1155 -8.95 -7.64 -30.98
CA ARG A 1155 -9.56 -7.91 -32.30
C ARG A 1155 -8.80 -7.24 -33.44
N PHE A 1156 -8.41 -5.97 -33.29
CA PHE A 1156 -7.62 -5.25 -34.30
C PHE A 1156 -6.23 -5.88 -34.49
N LEU A 1157 -5.56 -6.27 -33.39
CA LEU A 1157 -4.29 -6.98 -33.40
C LEU A 1157 -4.40 -8.32 -34.14
N LEU A 1158 -5.36 -9.18 -33.76
CA LEU A 1158 -5.63 -10.45 -34.42
C LEU A 1158 -5.97 -10.28 -35.91
N GLN A 1159 -6.77 -9.27 -36.25
CA GLN A 1159 -7.09 -8.95 -37.64
C GLN A 1159 -5.83 -8.58 -38.44
N ARG A 1160 -4.92 -7.78 -37.87
CA ARG A 1160 -3.66 -7.38 -38.52
C ARG A 1160 -2.66 -8.53 -38.66
N ILE A 1161 -2.56 -9.40 -37.66
CA ILE A 1161 -1.68 -10.58 -37.69
C ILE A 1161 -2.16 -11.57 -38.75
N LEU A 1162 -3.42 -12.02 -38.63
CA LEU A 1162 -3.94 -13.13 -39.42
C LEU A 1162 -4.22 -12.74 -40.88
N ALA A 1163 -4.47 -11.45 -41.17
CA ALA A 1163 -4.63 -10.96 -42.55
C ALA A 1163 -3.40 -11.23 -43.44
N LYS A 1164 -2.19 -11.34 -42.87
CA LYS A 1164 -0.97 -11.70 -43.63
C LYS A 1164 -1.05 -13.10 -44.27
N THR A 1165 -1.92 -14.00 -43.78
CA THR A 1165 -2.12 -15.37 -44.31
C THR A 1165 -3.23 -15.48 -45.37
N GLY A 1166 -3.99 -14.40 -45.60
CA GLY A 1166 -5.15 -14.39 -46.49
C GLY A 1166 -6.42 -15.06 -45.94
N ALA A 1167 -6.41 -15.62 -44.73
CA ALA A 1167 -7.56 -16.27 -44.12
C ALA A 1167 -8.79 -15.35 -44.02
N LYS A 1168 -9.99 -15.93 -44.20
CA LYS A 1168 -11.26 -15.21 -44.02
C LYS A 1168 -11.61 -15.13 -42.53
N ILE A 1169 -11.20 -14.04 -41.89
CA ILE A 1169 -11.47 -13.79 -40.47
C ILE A 1169 -12.89 -13.27 -40.28
N VAL A 1170 -13.58 -13.75 -39.24
CA VAL A 1170 -14.87 -13.23 -38.77
C VAL A 1170 -14.81 -13.06 -37.25
N PHE A 1171 -15.35 -11.96 -36.73
CA PHE A 1171 -15.35 -11.64 -35.30
C PHE A 1171 -16.75 -11.75 -34.66
N ALA A 1172 -16.76 -11.91 -33.34
CA ALA A 1172 -17.88 -11.61 -32.45
C ALA A 1172 -17.35 -11.06 -31.11
N ALA A 1173 -18.07 -10.11 -30.51
CA ALA A 1173 -17.69 -9.39 -29.28
C ALA A 1173 -18.33 -9.93 -27.99
N SER A 1174 -19.21 -10.93 -28.11
CA SER A 1174 -20.10 -11.39 -27.03
C SER A 1174 -20.60 -12.81 -27.32
N LEU A 1175 -21.03 -13.55 -26.30
CA LEU A 1175 -21.70 -14.85 -26.45
C LEU A 1175 -22.94 -14.72 -27.35
N LYS A 1176 -23.73 -13.66 -27.19
CA LYS A 1176 -24.91 -13.42 -28.02
C LYS A 1176 -24.55 -13.29 -29.50
N GLU A 1177 -23.63 -12.38 -29.83
CA GLU A 1177 -23.19 -12.20 -31.23
C GLU A 1177 -22.54 -13.48 -31.76
N ALA A 1178 -21.75 -14.18 -30.94
CA ALA A 1178 -21.09 -15.40 -31.36
C ALA A 1178 -22.09 -16.52 -31.69
N ARG A 1179 -23.16 -16.68 -30.90
CA ARG A 1179 -24.27 -17.59 -31.18
C ARG A 1179 -25.00 -17.24 -32.49
N GLU A 1180 -25.15 -15.97 -32.82
CA GLU A 1180 -25.75 -15.52 -34.09
C GLU A 1180 -24.83 -15.75 -35.29
N VAL A 1181 -23.53 -15.41 -35.17
CA VAL A 1181 -22.52 -15.62 -36.21
C VAL A 1181 -22.31 -17.11 -36.51
N PHE A 1182 -22.19 -17.95 -35.48
CA PHE A 1182 -22.02 -19.40 -35.61
C PHE A 1182 -23.23 -20.07 -36.29
N LYS A 1183 -24.46 -19.62 -36.01
CA LYS A 1183 -25.67 -20.05 -36.75
C LYS A 1183 -25.64 -19.63 -38.22
N ARG A 1184 -25.21 -18.39 -38.50
CA ARG A 1184 -25.20 -17.80 -39.85
C ARG A 1184 -24.14 -18.42 -40.77
N ILE A 1185 -22.95 -18.73 -40.25
CA ILE A 1185 -21.81 -19.20 -41.03
C ILE A 1185 -21.72 -20.73 -40.95
N LYS A 1186 -21.88 -21.41 -42.10
CA LYS A 1186 -21.87 -22.89 -42.19
C LYS A 1186 -20.46 -23.49 -42.22
N ASN A 1187 -19.51 -22.86 -42.90
CA ASN A 1187 -18.12 -23.29 -42.97
C ASN A 1187 -17.29 -22.44 -42.01
N ILE A 1188 -16.75 -23.07 -40.98
CA ILE A 1188 -15.79 -22.49 -40.03
C ILE A 1188 -14.72 -23.58 -39.87
N ASP A 1189 -13.48 -23.24 -40.16
CA ASP A 1189 -12.37 -24.20 -40.19
C ASP A 1189 -11.62 -24.25 -38.86
N LEU A 1190 -11.64 -23.15 -38.09
CA LEU A 1190 -11.14 -23.08 -36.72
C LEU A 1190 -11.79 -21.92 -35.95
N ILE A 1191 -11.94 -22.08 -34.63
CA ILE A 1191 -12.43 -21.07 -33.70
C ILE A 1191 -11.32 -20.65 -32.72
N LEU A 1192 -11.09 -19.35 -32.56
CA LEU A 1192 -10.41 -18.76 -31.41
C LEU A 1192 -11.47 -18.21 -30.46
N LEU A 1193 -11.44 -18.59 -29.19
CA LEU A 1193 -12.50 -18.30 -28.23
C LEU A 1193 -11.95 -17.76 -26.92
N ASP A 1194 -12.17 -16.49 -26.59
CA ASP A 1194 -11.96 -16.03 -25.22
C ASP A 1194 -12.93 -16.74 -24.26
N ILE A 1195 -12.37 -17.19 -23.14
CA ILE A 1195 -13.08 -17.79 -22.02
C ILE A 1195 -13.76 -16.73 -21.14
N ARG A 1196 -13.30 -15.47 -21.16
CA ARG A 1196 -13.95 -14.36 -20.46
C ARG A 1196 -14.60 -13.40 -21.46
N LEU A 1197 -15.94 -13.39 -21.48
CA LEU A 1197 -16.73 -12.52 -22.34
C LEU A 1197 -17.70 -11.67 -21.49
N PRO A 1198 -18.07 -10.46 -21.92
CA PRO A 1198 -18.81 -9.50 -21.10
C PRO A 1198 -20.24 -9.94 -20.76
N ASP A 1199 -20.80 -10.92 -21.48
CA ASP A 1199 -22.12 -11.50 -21.28
C ASP A 1199 -22.10 -12.97 -20.78
N GLY A 1200 -20.94 -13.52 -20.41
CA GLY A 1200 -20.84 -14.82 -19.72
C GLY A 1200 -19.52 -15.59 -19.93
N ASP A 1201 -19.51 -16.87 -19.55
CA ASP A 1201 -18.31 -17.72 -19.64
C ASP A 1201 -18.20 -18.40 -21.01
N GLY A 1202 -17.03 -18.26 -21.66
CA GLY A 1202 -16.76 -18.86 -22.97
C GLY A 1202 -16.71 -20.39 -22.95
N TYR A 1203 -16.49 -21.03 -21.79
CA TYR A 1203 -16.55 -22.49 -21.66
C TYR A 1203 -17.95 -23.04 -22.00
N GLU A 1204 -19.04 -22.32 -21.66
CA GLU A 1204 -20.40 -22.70 -22.07
C GLU A 1204 -20.55 -22.68 -23.60
N LEU A 1205 -19.93 -21.69 -24.25
CA LEU A 1205 -19.99 -21.52 -25.70
C LEU A 1205 -19.21 -22.60 -26.43
N SER A 1206 -18.05 -23.00 -25.90
CA SER A 1206 -17.26 -24.12 -26.42
C SER A 1206 -18.10 -25.40 -26.43
N ALA A 1207 -18.73 -25.75 -25.30
CA ALA A 1207 -19.63 -26.89 -25.20
C ALA A 1207 -20.82 -26.80 -26.17
N GLU A 1208 -21.47 -25.62 -26.29
CA GLU A 1208 -22.58 -25.41 -27.23
C GLU A 1208 -22.15 -25.56 -28.70
N PHE A 1209 -20.95 -25.09 -29.05
CA PHE A 1209 -20.39 -25.18 -30.39
C PHE A 1209 -19.95 -26.61 -30.73
N LYS A 1210 -19.27 -27.31 -29.82
CA LYS A 1210 -18.91 -28.72 -29.98
C LYS A 1210 -20.12 -29.63 -30.10
N ALA A 1211 -21.16 -29.42 -29.30
CA ALA A 1211 -22.42 -30.19 -29.40
C ALA A 1211 -23.08 -30.07 -30.79
N LYS A 1212 -22.85 -28.97 -31.52
CA LYS A 1212 -23.42 -28.70 -32.85
C LYS A 1212 -22.48 -29.02 -34.01
N ARG A 1213 -21.17 -28.90 -33.81
CA ARG A 1213 -20.11 -29.12 -34.81
C ARG A 1213 -18.84 -29.72 -34.16
N PRO A 1214 -18.87 -30.99 -33.71
CA PRO A 1214 -17.78 -31.55 -32.90
C PRO A 1214 -16.42 -31.59 -33.63
N LYS A 1215 -16.44 -31.60 -34.98
CA LYS A 1215 -15.25 -31.60 -35.84
C LYS A 1215 -14.58 -30.23 -36.06
N VAL A 1216 -15.18 -29.13 -35.62
CA VAL A 1216 -14.53 -27.80 -35.74
C VAL A 1216 -13.57 -27.64 -34.55
N PRO A 1217 -12.27 -27.37 -34.79
CA PRO A 1217 -11.32 -27.14 -33.71
C PRO A 1217 -11.58 -25.78 -33.03
N ILE A 1218 -11.50 -25.77 -31.70
CA ILE A 1218 -11.68 -24.60 -30.83
C ILE A 1218 -10.41 -24.45 -29.98
N ILE A 1219 -9.70 -23.34 -30.15
CA ILE A 1219 -8.58 -22.95 -29.29
C ILE A 1219 -9.09 -21.91 -28.28
N ALA A 1220 -9.03 -22.26 -27.00
CA ALA A 1220 -9.34 -21.34 -25.91
C ALA A 1220 -8.26 -20.24 -25.80
N GLN A 1221 -8.67 -19.00 -25.55
CA GLN A 1221 -7.77 -17.93 -25.14
C GLN A 1221 -7.97 -17.69 -23.64
N THR A 1222 -6.92 -17.84 -22.82
CA THR A 1222 -7.03 -17.68 -21.35
C THR A 1222 -6.04 -16.67 -20.78
N ALA A 1223 -6.38 -16.04 -19.66
CA ALA A 1223 -5.54 -15.03 -19.00
C ALA A 1223 -4.53 -15.64 -17.99
N TYR A 1224 -4.61 -16.94 -17.70
CA TYR A 1224 -3.84 -17.59 -16.63
C TYR A 1224 -3.13 -18.86 -17.12
N ALA A 1225 -1.80 -18.89 -16.93
CA ALA A 1225 -0.98 -20.08 -17.12
C ALA A 1225 -0.96 -20.96 -15.84
N MET A 1226 -2.12 -21.30 -15.29
CA MET A 1226 -2.23 -22.17 -14.11
C MET A 1226 -2.53 -23.62 -14.49
N GLN A 1227 -1.83 -24.54 -13.84
CA GLN A 1227 -2.07 -25.98 -13.92
C GLN A 1227 -3.55 -26.27 -13.58
N GLY A 1228 -4.24 -27.04 -14.42
CA GLY A 1228 -5.69 -27.21 -14.37
C GLY A 1228 -6.49 -26.46 -15.45
N GLU A 1229 -6.02 -25.31 -15.98
CA GLU A 1229 -6.77 -24.62 -17.06
C GLU A 1229 -6.75 -25.41 -18.38
N ARG A 1230 -5.71 -26.22 -18.63
CA ARG A 1230 -5.67 -27.15 -19.77
C ARG A 1230 -6.71 -28.25 -19.62
N GLU A 1231 -6.72 -28.96 -18.49
CA GLU A 1231 -7.72 -30.01 -18.22
C GLU A 1231 -9.14 -29.45 -18.31
N LYS A 1232 -9.40 -28.29 -17.69
CA LYS A 1232 -10.70 -27.61 -17.73
C LYS A 1232 -11.10 -27.20 -19.16
N SER A 1233 -10.17 -26.65 -19.96
CA SER A 1233 -10.47 -26.30 -21.34
C SER A 1233 -10.86 -27.52 -22.18
N ILE A 1234 -10.20 -28.65 -21.97
CA ILE A 1234 -10.52 -29.93 -22.63
C ILE A 1234 -11.84 -30.52 -22.12
N GLU A 1235 -12.13 -30.43 -20.81
CA GLU A 1235 -13.39 -30.84 -20.19
C GLU A 1235 -14.60 -30.09 -20.78
N PHE A 1236 -14.46 -28.78 -21.02
CA PHE A 1236 -15.44 -27.94 -21.71
C PHE A 1236 -15.30 -27.96 -23.24
N GLY A 1237 -14.55 -28.93 -23.79
CA GLY A 1237 -14.55 -29.30 -25.21
C GLY A 1237 -13.64 -28.47 -26.14
N CYS A 1238 -12.74 -27.64 -25.62
CA CYS A 1238 -11.70 -27.02 -26.45
C CYS A 1238 -10.64 -28.07 -26.84
N ASP A 1239 -10.15 -28.01 -28.08
CA ASP A 1239 -9.14 -28.95 -28.59
C ASP A 1239 -7.71 -28.53 -28.21
N ASP A 1240 -7.51 -27.24 -27.91
CA ASP A 1240 -6.26 -26.65 -27.45
C ASP A 1240 -6.53 -25.31 -26.74
N PHE A 1241 -5.47 -24.68 -26.20
CA PHE A 1241 -5.51 -23.36 -25.60
C PHE A 1241 -4.27 -22.53 -25.94
N ILE A 1242 -4.37 -21.20 -25.79
CA ILE A 1242 -3.27 -20.23 -25.85
C ILE A 1242 -3.47 -19.17 -24.76
N THR A 1243 -2.39 -18.75 -24.13
CA THR A 1243 -2.42 -17.74 -23.07
C THR A 1243 -2.31 -16.32 -23.63
N LYS A 1244 -2.97 -15.36 -22.98
CA LYS A 1244 -2.81 -13.91 -23.19
C LYS A 1244 -1.67 -13.40 -22.29
N PRO A 1245 -0.76 -12.53 -22.76
CA PRO A 1245 -0.69 -11.94 -24.11
C PRO A 1245 -0.29 -12.96 -25.18
N LEU A 1246 -0.97 -12.90 -26.32
CA LEU A 1246 -0.84 -13.87 -27.41
C LEU A 1246 0.56 -13.83 -28.04
N ASN A 1247 1.33 -14.91 -27.92
CA ASN A 1247 2.54 -15.09 -28.71
C ASN A 1247 2.15 -15.40 -30.17
N HIS A 1248 2.55 -14.52 -31.11
CA HIS A 1248 2.17 -14.61 -32.52
C HIS A 1248 2.66 -15.92 -33.16
N ASP A 1249 3.89 -16.33 -32.88
CA ASP A 1249 4.52 -17.49 -33.50
C ASP A 1249 3.87 -18.78 -33.02
N LEU A 1250 3.59 -18.86 -31.72
CA LEU A 1250 2.83 -19.96 -31.09
C LEU A 1250 1.39 -20.02 -31.61
N LEU A 1251 0.74 -18.88 -31.82
CA LEU A 1251 -0.60 -18.80 -32.41
C LEU A 1251 -0.61 -19.33 -33.84
N PHE A 1252 0.36 -18.93 -34.68
CA PHE A 1252 0.49 -19.46 -36.04
C PHE A 1252 0.76 -20.97 -36.04
N MET A 1253 1.65 -21.48 -35.16
CA MET A 1253 1.92 -22.92 -35.04
C MET A 1253 0.67 -23.71 -34.66
N LYS A 1254 -0.06 -23.29 -33.61
CA LYS A 1254 -1.29 -23.98 -33.15
C LYS A 1254 -2.37 -23.96 -34.22
N ILE A 1255 -2.65 -22.81 -34.84
CA ILE A 1255 -3.64 -22.72 -35.93
C ILE A 1255 -3.23 -23.60 -37.13
N ASN A 1256 -1.95 -23.60 -37.52
CA ASN A 1256 -1.47 -24.42 -38.65
C ASN A 1256 -1.67 -25.93 -38.40
N ALA A 1257 -1.36 -26.41 -37.18
CA ALA A 1257 -1.48 -27.82 -36.81
C ALA A 1257 -2.93 -28.34 -36.97
N PHE A 1258 -3.93 -27.51 -36.68
CA PHE A 1258 -5.34 -27.86 -36.86
C PHE A 1258 -5.88 -27.63 -38.28
N LEU A 1259 -5.42 -26.60 -39.00
CA LEU A 1259 -5.89 -26.30 -40.37
C LEU A 1259 -5.30 -27.19 -41.46
N ASN A 1260 -4.04 -27.63 -41.30
CA ASN A 1260 -3.30 -28.39 -42.31
C ASN A 1260 -2.89 -29.80 -41.84
N GLY A 1261 -3.08 -30.13 -40.56
CA GLY A 1261 -2.77 -31.43 -39.96
C GLY A 1261 -1.34 -31.55 -39.43
N LYS A 1262 -1.11 -32.48 -38.49
CA LYS A 1262 0.23 -32.91 -38.07
C LYS A 1262 0.94 -33.59 -39.26
N ASN A 1263 2.10 -33.05 -39.64
CA ASN A 1263 3.08 -33.60 -40.60
C ASN A 1263 4.46 -33.56 -39.92
#